data_AF-L1KY35-F1
#
_entry.id   AF-L1KY35-F1
#
_cell.length_a   1.000
_cell.length_b   1.000
_cell.length_c   1.000
_cell.angle_alpha   90.00
_cell.angle_beta   90.00
_cell.angle_gamma   90.00
#
_symmetry.space_group_name_H-M   'P 1'
#
loop_
_entity.id
_entity.type
_entity.pdbx_description
1 polymer ?
#
loop_
_entity_poly.entity_id
_entity_poly.type
_entity_poly.pdbx_seq_one_letter_code
_entity_poly.pdbx_strand_id
1 'polypeptide(L)'
;MSDTTTTTAEQAGTTTTETTERRSGSGRRLRLPGLGKGAGGDQLFRNAYALMLNTGISAVLGLGFWLAAARYYTEAAVGQGSAAIAAMKLLAGLTALTLTGALARFIPVAGRGTGRLVFRTYAASSVVVALAAGVFLLTLGLWGSSYRFLHDPVNAVFFVLAVVAWSVLTLQDGVLTGLRSAVWVPVGNTVFSAVKLVLLVLFAAAIPTMGVFVSWVAAIAMSVLPLGWLVFRRLIPKHVKATEDHTRPPSLREIGRFLAGDYTGSLFSLAVVYLVPVIVAAQVGSADNAYFYITTTIGGTVNLLAINMGASLTVEGAHDPARLALNTRAALKRMARIMLPVCAVLFFGAPWILAVFGQGYADAATVLLRWFAVGAVLRVVMETYFAVLRAQSRTAGLAWLQGLLCVLVLGLTVLLLPRMGLTGAGVAEVTSLAVIVLIAAPRLYGIVRAAPPAEIPADAAPDGDLADLGRVASAARKQSGARARRLDSDTLALGIHADLDHLERRPDVRPGPGTPPTGTPAVRKDHRPAWAQDRPTHPLGKPPALGLPVEVGVPPAMGVPPLERSREWGKSREWGSEPGSEASPGPAETPSAPLRERLPHPTITRVVLGFLLLSALLLYWVPALALDDSDLDRMGGLGLISVLPTPTLAGAALLATVFASLLWPAREHKGLLLITLLATVVSLHALPAVIETEPRFPTAWQHLGFIDYIDRTGSAVPDLDARWSWPGFFAAAAFVAKACGVSDFTEIIRWWPTAVQLLYLAPLFLLTRHMRAGWRAKWTGVWIFVLSGWVGQDYFSPQGFTYLLYLAFVAILLVWFRAPRMLWGAVRPGEAEVEPTDRRQRAVLLAVLIALYAATVPAHQLTPFVMLGVLGVLVLIGRSELRGLPILFAVMVAVWVGFLAEPYWSGHFDELFGGVGGVGGNVTSSVSGRIGEGSSTHKLVLYARVALAGTVMLLACYGFWRRRRNKYRERSLLVLTFVPFLGFGMQSYGGEMALRVFMFALPGAALLAGLALFPRTGATAEERDKDRRSLAPLAALMAGLVLIGGFLVARWGNEPFERVRTGEVAAMEYVYAHDDPTVRLLWLSDDPVNNVTPAMPWGARDMEKVQYVPTLAPSDPVLVSGLVKSLKDAGANSYLMINRSQVVSLRLNSGYSKTWESRLVQNLDKRGELKRAFTNKDVTIYEMRGRTGTPPKADPGPIGPQVTWTPWSVVGGLAAIALIVLLTTREVVRVAARPSVRQLRRLQSSFWFSLPLLALLLASLVQRFLTMGSP
;
A
#
# COMPACT_ATOMS: atom_id res chain seq x y z
N MET A 1 31.20 -7.71 19.16
CA MET A 1 32.42 -7.75 18.31
C MET A 1 32.00 -8.22 16.93
N SER A 2 32.31 -7.54 15.83
CA SER A 2 33.60 -6.92 15.57
C SER A 2 33.48 -5.74 14.61
N ASP A 3 34.37 -4.78 14.82
CA ASP A 3 34.89 -3.89 13.79
C ASP A 3 35.26 -4.63 12.50
N THR A 4 35.22 -3.89 11.40
CA THR A 4 36.34 -3.95 10.47
C THR A 4 36.43 -2.66 9.69
N THR A 5 37.53 -1.94 9.85
CA THR A 5 38.25 -1.47 8.67
C THR A 5 39.74 -1.46 8.93
N THR A 6 40.41 -2.28 8.12
CA THR A 6 41.83 -2.37 7.80
C THR A 6 42.61 -1.06 7.85
N THR A 7 43.67 -1.05 8.64
CA THR A 7 44.95 -0.42 8.30
C THR A 7 46.02 -1.48 8.37
N THR A 8 46.59 -1.79 7.22
CA THR A 8 47.84 -2.54 7.04
C THR A 8 48.96 -1.72 7.68
N ALA A 9 49.69 -2.33 8.61
CA ALA A 9 50.99 -1.85 9.04
C ALA A 9 51.90 -3.07 9.20
N GLU A 10 52.99 -3.09 8.45
CA GLU A 10 54.22 -3.74 8.89
C GLU A 10 55.39 -3.10 8.13
N GLN A 11 56.10 -2.19 8.79
CA GLN A 11 57.46 -2.41 9.29
C GLN A 11 58.05 -1.09 9.80
N ALA A 12 58.35 -1.06 11.11
CA ALA A 12 59.36 -0.19 11.71
C ALA A 12 60.73 -0.81 11.44
N GLY A 13 61.83 -0.09 11.26
CA GLY A 13 62.06 1.34 11.17
C GLY A 13 63.54 1.56 10.85
N THR A 14 63.91 2.77 10.41
CA THR A 14 65.23 3.38 10.65
C THR A 14 65.19 4.84 10.22
N THR A 15 65.71 5.67 11.11
CA THR A 15 66.06 7.09 10.98
C THR A 15 66.78 7.44 9.68
N THR A 16 66.37 8.50 8.99
CA THR A 16 67.14 9.75 8.80
C THR A 16 66.42 10.74 7.86
N THR A 17 66.47 12.00 8.30
CA THR A 17 66.53 13.29 7.60
C THR A 17 66.35 13.40 6.08
N GLU A 18 65.72 14.53 5.71
CA GLU A 18 66.04 15.42 4.57
C GLU A 18 64.96 15.70 3.49
N THR A 19 64.57 16.99 3.48
CA THR A 19 64.35 17.93 2.36
C THR A 19 63.36 17.64 1.23
N THR A 20 62.32 18.47 1.23
CA THR A 20 61.88 19.38 0.16
C THR A 20 61.99 18.90 -1.30
N GLU A 21 60.84 18.71 -1.96
CA GLU A 21 60.61 19.35 -3.27
C GLU A 21 59.12 19.43 -3.65
N ARG A 22 58.70 20.64 -4.03
CA ARG A 22 57.39 20.98 -4.58
C ARG A 22 57.31 20.55 -6.05
N ARG A 23 56.27 19.80 -6.43
CA ARG A 23 55.67 19.93 -7.76
C ARG A 23 54.14 19.94 -7.72
N SER A 24 53.62 20.92 -8.43
CA SER A 24 52.24 21.38 -8.59
C SER A 24 51.39 20.46 -9.47
N GLY A 25 50.10 20.31 -9.14
CA GLY A 25 49.12 19.66 -10.03
C GLY A 25 47.69 19.60 -9.48
N SER A 26 46.96 20.71 -9.63
CA SER A 26 45.50 20.87 -9.75
C SER A 26 44.55 19.75 -9.27
N GLY A 27 43.70 20.09 -8.29
CA GLY A 27 42.49 19.34 -7.96
C GLY A 27 41.68 19.99 -6.83
N ARG A 28 41.11 21.17 -7.08
CA ARG A 28 40.32 21.95 -6.11
C ARG A 28 39.04 21.17 -5.73
N ARG A 29 39.10 20.30 -4.71
CA ARG A 29 37.93 19.70 -4.06
C ARG A 29 37.26 20.77 -3.19
N LEU A 30 36.09 21.25 -3.64
CA LEU A 30 35.17 22.01 -2.80
C LEU A 30 34.76 21.16 -1.59
N ARG A 31 35.20 21.57 -0.40
CA ARG A 31 34.68 21.08 0.88
C ARG A 31 33.24 21.60 1.03
N LEU A 32 32.27 20.71 0.95
CA LEU A 32 30.89 20.98 1.36
C LEU A 32 30.84 21.09 2.90
N PRO A 33 30.23 22.14 3.47
CA PRO A 33 29.92 22.19 4.90
C PRO A 33 28.73 21.26 5.17
N GLY A 34 28.84 20.38 6.17
CA GLY A 34 27.69 19.60 6.67
C GLY A 34 27.83 18.07 6.70
N LEU A 35 29.04 17.53 6.69
CA LEU A 35 29.31 16.16 7.15
C LEU A 35 30.33 16.19 8.29
N GLY A 36 30.04 17.01 9.30
CA GLY A 36 30.61 16.80 10.62
C GLY A 36 30.03 15.49 11.16
N LYS A 37 30.90 14.52 11.45
CA LYS A 37 30.54 13.38 12.29
C LYS A 37 30.05 13.93 13.63
N GLY A 38 28.73 14.02 13.79
CA GLY A 38 28.09 14.29 15.07
C GLY A 38 28.35 13.13 16.02
N ALA A 39 28.70 13.44 17.26
CA ALA A 39 29.27 12.53 18.23
C ALA A 39 28.28 11.42 18.67
N GLY A 40 28.55 10.17 18.28
CA GLY A 40 28.19 8.90 18.96
C GLY A 40 26.72 8.51 19.20
N GLY A 41 25.84 9.43 19.62
CA GLY A 41 24.51 9.07 20.14
C GLY A 41 23.48 8.65 19.08
N ASP A 42 23.62 9.07 17.82
CA ASP A 42 22.59 8.93 16.78
C ASP A 42 22.62 7.60 16.01
N GLN A 43 23.73 6.84 16.08
CA GLN A 43 23.89 5.60 15.31
C GLN A 43 23.24 4.38 16.00
N LEU A 44 23.35 4.30 17.33
CA LEU A 44 22.71 3.27 18.16
C LEU A 44 21.22 3.12 17.83
N PHE A 45 20.49 4.24 17.78
CA PHE A 45 19.04 4.20 17.65
C PHE A 45 18.56 3.94 16.22
N ARG A 46 19.30 4.38 15.21
CA ARG A 46 18.95 4.09 13.80
C ARG A 46 19.04 2.59 13.52
N ASN A 47 20.06 1.91 14.06
CA ASN A 47 20.21 0.47 13.91
C ASN A 47 19.15 -0.30 14.72
N ALA A 48 18.88 0.12 15.96
CA ALA A 48 17.83 -0.46 16.79
C ALA A 48 16.45 -0.37 16.11
N TYR A 49 16.03 0.82 15.63
CA TYR A 49 14.73 0.98 14.97
C TYR A 49 14.63 0.24 13.63
N ALA A 50 15.72 0.12 12.87
CA ALA A 50 15.73 -0.66 11.63
C ALA A 50 15.53 -2.17 11.89
N LEU A 51 16.20 -2.70 12.93
CA LEU A 51 16.02 -4.09 13.35
C LEU A 51 14.60 -4.33 13.90
N MET A 52 14.09 -3.41 14.72
CA MET A 52 12.72 -3.46 15.25
C MET A 52 11.67 -3.42 14.13
N LEU A 53 11.86 -2.60 13.09
CA LEU A 53 10.95 -2.55 11.94
C LEU A 53 10.94 -3.88 11.15
N ASN A 54 12.12 -4.45 10.90
CA ASN A 54 12.23 -5.76 10.23
C ASN A 54 11.55 -6.86 11.04
N THR A 55 11.80 -6.88 12.35
CA THR A 55 11.14 -7.81 13.27
C THR A 55 9.62 -7.61 13.30
N GLY A 56 9.14 -6.36 13.28
CA GLY A 56 7.72 -6.05 13.22
C GLY A 56 7.04 -6.61 11.97
N ILE A 57 7.69 -6.53 10.81
CA ILE A 57 7.16 -7.12 9.56
C ILE A 57 7.07 -8.65 9.68
N SER A 58 8.12 -9.31 10.16
CA SER A 58 8.11 -10.77 10.35
C SER A 58 7.08 -11.22 11.39
N ALA A 59 6.89 -10.43 12.45
CA ALA A 59 5.90 -10.67 13.48
C ALA A 59 4.48 -10.59 12.95
N VAL A 60 4.14 -9.57 12.15
CA VAL A 60 2.81 -9.43 11.54
C VAL A 60 2.50 -10.62 10.63
N LEU A 61 3.45 -11.05 9.80
CA LEU A 61 3.28 -12.25 8.96
C LEU A 61 3.12 -13.53 9.79
N GLY A 62 3.88 -13.64 10.89
CA GLY A 62 3.79 -14.77 11.82
C GLY A 62 2.45 -14.83 12.57
N LEU A 63 1.96 -13.71 13.08
CA LEU A 63 0.65 -13.61 13.72
C LEU A 63 -0.47 -13.87 12.72
N GLY A 64 -0.35 -13.38 11.48
CA GLY A 64 -1.29 -13.69 10.40
C GLY A 64 -1.37 -15.19 10.08
N PHE A 65 -0.24 -15.91 10.11
CA PHE A 65 -0.21 -17.37 9.97
C PHE A 65 -0.98 -18.06 11.09
N TRP A 66 -0.77 -17.67 12.35
CA TRP A 66 -1.45 -18.30 13.48
C TRP A 66 -2.93 -17.92 13.55
N LEU A 67 -3.30 -16.74 13.10
CA LEU A 67 -4.70 -16.34 12.97
C LEU A 67 -5.41 -17.19 11.91
N ALA A 68 -4.79 -17.39 10.75
CA ALA A 68 -5.31 -18.28 9.73
C ALA A 68 -5.38 -19.73 10.27
N ALA A 69 -4.36 -20.21 10.98
CA ALA A 69 -4.38 -21.54 11.57
C ALA A 69 -5.55 -21.72 12.54
N ALA A 70 -5.78 -20.77 13.45
CA ALA A 70 -6.88 -20.83 14.41
C ALA A 70 -8.27 -20.78 13.75
N ARG A 71 -8.40 -20.17 12.56
CA ARG A 71 -9.67 -20.05 11.84
C ARG A 71 -9.98 -21.22 10.90
N TYR A 72 -8.95 -21.81 10.31
CA TYR A 72 -9.11 -22.88 9.31
C TYR A 72 -8.87 -24.29 9.87
N TYR A 73 -8.24 -24.41 11.03
CA TYR A 73 -7.93 -25.69 11.67
C TYR A 73 -8.57 -25.79 13.04
N THR A 74 -8.83 -27.02 13.49
CA THR A 74 -9.28 -27.27 14.86
C THR A 74 -8.17 -26.94 15.86
N GLU A 75 -8.54 -26.55 17.07
CA GLU A 75 -7.58 -26.22 18.15
C GLU A 75 -6.62 -27.38 18.43
N ALA A 76 -7.11 -28.62 18.38
CA ALA A 76 -6.26 -29.81 18.53
C ALA A 76 -5.23 -29.95 17.40
N ALA A 77 -5.60 -29.69 16.14
CA ALA A 77 -4.68 -29.73 15.00
C ALA A 77 -3.63 -28.59 15.08
N VAL A 78 -4.05 -27.38 15.47
CA VAL A 78 -3.13 -26.26 15.75
C VAL A 78 -2.15 -26.62 16.87
N GLY A 79 -2.65 -27.30 17.91
CA GLY A 79 -1.86 -27.78 19.04
C GLY A 79 -0.83 -28.84 18.70
N GLN A 80 -1.21 -29.85 17.92
CA GLN A 80 -0.30 -30.90 17.45
C GLN A 80 0.75 -30.33 16.50
N GLY A 81 0.33 -29.48 15.56
CA GLY A 81 1.23 -28.81 14.63
C GLY A 81 2.24 -27.91 15.35
N SER A 82 1.79 -27.11 16.33
CA SER A 82 2.66 -26.22 17.09
C SER A 82 3.63 -26.98 18.01
N ALA A 83 3.20 -28.10 18.60
CA ALA A 83 4.04 -29.01 19.37
C ALA A 83 5.18 -29.58 18.53
N ALA A 84 4.88 -30.08 17.33
CA ALA A 84 5.92 -30.59 16.42
C ALA A 84 6.85 -29.49 15.92
N ILE A 85 6.35 -28.28 15.66
CA ILE A 85 7.21 -27.13 15.33
C ILE A 85 8.14 -26.79 16.50
N ALA A 86 7.65 -26.83 17.76
CA ALA A 86 8.45 -26.58 18.94
C ALA A 86 9.57 -27.63 19.11
N ALA A 87 9.22 -28.91 19.02
CA ALA A 87 10.18 -30.02 19.10
C ALA A 87 11.21 -29.97 17.97
N MET A 88 10.77 -29.69 16.73
CA MET A 88 11.66 -29.50 15.57
C MET A 88 12.68 -28.38 15.83
N LYS A 89 12.22 -27.22 16.33
CA LYS A 89 13.10 -26.07 16.63
C LYS A 89 14.09 -26.38 17.76
N LEU A 90 13.64 -27.08 18.81
CA LEU A 90 14.49 -27.50 19.92
C LEU A 90 15.62 -28.42 19.42
N LEU A 91 15.26 -29.50 18.72
CA LEU A 91 16.20 -30.53 18.25
C LEU A 91 17.20 -29.95 17.25
N ALA A 92 16.74 -29.16 16.29
CA ALA A 92 17.64 -28.50 15.34
C ALA A 92 18.49 -27.40 15.97
N GLY A 93 18.01 -26.79 17.06
CA GLY A 93 18.71 -25.76 17.82
C GLY A 93 19.97 -26.25 18.52
N LEU A 94 20.06 -27.56 18.83
CA LEU A 94 21.21 -28.19 19.48
C LEU A 94 22.53 -27.97 18.72
N THR A 95 22.46 -27.98 17.38
CA THR A 95 23.62 -27.74 16.52
C THR A 95 23.63 -26.31 15.97
N ALA A 96 22.46 -25.71 15.74
CA ALA A 96 22.36 -24.45 15.03
C ALA A 96 22.98 -23.26 15.78
N LEU A 97 22.76 -23.11 17.10
CA LEU A 97 23.21 -21.93 17.84
C LEU A 97 24.73 -21.73 17.81
N THR A 98 25.48 -22.80 18.00
CA THR A 98 26.94 -22.75 18.12
C THR A 98 27.62 -22.79 16.75
N LEU A 99 27.09 -23.59 15.83
CA LEU A 99 27.63 -23.69 14.47
C LEU A 99 27.32 -22.45 13.62
N THR A 100 26.21 -21.75 13.84
CA THR A 100 25.89 -20.50 13.08
C THR A 100 26.93 -19.41 13.38
N GLY A 101 27.26 -19.21 14.66
CA GLY A 101 28.32 -18.28 15.06
C GLY A 101 29.70 -18.69 14.55
N ALA A 102 30.01 -19.99 14.60
CA ALA A 102 31.26 -20.53 14.05
C ALA A 102 31.36 -20.33 12.53
N LEU A 103 30.29 -20.60 11.76
CA LEU A 103 30.26 -20.40 10.31
C LEU A 103 30.45 -18.92 9.95
N ALA A 104 29.76 -18.01 10.65
CA ALA A 104 29.92 -16.57 10.43
C ALA A 104 31.36 -16.09 10.68
N ARG A 105 32.07 -16.69 11.64
CA ARG A 105 33.46 -16.37 11.99
C ARG A 105 34.49 -17.00 11.05
N PHE A 106 34.34 -18.28 10.71
CA PHE A 106 35.38 -19.06 10.03
C PHE A 106 35.25 -19.08 8.50
N ILE A 107 34.06 -18.86 7.92
CA ILE A 107 33.88 -18.77 6.47
C ILE A 107 34.71 -17.64 5.82
N PRO A 108 34.78 -16.42 6.40
CA PRO A 108 35.60 -15.33 5.86
C PRO A 108 37.09 -15.70 5.68
N VAL A 109 37.62 -16.62 6.49
CA VAL A 109 39.03 -17.02 6.50
C VAL A 109 39.28 -18.42 5.91
N ALA A 110 38.24 -19.13 5.47
CA ALA A 110 38.35 -20.52 5.01
C ALA A 110 38.95 -20.70 3.60
N GLY A 111 39.06 -19.62 2.80
CA GLY A 111 39.68 -19.62 1.47
C GLY A 111 39.17 -20.75 0.55
N ARG A 112 40.08 -21.52 -0.06
CA ARG A 112 39.75 -22.67 -0.92
C ARG A 112 38.97 -23.78 -0.19
N GLY A 113 39.00 -23.82 1.14
CA GLY A 113 38.30 -24.80 1.96
C GLY A 113 36.82 -24.49 2.22
N THR A 114 36.32 -23.32 1.84
CA THR A 114 34.95 -22.86 2.18
C THR A 114 33.85 -23.85 1.77
N GLY A 115 33.90 -24.40 0.55
CA GLY A 115 32.89 -25.35 0.10
C GLY A 115 32.83 -26.65 0.92
N ARG A 116 34.01 -27.19 1.25
CA ARG A 116 34.15 -28.41 2.05
C ARG A 116 33.77 -28.16 3.51
N LEU A 117 34.08 -26.99 4.06
CA LEU A 117 33.67 -26.58 5.40
C LEU A 117 32.13 -26.51 5.50
N VAL A 118 31.48 -25.77 4.59
CA VAL A 118 30.01 -25.63 4.56
C VAL A 118 29.32 -26.99 4.43
N PHE A 119 29.76 -27.82 3.47
CA PHE A 119 29.19 -29.15 3.27
C PHE A 119 29.36 -30.07 4.49
N ARG A 120 30.56 -30.13 5.07
CA ARG A 120 30.84 -30.95 6.27
C ARG A 120 30.00 -30.50 7.46
N THR A 121 29.84 -29.19 7.66
CA THR A 121 29.02 -28.67 8.75
C THR A 121 27.53 -29.01 8.54
N TYR A 122 27.01 -28.91 7.32
CA TYR A 122 25.64 -29.33 7.01
C TYR A 122 25.44 -30.83 7.24
N ALA A 123 26.34 -31.66 6.73
CA ALA A 123 26.27 -33.11 6.87
C ALA A 123 26.37 -33.55 8.34
N ALA A 124 27.38 -33.06 9.07
CA ALA A 124 27.57 -33.38 10.49
C ALA A 124 26.39 -32.93 11.34
N SER A 125 25.88 -31.71 11.11
CA SER A 125 24.69 -31.21 11.80
C SER A 125 23.46 -32.05 11.50
N SER A 126 23.26 -32.43 10.23
CA SER A 126 22.12 -33.26 9.82
C SER A 126 22.14 -34.63 10.51
N VAL A 127 23.31 -35.27 10.63
CA VAL A 127 23.46 -36.55 11.34
C VAL A 127 23.15 -36.38 12.83
N VAL A 128 23.74 -35.40 13.50
CA VAL A 128 23.52 -35.17 14.94
C VAL A 128 22.04 -34.89 15.23
N VAL A 129 21.42 -34.02 14.44
CA VAL A 129 20.01 -33.65 14.62
C VAL A 129 19.07 -34.80 14.26
N ALA A 130 19.39 -35.62 13.24
CA ALA A 130 18.63 -36.83 12.92
C ALA A 130 18.72 -37.87 14.04
N LEU A 131 19.90 -38.07 14.64
CA LEU A 131 20.06 -38.94 15.81
C LEU A 131 19.27 -38.43 17.01
N ALA A 132 19.33 -37.12 17.29
CA ALA A 132 18.56 -36.50 18.36
C ALA A 132 17.03 -36.63 18.12
N ALA A 133 16.57 -36.46 16.87
CA ALA A 133 15.18 -36.70 16.50
C ALA A 133 14.81 -38.19 16.64
N GLY A 134 15.71 -39.12 16.31
CA GLY A 134 15.52 -40.55 16.57
C GLY A 134 15.34 -40.86 18.05
N VAL A 135 16.17 -40.30 18.93
CA VAL A 135 16.03 -40.45 20.39
C VAL A 135 14.70 -39.84 20.89
N PHE A 136 14.31 -38.68 20.37
CA PHE A 136 13.01 -38.08 20.67
C PHE A 136 11.84 -38.99 20.25
N LEU A 137 11.91 -39.59 19.05
CA LEU A 137 10.90 -40.52 18.55
C LEU A 137 10.83 -41.82 19.38
N LEU A 138 11.97 -42.37 19.80
CA LEU A 138 12.04 -43.55 20.67
C LEU A 138 11.48 -43.29 22.07
N THR A 139 11.45 -42.03 22.50
CA THR A 139 10.93 -41.61 23.81
C THR A 139 9.52 -41.04 23.74
N LEU A 140 8.81 -41.12 22.59
CA LEU A 140 7.45 -40.56 22.41
C LEU A 140 6.46 -40.95 23.50
N GLY A 141 6.55 -42.16 24.06
CA GLY A 141 5.69 -42.59 25.17
C GLY A 141 5.81 -41.74 26.45
N LEU A 142 6.88 -40.96 26.58
CA LEU A 142 7.12 -40.02 27.68
C LEU A 142 6.63 -38.60 27.38
N TRP A 143 6.29 -38.30 26.13
CA TRP A 143 5.87 -36.96 25.67
C TRP A 143 4.38 -37.04 25.31
N GLY A 144 3.51 -36.37 26.08
CA GLY A 144 2.04 -36.57 26.08
C GLY A 144 1.27 -36.46 24.74
N SER A 145 -0.05 -36.37 24.83
CA SER A 145 -0.97 -36.60 23.70
C SER A 145 -0.74 -35.75 22.44
N SER A 146 -0.14 -34.57 22.57
CA SER A 146 0.20 -33.67 21.44
C SER A 146 1.20 -34.25 20.44
N TYR A 147 1.98 -35.28 20.82
CA TYR A 147 2.95 -35.94 19.94
C TYR A 147 2.47 -37.29 19.40
N ARG A 148 1.25 -37.73 19.76
CA ARG A 148 0.75 -39.08 19.44
C ARG A 148 0.73 -39.39 17.94
N PHE A 149 0.50 -38.39 17.10
CA PHE A 149 0.49 -38.57 15.64
C PHE A 149 1.85 -38.99 15.05
N LEU A 150 2.96 -38.78 15.79
CA LEU A 150 4.31 -39.18 15.41
C LEU A 150 4.59 -40.67 15.64
N HIS A 151 3.68 -41.43 16.26
CA HIS A 151 3.78 -42.90 16.31
C HIS A 151 3.61 -43.55 14.94
N ASP A 152 2.98 -42.85 14.00
CA ASP A 152 2.89 -43.31 12.62
C ASP A 152 4.27 -43.24 11.93
N PRO A 153 4.77 -44.33 11.33
CA PRO A 153 6.10 -44.37 10.72
C PRO A 153 6.33 -43.33 9.62
N VAL A 154 5.29 -42.98 8.85
CA VAL A 154 5.40 -41.98 7.78
C VAL A 154 5.58 -40.59 8.39
N ASN A 155 4.79 -40.27 9.42
CA ASN A 155 4.92 -39.01 10.16
C ASN A 155 6.26 -38.92 10.90
N ALA A 156 6.76 -40.02 11.44
CA ALA A 156 8.06 -40.09 12.11
C ALA A 156 9.22 -39.76 11.14
N VAL A 157 9.24 -40.41 9.96
CA VAL A 157 10.25 -40.13 8.92
C VAL A 157 10.13 -38.68 8.43
N PHE A 158 8.90 -38.22 8.18
CA PHE A 158 8.66 -36.85 7.77
C PHE A 158 9.13 -35.83 8.82
N PHE A 159 8.92 -36.12 10.11
CA PHE A 159 9.41 -35.30 11.21
C PHE A 159 10.94 -35.23 11.22
N VAL A 160 11.65 -36.35 11.09
CA VAL A 160 13.13 -36.36 11.01
C VAL A 160 13.62 -35.49 9.84
N LEU A 161 13.02 -35.63 8.66
CA LEU A 161 13.35 -34.80 7.50
C LEU A 161 13.09 -33.32 7.77
N ALA A 162 12.00 -32.98 8.46
CA ALA A 162 11.68 -31.62 8.86
C ALA A 162 12.73 -31.04 9.82
N VAL A 163 13.18 -31.81 10.83
CA VAL A 163 14.22 -31.37 11.77
C VAL A 163 15.55 -31.12 11.04
N VAL A 164 15.93 -32.01 10.12
CA VAL A 164 17.12 -31.83 9.28
C VAL A 164 16.98 -30.58 8.40
N ALA A 165 15.84 -30.41 7.73
CA ALA A 165 15.61 -29.26 6.85
C ALA A 165 15.66 -27.93 7.61
N TRP A 166 15.06 -27.86 8.81
CA TRP A 166 15.13 -26.68 9.67
C TRP A 166 16.57 -26.39 10.15
N SER A 167 17.33 -27.43 10.50
CA SER A 167 18.74 -27.30 10.87
C SER A 167 19.55 -26.69 9.73
N VAL A 168 19.38 -27.20 8.50
CA VAL A 168 20.06 -26.66 7.30
C VAL A 168 19.65 -25.22 7.04
N LEU A 169 18.36 -24.89 7.10
CA LEU A 169 17.86 -23.51 6.92
C LEU A 169 18.52 -22.55 7.91
N THR A 170 18.64 -22.94 9.18
CA THR A 170 19.23 -22.09 10.21
C THR A 170 20.73 -21.90 9.99
N LEU A 171 21.47 -22.98 9.65
CA LEU A 171 22.89 -22.89 9.36
C LEU A 171 23.17 -22.07 8.08
N GLN A 172 22.24 -22.09 7.13
CA GLN A 172 22.33 -21.34 5.88
C GLN A 172 22.36 -19.83 6.09
N ASP A 173 21.64 -19.31 7.07
CA ASP A 173 21.73 -17.90 7.46
C ASP A 173 23.14 -17.55 7.97
N GLY A 174 23.75 -18.44 8.74
CA GLY A 174 25.16 -18.34 9.16
C GLY A 174 26.13 -18.35 7.99
N VAL A 175 25.90 -19.21 7.00
CA VAL A 175 26.71 -19.30 5.78
C VAL A 175 26.61 -18.02 4.94
N LEU A 176 25.40 -17.53 4.69
CA LEU A 176 25.17 -16.31 3.92
C LEU A 176 25.79 -15.09 4.61
N THR A 177 25.72 -15.05 5.94
CA THR A 177 26.36 -14.01 6.76
C THR A 177 27.89 -14.08 6.64
N GLY A 178 28.48 -15.27 6.79
CA GLY A 178 29.93 -15.49 6.63
C GLY A 178 30.45 -15.19 5.22
N LEU A 179 29.65 -15.44 4.18
CA LEU A 179 29.94 -15.09 2.77
C LEU A 179 29.70 -13.60 2.44
N ARG A 180 29.48 -12.74 3.45
CA ARG A 180 29.15 -11.31 3.29
C ARG A 180 27.95 -11.04 2.37
N SER A 181 27.00 -11.97 2.36
CA SER A 181 25.82 -11.98 1.50
C SER A 181 24.52 -11.94 2.33
N ALA A 182 24.58 -11.34 3.53
CA ALA A 182 23.50 -11.25 4.52
C ALA A 182 22.20 -10.60 3.99
N VAL A 183 22.23 -9.90 2.85
CA VAL A 183 21.03 -9.36 2.18
C VAL A 183 20.05 -10.48 1.77
N TRP A 184 20.53 -11.70 1.53
CA TRP A 184 19.69 -12.84 1.17
C TRP A 184 18.95 -13.46 2.36
N VAL A 185 19.41 -13.24 3.59
CA VAL A 185 18.77 -13.73 4.83
C VAL A 185 17.35 -13.18 5.01
N PRO A 186 17.11 -11.84 5.01
CA PRO A 186 15.76 -11.32 5.13
C PRO A 186 14.88 -11.67 3.91
N VAL A 187 15.46 -11.82 2.72
CA VAL A 187 14.72 -12.27 1.53
C VAL A 187 14.21 -13.69 1.70
N GLY A 188 15.09 -14.62 2.10
CA GLY A 188 14.73 -16.02 2.38
C GLY A 188 13.67 -16.13 3.47
N ASN A 189 13.84 -15.43 4.59
CA ASN A 189 12.89 -15.43 5.70
C ASN A 189 11.53 -14.82 5.34
N THR A 190 11.49 -13.80 4.49
CA THR A 190 10.24 -13.21 3.98
C THR A 190 9.53 -14.19 3.04
N VAL A 191 10.26 -14.80 2.10
CA VAL A 191 9.70 -15.80 1.17
C VAL A 191 9.17 -17.00 1.96
N PHE A 192 9.94 -17.54 2.90
CA PHE A 192 9.52 -18.61 3.79
C PHE A 192 8.21 -18.26 4.53
N SER A 193 8.13 -17.05 5.09
CA SER A 193 6.96 -16.60 5.85
C SER A 193 5.72 -16.40 4.98
N ALA A 194 5.88 -15.90 3.75
CA ALA A 194 4.78 -15.73 2.82
C ALA A 194 4.29 -17.07 2.25
N VAL A 195 5.22 -17.94 1.84
CA VAL A 195 4.91 -19.25 1.26
C VAL A 195 4.19 -20.13 2.27
N LYS A 196 4.65 -20.21 3.53
CA LYS A 196 3.96 -21.03 4.55
C LYS A 196 2.53 -20.56 4.81
N LEU A 197 2.27 -19.25 4.77
CA LEU A 197 0.93 -18.69 4.96
C LEU A 197 0.00 -19.10 3.82
N VAL A 198 0.47 -19.01 2.57
CA VAL A 198 -0.29 -19.45 1.39
C VAL A 198 -0.54 -20.96 1.44
N LEU A 199 0.49 -21.75 1.73
CA LEU A 199 0.37 -23.20 1.82
C LEU A 199 -0.55 -23.65 2.95
N LEU A 200 -0.56 -22.96 4.09
CA LEU A 200 -1.48 -23.25 5.19
C LEU A 200 -2.94 -23.15 4.73
N VAL A 201 -3.30 -22.08 4.01
CA VAL A 201 -4.66 -21.87 3.51
C VAL A 201 -4.99 -22.93 2.44
N LEU A 202 -4.05 -23.27 1.57
CA LEU A 202 -4.25 -24.31 0.55
C LEU A 202 -4.43 -25.70 1.17
N PHE A 203 -3.72 -26.01 2.25
CA PHE A 203 -3.78 -27.31 2.92
C PHE A 203 -4.92 -27.43 3.94
N ALA A 204 -5.66 -26.35 4.22
CA ALA A 204 -6.78 -26.36 5.18
C ALA A 204 -7.81 -27.45 4.87
N ALA A 205 -8.18 -27.61 3.60
CA ALA A 205 -9.14 -28.63 3.17
C ALA A 205 -8.50 -30.00 2.89
N ALA A 206 -7.24 -30.04 2.44
CA ALA A 206 -6.59 -31.27 1.95
C ALA A 206 -5.86 -32.06 3.04
N ILE A 207 -5.36 -31.40 4.09
CA ILE A 207 -4.57 -32.01 5.17
C ILE A 207 -5.02 -31.43 6.52
N PRO A 208 -6.22 -31.79 7.03
CA PRO A 208 -6.88 -31.09 8.14
C PRO A 208 -6.20 -31.24 9.50
N THR A 209 -5.36 -32.27 9.70
CA THR A 209 -4.68 -32.53 10.99
C THR A 209 -3.24 -32.03 10.98
N MET A 210 -2.51 -32.31 9.90
CA MET A 210 -1.08 -32.03 9.79
C MET A 210 -0.73 -30.78 8.98
N GLY A 211 -1.72 -30.11 8.37
CA GLY A 211 -1.46 -29.01 7.44
C GLY A 211 -0.72 -27.82 8.05
N VAL A 212 -0.88 -27.56 9.36
CA VAL A 212 -0.09 -26.55 10.09
C VAL A 212 1.41 -26.89 10.08
N PHE A 213 1.78 -28.15 10.35
CA PHE A 213 3.17 -28.59 10.33
C PHE A 213 3.70 -28.73 8.90
N VAL A 214 2.93 -29.36 8.00
CA VAL A 214 3.32 -29.60 6.61
C VAL A 214 3.55 -28.31 5.85
N SER A 215 2.73 -27.26 6.07
CA SER A 215 2.94 -25.95 5.45
C SER A 215 4.28 -25.32 5.82
N TRP A 216 4.75 -25.50 7.06
CA TRP A 216 6.08 -25.09 7.50
C TRP A 216 7.16 -25.87 6.76
N VAL A 217 7.08 -27.20 6.75
CA VAL A 217 8.11 -28.05 6.12
C VAL A 217 8.22 -27.79 4.62
N ALA A 218 7.10 -27.69 3.92
CA ALA A 218 7.07 -27.36 2.50
C ALA A 218 7.67 -25.97 2.22
N ALA A 219 7.39 -24.97 3.06
CA ALA A 219 7.99 -23.65 2.94
C ALA A 219 9.51 -23.67 3.21
N ILE A 220 9.99 -24.50 4.15
CA ILE A 220 11.44 -24.70 4.37
C ILE A 220 12.08 -25.23 3.09
N ALA A 221 11.50 -26.28 2.48
CA ALA A 221 12.04 -26.86 1.24
C ALA A 221 12.12 -25.82 0.10
N MET A 222 11.07 -25.01 -0.06
CA MET A 222 11.01 -23.93 -1.05
C MET A 222 12.00 -22.79 -0.79
N SER A 223 12.53 -22.67 0.43
CA SER A 223 13.58 -21.70 0.80
C SER A 223 14.98 -22.29 0.69
N VAL A 224 15.20 -23.47 1.28
CA VAL A 224 16.52 -24.13 1.39
C VAL A 224 17.05 -24.54 0.02
N LEU A 225 16.21 -25.09 -0.87
CA LEU A 225 16.69 -25.62 -2.15
C LEU A 225 17.22 -24.51 -3.08
N PRO A 226 16.50 -23.40 -3.35
CA PRO A 226 17.01 -22.33 -4.22
C PRO A 226 18.20 -21.58 -3.61
N LEU A 227 18.16 -21.29 -2.30
CA LEU A 227 19.27 -20.63 -1.62
C LEU A 227 20.49 -21.55 -1.53
N GLY A 228 20.30 -22.85 -1.34
CA GLY A 228 21.38 -23.85 -1.28
C GLY A 228 22.07 -23.95 -2.62
N TRP A 229 21.29 -24.01 -3.70
CA TRP A 229 21.82 -23.94 -5.07
C TRP A 229 22.60 -22.64 -5.32
N LEU A 230 22.09 -21.48 -4.90
CA LEU A 230 22.78 -20.21 -5.03
C LEU A 230 24.12 -20.19 -4.26
N VAL A 231 24.12 -20.71 -3.03
CA VAL A 231 25.31 -20.80 -2.17
C VAL A 231 26.39 -21.65 -2.82
N PHE A 232 26.08 -22.90 -3.18
CA PHE A 232 27.07 -23.83 -3.75
C PHE A 232 27.48 -23.49 -5.18
N ARG A 233 26.56 -23.02 -6.03
CA ARG A 233 26.84 -22.80 -7.45
C ARG A 233 27.45 -21.44 -7.76
N ARG A 234 27.19 -20.42 -6.93
CA ARG A 234 27.58 -19.04 -7.24
C ARG A 234 28.35 -18.34 -6.12
N LEU A 235 27.88 -18.38 -4.88
CA LEU A 235 28.47 -17.57 -3.80
C LEU A 235 29.79 -18.16 -3.30
N ILE A 236 29.85 -19.48 -3.08
CA ILE A 236 31.08 -20.17 -2.66
C ILE A 236 32.18 -20.06 -3.73
N PRO A 237 31.95 -20.36 -5.03
CA PRO A 237 32.99 -20.21 -6.05
C PRO A 237 33.50 -18.77 -6.19
N LYS A 238 32.63 -17.78 -6.04
CA LYS A 238 33.00 -16.35 -6.07
C LYS A 238 33.87 -15.98 -4.87
N HIS A 239 33.54 -16.48 -3.68
CA HIS A 239 34.31 -16.24 -2.46
C HIS A 239 35.70 -16.87 -2.53
N VAL A 240 35.79 -18.13 -3.00
CA VAL A 240 37.06 -18.84 -3.19
C VAL A 240 38.00 -18.05 -4.11
N LYS A 241 37.51 -17.60 -5.27
CA LYS A 241 38.30 -16.77 -6.21
C LYS A 241 38.77 -15.45 -5.62
N ALA A 242 38.01 -14.87 -4.68
CA ALA A 242 38.33 -13.58 -4.08
C ALA A 242 39.27 -13.66 -2.87
N THR A 243 39.50 -14.86 -2.32
CA THR A 243 40.26 -15.09 -1.08
C THR A 243 41.45 -16.02 -1.26
N GLU A 244 41.74 -16.38 -2.52
CA GLU A 244 42.71 -17.39 -2.92
C GLU A 244 44.15 -17.07 -2.47
N ASP A 245 44.52 -15.78 -2.44
CA ASP A 245 45.90 -15.33 -2.22
C ASP A 245 46.20 -14.84 -0.78
N HIS A 246 45.19 -14.82 0.12
CA HIS A 246 45.29 -14.07 1.38
C HIS A 246 44.91 -14.84 2.67
N THR A 247 44.55 -16.12 2.61
CA THR A 247 43.96 -16.81 3.79
C THR A 247 44.43 -18.25 3.98
N ARG A 248 44.65 -18.64 5.26
CA ARG A 248 44.92 -20.02 5.68
C ARG A 248 43.64 -20.66 6.22
N PRO A 249 43.28 -21.89 5.82
CA PRO A 249 42.09 -22.56 6.32
C PRO A 249 42.22 -22.82 7.83
N PRO A 250 41.15 -22.60 8.62
CA PRO A 250 41.19 -22.76 10.07
C PRO A 250 41.38 -24.23 10.47
N SER A 251 42.13 -24.47 11.54
CA SER A 251 42.32 -25.82 12.08
C SER A 251 41.10 -26.30 12.87
N LEU A 252 40.85 -27.62 12.88
CA LEU A 252 39.76 -28.22 13.66
C LEU A 252 39.88 -27.93 15.17
N ARG A 253 41.12 -27.75 15.67
CA ARG A 253 41.40 -27.42 17.08
C ARG A 253 40.97 -26.00 17.43
N GLU A 254 41.14 -25.04 16.52
CA GLU A 254 40.68 -23.65 16.71
C GLU A 254 39.16 -23.55 16.66
N ILE A 255 38.53 -24.30 15.75
CA ILE A 255 37.07 -24.39 15.67
C ILE A 255 36.50 -25.03 16.95
N GLY A 256 37.12 -26.12 17.43
CA GLY A 256 36.71 -26.81 18.66
C GLY A 256 36.85 -25.93 19.91
N ARG A 257 37.96 -25.18 20.05
CA ARG A 257 38.16 -24.27 21.20
C ARG A 257 37.16 -23.10 21.18
N PHE A 258 36.82 -22.59 20.00
CA PHE A 258 35.79 -21.56 19.85
C PHE A 258 34.40 -22.07 20.22
N LEU A 259 34.04 -23.27 19.75
CA LEU A 259 32.75 -23.89 20.07
C LEU A 259 32.60 -24.16 21.57
N ALA A 260 33.64 -24.64 22.25
CA ALA A 260 33.59 -24.94 23.69
C ALA A 260 33.31 -23.72 24.59
N GLY A 261 33.73 -22.52 24.19
CA GLY A 261 33.54 -21.29 24.97
C GLY A 261 32.16 -20.63 24.83
N ASP A 262 31.48 -20.83 23.69
CA ASP A 262 30.18 -20.22 23.37
C ASP A 262 28.98 -21.17 23.64
N TYR A 263 29.28 -22.45 23.93
CA TYR A 263 28.29 -23.52 24.04
C TYR A 263 27.38 -23.39 25.26
N THR A 264 27.94 -23.13 26.45
CA THR A 264 27.21 -23.28 27.72
C THR A 264 26.10 -22.25 27.89
N GLY A 265 26.36 -20.97 27.63
CA GLY A 265 25.34 -19.91 27.75
C GLY A 265 24.25 -20.00 26.67
N SER A 266 24.65 -20.34 25.44
CA SER A 266 23.73 -20.54 24.33
C SER A 266 22.78 -21.73 24.54
N LEU A 267 23.27 -22.81 25.18
CA LEU A 267 22.46 -23.99 25.49
C LEU A 267 21.38 -23.70 26.54
N PHE A 268 21.70 -22.94 27.59
CA PHE A 268 20.69 -22.49 28.57
C PHE A 268 19.63 -21.60 27.93
N SER A 269 20.05 -20.68 27.05
CA SER A 269 19.11 -19.85 26.29
C SER A 269 18.23 -20.68 25.33
N LEU A 270 18.79 -21.71 24.68
CA LEU A 270 18.05 -22.63 23.83
C LEU A 270 16.96 -23.36 24.62
N ALA A 271 17.33 -23.89 25.79
CA ALA A 271 16.45 -24.64 26.65
C ALA A 271 15.26 -23.77 27.10
N VAL A 272 15.51 -22.55 27.59
CA VAL A 272 14.40 -21.65 27.98
C VAL A 272 13.47 -21.34 26.80
N VAL A 273 14.01 -21.07 25.61
CA VAL A 273 13.21 -20.62 24.46
C VAL A 273 12.40 -21.75 23.83
N TYR A 274 12.97 -22.94 23.69
CA TYR A 274 12.33 -24.03 22.93
C TYR A 274 11.92 -25.23 23.75
N LEU A 275 12.50 -25.47 24.93
CA LEU A 275 12.08 -26.60 25.78
C LEU A 275 10.79 -26.29 26.54
N VAL A 276 10.54 -25.03 26.93
CA VAL A 276 9.29 -24.66 27.62
C VAL A 276 8.05 -25.02 26.80
N PRO A 277 7.91 -24.64 25.51
CA PRO A 277 6.76 -25.07 24.71
C PRO A 277 6.67 -26.59 24.53
N VAL A 278 7.80 -27.30 24.51
CA VAL A 278 7.82 -28.77 24.41
C VAL A 278 7.31 -29.42 25.70
N ILE A 279 7.72 -28.91 26.87
CA ILE A 279 7.24 -29.34 28.19
C ILE A 279 5.73 -29.08 28.31
N VAL A 280 5.27 -27.88 27.93
CA VAL A 280 3.84 -27.56 27.98
C VAL A 280 3.06 -28.52 27.09
N ALA A 281 3.45 -28.69 25.83
CA ALA A 281 2.82 -29.63 24.90
C ALA A 281 2.78 -31.08 25.39
N ALA A 282 3.73 -31.49 26.24
CA ALA A 282 3.80 -32.83 26.81
C ALA A 282 2.91 -33.02 28.05
N GLN A 283 2.55 -31.95 28.76
CA GLN A 283 1.79 -32.01 30.02
C GLN A 283 0.32 -31.57 29.87
N VAL A 284 -0.02 -30.80 28.83
CA VAL A 284 -1.40 -30.33 28.58
C VAL A 284 -2.00 -30.96 27.33
N GLY A 285 -3.32 -30.89 27.19
CA GLY A 285 -4.02 -31.37 25.99
C GLY A 285 -3.63 -30.57 24.74
N SER A 286 -3.84 -31.14 23.55
CA SER A 286 -3.46 -30.45 22.30
C SER A 286 -4.16 -29.10 22.12
N ALA A 287 -5.44 -28.98 22.48
CA ALA A 287 -6.16 -27.70 22.43
C ALA A 287 -5.52 -26.65 23.37
N ASP A 288 -5.22 -27.01 24.62
CA ASP A 288 -4.54 -26.12 25.57
C ASP A 288 -3.14 -25.72 25.10
N ASN A 289 -2.43 -26.62 24.43
CA ASN A 289 -1.14 -26.30 23.82
C ASN A 289 -1.30 -25.27 22.68
N ALA A 290 -2.40 -25.30 21.92
CA ALA A 290 -2.68 -24.27 20.91
C ALA A 290 -2.87 -22.90 21.57
N TYR A 291 -3.65 -22.84 22.65
CA TYR A 291 -3.87 -21.62 23.43
C TYR A 291 -2.56 -21.07 23.99
N PHE A 292 -1.72 -21.92 24.59
CA PHE A 292 -0.40 -21.55 25.07
C PHE A 292 0.49 -21.04 23.95
N TYR A 293 0.58 -21.77 22.83
CA TYR A 293 1.52 -21.48 21.76
C TYR A 293 1.22 -20.17 21.04
N ILE A 294 -0.06 -19.87 20.78
CA ILE A 294 -0.45 -18.59 20.20
C ILE A 294 -0.15 -17.45 21.19
N THR A 295 -0.49 -17.64 22.46
CA THR A 295 -0.26 -16.62 23.50
C THR A 295 1.22 -16.32 23.72
N THR A 296 2.08 -17.35 23.78
CA THR A 296 3.53 -17.18 23.88
C THR A 296 4.13 -16.60 22.59
N THR A 297 3.53 -16.84 21.42
CA THR A 297 3.96 -16.21 20.16
C THR A 297 3.68 -14.69 20.17
N ILE A 298 2.51 -14.28 20.69
CA ILE A 298 2.18 -12.86 20.88
C ILE A 298 3.16 -12.21 21.87
N GLY A 299 3.35 -12.81 23.05
CA GLY A 299 4.29 -12.30 24.06
C GLY A 299 5.75 -12.29 23.57
N GLY A 300 6.18 -13.35 22.91
CA GLY A 300 7.52 -13.51 22.33
C GLY A 300 7.83 -12.46 21.26
N THR A 301 6.83 -12.10 20.46
CA THR A 301 6.94 -11.00 19.48
C THR A 301 7.29 -9.68 20.17
N VAL A 302 6.66 -9.39 21.30
CA VAL A 302 6.90 -8.17 22.08
C VAL A 302 8.27 -8.21 22.74
N ASN A 303 8.68 -9.38 23.25
CA ASN A 303 10.01 -9.59 23.82
C ASN A 303 11.15 -9.33 22.84
N LEU A 304 10.94 -9.52 21.52
CA LEU A 304 11.95 -9.22 20.51
C LEU A 304 12.32 -7.72 20.45
N LEU A 305 11.42 -6.81 20.84
CA LEU A 305 11.76 -5.39 20.89
C LEU A 305 12.86 -5.12 21.94
N ALA A 306 12.77 -5.77 23.11
CA ALA A 306 13.79 -5.67 24.16
C ALA A 306 15.12 -6.32 23.74
N ILE A 307 15.06 -7.49 23.10
CA ILE A 307 16.24 -8.21 22.61
C ILE A 307 16.98 -7.39 21.53
N ASN A 308 16.26 -6.81 20.57
CA ASN A 308 16.84 -5.97 19.52
C ASN A 308 17.51 -4.71 20.10
N MET A 309 16.90 -4.08 21.11
CA MET A 309 17.52 -2.95 21.81
C MET A 309 18.81 -3.37 22.53
N GLY A 310 18.78 -4.52 23.23
CA GLY A 310 19.95 -5.07 23.91
C GLY A 310 21.09 -5.42 22.95
N ALA A 311 20.79 -5.98 21.77
CA ALA A 311 21.79 -6.24 20.74
C ALA A 311 22.46 -4.95 20.25
N SER A 312 21.67 -3.90 20.00
CA SER A 312 22.19 -2.59 19.58
C SER A 312 23.06 -1.95 20.68
N LEU A 313 22.61 -1.99 21.93
CA LEU A 313 23.36 -1.45 23.08
C LEU A 313 24.69 -2.21 23.29
N THR A 314 24.70 -3.52 23.04
CA THR A 314 25.91 -4.35 23.11
C THR A 314 26.95 -3.90 22.08
N VAL A 315 26.51 -3.61 20.84
CA VAL A 315 27.41 -3.17 19.77
C VAL A 315 27.99 -1.80 20.08
N GLU A 316 27.15 -0.82 20.38
CA GLU A 316 27.60 0.55 20.65
C GLU A 316 28.45 0.63 21.93
N GLY A 317 28.01 -0.08 22.98
CA GLY A 317 28.70 -0.14 24.26
C GLY A 317 30.08 -0.78 24.20
N ALA A 318 30.32 -1.66 23.21
CA ALA A 318 31.64 -2.24 22.96
C ALA A 318 32.57 -1.30 22.15
N HIS A 319 32.03 -0.36 21.37
CA HIS A 319 32.83 0.61 20.60
C HIS A 319 33.14 1.86 21.42
N ASP A 320 32.23 2.32 22.29
CA ASP A 320 32.42 3.48 23.17
C ASP A 320 32.07 3.15 24.64
N PRO A 321 32.98 2.51 25.39
CA PRO A 321 32.77 2.15 26.79
C PRO A 321 32.53 3.36 27.71
N ALA A 322 33.07 4.54 27.36
CA ALA A 322 32.94 5.75 28.17
C ALA A 322 31.50 6.29 28.17
N ARG A 323 30.73 6.03 27.11
CA ARG A 323 29.31 6.40 27.00
C ARG A 323 28.34 5.31 27.39
N LEU A 324 28.83 4.14 27.83
CA LEU A 324 27.97 2.98 28.13
C LEU A 324 26.88 3.30 29.17
N ALA A 325 27.20 4.06 30.22
CA ALA A 325 26.22 4.44 31.24
C ALA A 325 25.12 5.38 30.69
N LEU A 326 25.49 6.33 29.84
CA LEU A 326 24.57 7.26 29.17
C LEU A 326 23.67 6.52 28.16
N ASN A 327 24.26 5.68 27.31
CA ASN A 327 23.54 4.86 26.33
C ASN A 327 22.57 3.88 27.01
N THR A 328 22.96 3.31 28.16
CA THR A 328 22.11 2.44 28.98
C THR A 328 20.91 3.20 29.55
N ARG A 329 21.13 4.41 30.10
CA ARG A 329 20.05 5.28 30.61
C ARG A 329 19.07 5.66 29.50
N ALA A 330 19.59 6.03 28.33
CA ALA A 330 18.78 6.40 27.18
C ALA A 330 17.98 5.21 26.62
N ALA A 331 18.59 4.02 26.56
CA ALA A 331 17.93 2.79 26.13
C ALA A 331 16.77 2.43 27.09
N LEU A 332 16.98 2.47 28.41
CA LEU A 332 15.93 2.20 29.40
C LEU A 332 14.75 3.17 29.27
N LYS A 333 15.01 4.49 29.21
CA LYS A 333 13.95 5.50 29.07
C LYS A 333 13.13 5.29 27.80
N ARG A 334 13.77 5.00 26.67
CA ARG A 334 13.08 4.81 25.39
C ARG A 334 12.30 3.49 25.36
N MET A 335 12.88 2.41 25.89
CA MET A 335 12.18 1.14 26.00
C MET A 335 10.98 1.23 26.95
N ALA A 336 11.08 1.97 28.06
CA ALA A 336 9.93 2.21 28.93
C ALA A 336 8.81 2.96 28.19
N ARG A 337 9.13 3.99 27.39
CA ARG A 337 8.14 4.73 26.58
C ARG A 337 7.44 3.88 25.53
N ILE A 338 8.07 2.82 25.03
CA ILE A 338 7.49 1.93 24.00
C ILE A 338 6.79 0.74 24.65
N MET A 339 7.43 0.07 25.60
CA MET A 339 6.93 -1.18 26.20
C MET A 339 5.81 -0.94 27.19
N LEU A 340 5.79 0.16 27.96
CA LEU A 340 4.68 0.40 28.89
C LEU A 340 3.33 0.54 28.16
N PRO A 341 3.19 1.34 27.09
CA PRO A 341 1.95 1.38 26.32
C PRO A 341 1.61 0.04 25.66
N VAL A 342 2.58 -0.64 25.04
CA VAL A 342 2.35 -1.94 24.38
C VAL A 342 1.89 -2.99 25.39
N CYS A 343 2.55 -3.10 26.54
CA CYS A 343 2.16 -4.02 27.60
C CYS A 343 0.83 -3.64 28.24
N ALA A 344 0.51 -2.34 28.38
CA ALA A 344 -0.80 -1.90 28.86
C ALA A 344 -1.92 -2.34 27.90
N VAL A 345 -1.71 -2.14 26.58
CA VAL A 345 -2.65 -2.62 25.56
C VAL A 345 -2.78 -4.14 25.59
N LEU A 346 -1.69 -4.89 25.74
CA LEU A 346 -1.75 -6.35 25.85
C LEU A 346 -2.45 -6.81 27.13
N PHE A 347 -2.25 -6.11 28.24
CA PHE A 347 -2.79 -6.50 29.54
C PHE A 347 -4.30 -6.24 29.63
N PHE A 348 -4.73 -5.02 29.31
CA PHE A 348 -6.14 -4.64 29.32
C PHE A 348 -6.87 -5.21 28.11
N GLY A 349 -6.19 -5.28 26.96
CA GLY A 349 -6.75 -5.78 25.71
C GLY A 349 -6.68 -7.28 25.51
N ALA A 350 -6.06 -8.04 26.43
CA ALA A 350 -5.92 -9.50 26.34
C ALA A 350 -7.18 -10.24 25.89
N PRO A 351 -8.39 -10.03 26.47
CA PRO A 351 -9.58 -10.77 26.05
C PRO A 351 -9.97 -10.48 24.61
N TRP A 352 -9.95 -9.21 24.18
CA TRP A 352 -10.32 -8.84 22.81
C TRP A 352 -9.27 -9.30 21.80
N ILE A 353 -7.99 -9.20 22.14
CA ILE A 353 -6.89 -9.63 21.27
C ILE A 353 -6.96 -11.15 21.01
N LEU A 354 -7.25 -11.94 22.04
CA LEU A 354 -7.36 -13.39 21.91
C LEU A 354 -8.68 -13.83 21.26
N ALA A 355 -9.79 -13.10 21.47
CA ALA A 355 -11.08 -13.39 20.84
C ALA A 355 -11.02 -13.35 19.31
N VAL A 356 -10.08 -12.59 18.73
CA VAL A 356 -9.81 -12.58 17.27
C VAL A 356 -9.40 -13.98 16.76
N PHE A 357 -8.70 -14.76 17.58
CA PHE A 357 -8.29 -16.14 17.26
C PHE A 357 -9.40 -17.16 17.54
N GLY A 358 -10.34 -16.83 18.42
CA GLY A 358 -11.51 -17.65 18.77
C GLY A 358 -11.88 -17.45 20.24
N GLN A 359 -13.14 -17.72 20.61
CA GLN A 359 -13.59 -17.54 22.00
C GLN A 359 -12.85 -18.48 22.98
N GLY A 360 -12.58 -19.73 22.58
CA GLY A 360 -11.77 -20.65 23.38
C GLY A 360 -10.38 -20.13 23.75
N TYR A 361 -9.74 -19.34 22.85
CA TYR A 361 -8.46 -18.70 23.14
C TYR A 361 -8.59 -17.58 24.18
N ALA A 362 -9.67 -16.80 24.14
CA ALA A 362 -9.91 -15.73 25.09
C ALA A 362 -10.18 -16.30 26.50
N ASP A 363 -11.03 -17.32 26.59
CA ASP A 363 -11.41 -17.93 27.86
C ASP A 363 -10.23 -18.61 28.56
N ALA A 364 -9.43 -19.37 27.82
CA ALA A 364 -8.34 -20.15 28.39
C ALA A 364 -7.04 -19.36 28.63
N ALA A 365 -6.74 -18.35 27.79
CA ALA A 365 -5.40 -17.77 27.74
C ALA A 365 -5.28 -16.28 28.14
N THR A 366 -6.39 -15.61 28.48
CA THR A 366 -6.36 -14.18 28.88
C THR A 366 -5.44 -13.92 30.06
N VAL A 367 -5.50 -14.75 31.10
CA VAL A 367 -4.65 -14.58 32.30
C VAL A 367 -3.17 -14.84 31.96
N LEU A 368 -2.90 -15.82 31.10
CA LEU A 368 -1.55 -16.10 30.62
C LEU A 368 -0.96 -14.90 29.85
N LEU A 369 -1.72 -14.29 28.94
CA LEU A 369 -1.25 -13.13 28.18
C LEU A 369 -0.95 -11.93 29.08
N ARG A 370 -1.75 -11.72 30.13
CA ARG A 370 -1.50 -10.70 31.15
C ARG A 370 -0.18 -10.92 31.87
N TRP A 371 0.13 -12.15 32.26
CA TRP A 371 1.44 -12.48 32.84
C TRP A 371 2.58 -12.22 31.86
N PHE A 372 2.46 -12.62 30.59
CA PHE A 372 3.49 -12.29 29.60
C PHE A 372 3.66 -10.79 29.36
N ALA A 373 2.59 -9.98 29.45
CA ALA A 373 2.70 -8.53 29.38
C ALA A 373 3.53 -7.96 30.53
N VAL A 374 3.34 -8.45 31.76
CA VAL A 374 4.16 -8.09 32.93
C VAL A 374 5.60 -8.58 32.74
N GLY A 375 5.78 -9.82 32.28
CA GLY A 375 7.09 -10.40 31.99
C GLY A 375 7.87 -9.59 30.95
N ALA A 376 7.22 -9.09 29.91
CA ALA A 376 7.85 -8.27 28.89
C ALA A 376 8.42 -6.96 29.46
N VAL A 377 7.77 -6.33 30.45
CA VAL A 377 8.30 -5.15 31.15
C VAL A 377 9.56 -5.51 31.95
N LEU A 378 9.53 -6.60 32.71
CA LEU A 378 10.70 -7.09 33.46
C LEU A 378 11.86 -7.44 32.52
N ARG A 379 11.53 -8.00 31.37
CA ARG A 379 12.51 -8.41 30.36
C ARG A 379 13.31 -7.24 29.79
N VAL A 380 12.75 -6.04 29.72
CA VAL A 380 13.50 -4.82 29.34
C VAL A 380 14.70 -4.59 30.26
N VAL A 381 14.50 -4.71 31.58
CA VAL A 381 15.56 -4.50 32.56
C VAL A 381 16.63 -5.59 32.45
N MET A 382 16.19 -6.85 32.34
CA MET A 382 17.08 -8.00 32.17
C MET A 382 17.92 -7.89 30.89
N GLU A 383 17.32 -7.67 29.72
CA GLU A 383 18.02 -7.62 28.44
C GLU A 383 18.98 -6.43 28.35
N THR A 384 18.62 -5.30 28.97
CA THR A 384 19.52 -4.14 29.07
C THR A 384 20.75 -4.50 29.90
N TYR A 385 20.58 -5.14 31.06
CA TYR A 385 21.72 -5.55 31.88
C TYR A 385 22.58 -6.63 31.21
N PHE A 386 21.96 -7.59 30.51
CA PHE A 386 22.67 -8.58 29.71
C PHE A 386 23.47 -7.91 28.58
N ALA A 387 22.92 -6.89 27.93
CA ALA A 387 23.64 -6.11 26.93
C ALA A 387 24.85 -5.39 27.51
N VAL A 388 24.74 -4.83 28.73
CA VAL A 388 25.87 -4.21 29.44
C VAL A 388 26.96 -5.24 29.76
N LEU A 389 26.59 -6.42 30.27
CA LEU A 389 27.56 -7.50 30.53
C LEU A 389 28.26 -7.98 29.25
N ARG A 390 27.53 -8.06 28.12
CA ARG A 390 28.09 -8.39 26.81
C ARG A 390 29.03 -7.29 26.30
N ALA A 391 28.69 -6.02 26.46
CA ALA A 391 29.54 -4.89 26.10
C ALA A 391 30.85 -4.85 26.90
N GLN A 392 30.78 -5.18 28.20
CA GLN A 392 31.94 -5.27 29.09
C GLN A 392 32.74 -6.58 28.97
N SER A 393 32.36 -7.48 28.06
CA SER A 393 32.97 -8.80 27.89
C SER A 393 32.96 -9.69 29.16
N ARG A 394 32.00 -9.49 30.07
CA ARG A 394 31.86 -10.29 31.32
C ARG A 394 30.99 -11.54 31.07
N THR A 395 31.46 -12.42 30.20
CA THR A 395 30.71 -13.59 29.71
C THR A 395 30.34 -14.62 30.80
N ALA A 396 31.20 -14.81 31.81
CA ALA A 396 30.93 -15.74 32.91
C ALA A 396 29.72 -15.31 33.77
N GLY A 397 29.61 -14.01 34.08
CA GLY A 397 28.47 -13.48 34.84
C GLY A 397 27.16 -13.55 34.06
N LEU A 398 27.22 -13.37 32.74
CA LEU A 398 26.07 -13.56 31.85
C LEU A 398 25.62 -15.03 31.82
N ALA A 399 26.57 -15.96 31.64
CA ALA A 399 26.29 -17.39 31.60
C ALA A 399 25.66 -17.89 32.91
N TRP A 400 26.12 -17.38 34.07
CA TRP A 400 25.53 -17.71 35.37
C TRP A 400 24.07 -17.23 35.48
N LEU A 401 23.77 -15.99 35.08
CA LEU A 401 22.40 -15.46 35.12
C LEU A 401 21.46 -16.19 34.15
N GLN A 402 21.96 -16.58 32.97
CA GLN A 402 21.20 -17.38 32.00
C GLN A 402 20.97 -18.81 32.51
N GLY A 403 21.97 -19.41 33.18
CA GLY A 403 21.83 -20.71 33.83
C GLY A 403 20.81 -20.69 34.97
N LEU A 404 20.88 -19.68 35.84
CA LEU A 404 19.90 -19.47 36.91
C LEU A 404 18.48 -19.28 36.35
N LEU A 405 18.33 -18.43 35.33
CA LEU A 405 17.04 -18.23 34.64
C LEU A 405 16.51 -19.55 34.06
N CYS A 406 17.39 -20.35 33.46
CA CYS A 406 17.03 -21.64 32.88
C CYS A 406 16.51 -22.62 33.94
N VAL A 407 17.21 -22.76 35.06
CA VAL A 407 16.80 -23.65 36.15
C VAL A 407 15.46 -23.20 36.75
N LEU A 408 15.30 -21.89 36.99
CA LEU A 408 14.07 -21.34 37.55
C LEU A 408 12.87 -21.52 36.59
N VAL A 409 13.01 -21.12 35.32
CA VAL A 409 11.91 -21.19 34.36
C VAL A 409 11.48 -22.63 34.13
N LEU A 410 12.42 -23.55 33.87
CA LEU A 410 12.08 -24.95 33.61
C LEU A 410 11.54 -25.64 34.87
N GLY A 411 12.21 -25.45 36.02
CA GLY A 411 11.80 -26.04 37.28
C GLY A 411 10.41 -25.58 37.73
N LEU A 412 10.15 -24.27 37.68
CA LEU A 412 8.84 -23.70 38.03
C LEU A 412 7.77 -24.08 37.01
N THR A 413 8.10 -24.18 35.71
CA THR A 413 7.11 -24.61 34.71
C THR A 413 6.66 -26.04 34.99
N VAL A 414 7.59 -26.97 35.22
CA VAL A 414 7.26 -28.37 35.55
C VAL A 414 6.46 -28.46 36.86
N LEU A 415 6.75 -27.59 37.83
CA LEU A 415 6.09 -27.59 39.14
C LEU A 415 4.68 -26.97 39.11
N LEU A 416 4.51 -25.82 38.43
CA LEU A 416 3.28 -25.02 38.50
C LEU A 416 2.27 -25.39 37.42
N LEU A 417 2.70 -25.90 36.27
CA LEU A 417 1.82 -26.23 35.16
C LEU A 417 0.75 -27.29 35.54
N PRO A 418 1.06 -28.39 36.26
CA PRO A 418 0.05 -29.35 36.70
C PRO A 418 -0.95 -28.80 37.72
N ARG A 419 -0.59 -27.73 38.44
CA ARG A 419 -1.39 -27.17 39.55
C ARG A 419 -2.25 -25.98 39.15
N MET A 420 -1.78 -25.17 38.20
CA MET A 420 -2.39 -23.89 37.81
C MET A 420 -2.78 -23.84 36.32
N GLY A 421 -2.64 -24.96 35.59
CA GLY A 421 -2.86 -25.01 34.15
C GLY A 421 -1.93 -24.05 33.40
N LEU A 422 -2.41 -23.50 32.28
CA LEU A 422 -1.65 -22.58 31.43
C LEU A 422 -1.10 -21.35 32.18
N THR A 423 -1.85 -20.84 33.16
CA THR A 423 -1.42 -19.73 34.02
C THR A 423 -0.13 -20.05 34.78
N GLY A 424 0.07 -21.32 35.15
CA GLY A 424 1.29 -21.79 35.82
C GLY A 424 2.56 -21.53 35.01
N ALA A 425 2.51 -21.65 33.68
CA ALA A 425 3.64 -21.32 32.81
C ALA A 425 3.95 -19.81 32.81
N GLY A 426 2.91 -18.97 32.77
CA GLY A 426 3.07 -17.51 32.86
C GLY A 426 3.67 -17.06 34.19
N VAL A 427 3.17 -17.61 35.29
CA VAL A 427 3.70 -17.35 36.64
C VAL A 427 5.15 -17.83 36.77
N ALA A 428 5.48 -19.02 36.23
CA ALA A 428 6.84 -19.53 36.23
C ALA A 428 7.82 -18.60 35.50
N GLU A 429 7.46 -18.12 34.30
CA GLU A 429 8.31 -17.20 33.54
C GLU A 429 8.48 -15.86 34.29
N VAL A 430 7.38 -15.25 34.74
CA VAL A 430 7.42 -13.93 35.39
C VAL A 430 8.15 -13.97 36.73
N THR A 431 7.93 -15.00 37.54
CA THR A 431 8.64 -15.17 38.83
C THR A 431 10.14 -15.33 38.60
N SER A 432 10.53 -16.12 37.60
CA SER A 432 11.94 -16.30 37.23
C SER A 432 12.55 -14.99 36.74
N LEU A 433 11.86 -14.25 35.89
CA LEU A 433 12.29 -12.92 35.43
C LEU A 433 12.40 -11.93 36.59
N ALA A 434 11.46 -11.94 37.54
CA ALA A 434 11.49 -11.08 38.71
C ALA A 434 12.73 -11.35 39.57
N VAL A 435 13.09 -12.61 39.82
CA VAL A 435 14.31 -12.98 40.56
C VAL A 435 15.56 -12.46 39.84
N ILE A 436 15.66 -12.64 38.52
CA ILE A 436 16.80 -12.12 37.75
C ILE A 436 16.85 -10.60 37.79
N VAL A 437 15.70 -9.94 37.67
CA VAL A 437 15.60 -8.47 37.75
C VAL A 437 15.95 -7.95 39.14
N LEU A 438 15.60 -8.64 40.22
CA LEU A 438 16.01 -8.27 41.59
C LEU A 438 17.53 -8.28 41.76
N ILE A 439 18.24 -9.18 41.07
CA ILE A 439 19.71 -9.24 41.04
C ILE A 439 20.29 -8.18 40.09
N ALA A 440 19.67 -7.99 38.93
CA ALA A 440 20.17 -7.12 37.86
C ALA A 440 19.92 -5.63 38.12
N ALA A 441 18.75 -5.26 38.65
CA ALA A 441 18.31 -3.88 38.80
C ALA A 441 19.21 -3.03 39.72
N PRO A 442 19.66 -3.49 40.90
CA PRO A 442 20.58 -2.71 41.74
C PRO A 442 21.93 -2.47 41.05
N ARG A 443 22.44 -3.48 40.34
CA ARG A 443 23.70 -3.39 39.59
C ARG A 443 23.58 -2.46 38.38
N LEU A 444 22.47 -2.57 37.64
CA LEU A 444 22.15 -1.68 36.53
C LEU A 444 21.96 -0.23 37.00
N TYR A 445 21.31 -0.04 38.16
CA TYR A 445 21.14 1.27 38.80
C TYR A 445 22.49 1.89 39.19
N GLY A 446 23.40 1.09 39.76
CA GLY A 446 24.77 1.52 40.04
C GLY A 446 25.52 1.98 38.80
N ILE A 447 25.39 1.26 37.68
CA ILE A 447 26.02 1.61 36.38
C ILE A 447 25.42 2.90 35.81
N VAL A 448 24.10 3.08 35.90
CA VAL A 448 23.42 4.30 35.45
C VAL A 448 23.77 5.51 36.33
N ARG A 449 24.03 5.30 37.63
CA ARG A 449 24.47 6.35 38.57
C ARG A 449 25.94 6.72 38.46
N ALA A 450 26.80 5.78 38.08
CA ALA A 450 28.24 6.00 37.92
C ALA A 450 28.60 6.83 36.67
N ALA A 451 27.60 7.23 35.86
CA ALA A 451 27.81 8.22 34.83
C ALA A 451 28.30 9.53 35.47
N PRO A 452 29.51 10.04 35.14
CA PRO A 452 29.90 11.37 35.57
C PRO A 452 28.83 12.37 35.09
N PRO A 453 28.46 13.38 35.91
CA PRO A 453 27.59 14.45 35.44
C PRO A 453 28.25 15.02 34.18
N ALA A 454 27.52 14.99 33.07
CA ALA A 454 28.06 15.40 31.78
C ALA A 454 28.62 16.83 31.91
N GLU A 455 29.93 17.01 31.81
CA GLU A 455 30.47 18.28 31.34
C GLU A 455 30.02 18.38 29.89
N ILE A 456 28.96 19.16 29.69
CA ILE A 456 28.47 19.51 28.37
C ILE A 456 29.54 20.44 27.77
N PRO A 457 30.26 20.03 26.70
CA PRO A 457 31.12 20.96 25.98
C PRO A 457 30.26 22.16 25.56
N ALA A 458 30.76 23.39 25.69
CA ALA A 458 30.00 24.62 25.46
C ALA A 458 29.29 24.70 24.07
N ASP A 459 29.64 23.78 23.16
CA ASP A 459 29.13 23.69 21.79
C ASP A 459 28.19 22.49 21.54
N ALA A 460 27.85 21.68 22.55
CA ALA A 460 26.96 20.53 22.39
C ALA A 460 25.48 20.95 22.52
N ALA A 461 24.70 20.72 21.45
CA ALA A 461 23.28 21.04 21.41
C ALA A 461 22.46 20.16 22.39
N PRO A 462 21.40 20.71 23.02
CA PRO A 462 20.64 20.00 24.03
C PRO A 462 19.86 18.83 23.43
N ASP A 463 19.96 17.67 24.06
CA ASP A 463 19.46 16.36 23.64
C ASP A 463 18.00 16.08 24.07
N GLY A 464 17.28 17.10 24.55
CA GLY A 464 15.82 17.10 24.65
C GLY A 464 15.22 16.36 25.85
N ASP A 465 15.99 16.10 26.92
CA ASP A 465 15.50 15.49 28.17
C ASP A 465 15.08 16.57 29.19
N LEU A 466 13.82 16.57 29.61
CA LEU A 466 13.25 17.59 30.52
C LEU A 466 13.91 17.61 31.92
N ALA A 467 14.68 16.58 32.28
CA ALA A 467 15.37 16.48 33.56
C ALA A 467 16.63 17.37 33.66
N ASP A 468 17.20 17.80 32.54
CA ASP A 468 18.43 18.61 32.52
C ASP A 468 18.15 20.11 32.72
N LEU A 469 16.88 20.52 32.63
CA LEU A 469 16.43 21.90 32.78
C LEU A 469 16.23 22.32 34.25
N GLY A 470 16.24 21.37 35.19
CA GLY A 470 16.04 21.64 36.61
C GLY A 470 17.31 21.95 37.42
N ARG A 471 18.50 21.54 36.94
CA ARG A 471 19.75 21.69 37.71
C ARG A 471 20.52 22.99 37.47
N VAL A 472 20.27 23.67 36.35
CA VAL A 472 20.96 24.93 36.01
C VAL A 472 20.35 26.15 36.74
N ALA A 473 19.13 26.02 37.29
CA ALA A 473 18.44 27.13 37.96
C ALA A 473 18.94 27.45 39.40
N SER A 474 19.80 26.61 40.00
CA SER A 474 20.20 26.77 41.42
C SER A 474 21.49 27.58 41.64
N ALA A 475 22.32 27.79 40.61
CA ALA A 475 23.67 28.36 40.79
C ALA A 475 23.79 29.89 40.56
N ALA A 476 22.74 30.57 40.11
CA ALA A 476 22.81 31.99 39.77
C ALA A 476 21.95 32.86 40.70
N ARG A 477 22.37 33.00 41.96
CA ARG A 477 21.80 33.97 42.89
C ARG A 477 22.90 34.73 43.60
N LYS A 478 23.35 35.83 42.99
CA LYS A 478 23.88 37.07 43.61
C LYS A 478 24.66 37.87 42.56
N GLN A 479 24.01 38.85 41.94
CA GLN A 479 24.54 40.22 41.84
C GLN A 479 23.53 41.13 41.16
N SER A 480 23.26 42.23 41.86
CA SER A 480 22.29 43.28 41.58
C SER A 480 22.80 44.27 40.55
N GLY A 481 21.87 44.90 39.83
CA GLY A 481 22.01 46.28 39.35
C GLY A 481 22.31 46.43 37.86
N ALA A 482 21.24 46.64 37.07
CA ALA A 482 21.17 47.60 35.96
C ALA A 482 19.88 47.35 35.15
N ARG A 483 18.81 48.04 35.55
CA ARG A 483 17.55 48.15 34.82
C ARG A 483 17.69 49.31 33.84
N ALA A 484 18.08 49.04 32.59
CA ALA A 484 17.82 49.83 31.38
C ALA A 484 18.79 49.38 30.27
N ARG A 485 18.27 49.14 29.06
CA ARG A 485 18.96 48.62 27.86
C ARG A 485 19.15 47.09 27.80
N ARG A 486 18.03 46.36 27.71
CA ARG A 486 17.94 45.08 26.98
C ARG A 486 16.54 44.93 26.36
N LEU A 487 16.27 45.77 25.36
CA LEU A 487 15.30 45.48 24.29
C LEU A 487 16.19 45.12 23.10
N ASP A 488 16.47 43.83 22.92
CA ASP A 488 17.02 43.18 21.70
C ASP A 488 17.70 41.82 21.98
N SER A 489 17.34 41.13 23.06
CA SER A 489 17.82 39.77 23.32
C SER A 489 16.64 38.84 23.57
N ASP A 490 16.31 38.06 22.52
CA ASP A 490 15.32 36.97 22.52
C ASP A 490 15.57 36.03 23.72
N THR A 491 14.66 36.09 24.68
CA THR A 491 14.61 35.17 25.81
C THR A 491 14.10 33.79 25.36
N LEU A 492 14.81 32.77 25.86
CA LEU A 492 14.48 31.36 25.91
C LEU A 492 13.03 31.07 26.34
N ALA A 493 12.42 30.05 25.71
CA ALA A 493 11.40 29.23 26.34
C ALA A 493 11.48 27.77 25.84
N LEU A 494 11.51 26.86 26.81
CA LEU A 494 11.44 25.41 26.69
C LEU A 494 10.27 24.96 25.80
N GLY A 495 10.49 23.88 25.07
CA GLY A 495 9.41 23.13 24.43
C GLY A 495 9.96 22.21 23.36
N ILE A 496 9.67 20.92 23.45
CA ILE A 496 9.86 19.97 22.36
C ILE A 496 9.11 20.53 21.15
N HIS A 497 9.83 21.11 20.20
CA HIS A 497 9.31 21.20 18.84
C HIS A 497 9.63 19.87 18.19
N ALA A 498 8.60 19.08 17.92
CA ALA A 498 8.61 18.22 16.76
C ALA A 498 8.89 19.15 15.57
N ASP A 499 10.16 19.31 15.19
CA ASP A 499 10.55 20.21 14.12
C ASP A 499 10.12 19.60 12.79
N LEU A 500 8.82 19.74 12.51
CA LEU A 500 8.17 19.50 11.24
C LEU A 500 8.62 20.54 10.19
N ASP A 501 9.47 21.52 10.53
CA ASP A 501 9.62 22.76 9.78
C ASP A 501 11.08 23.11 9.44
N HIS A 502 12.07 22.26 9.71
CA HIS A 502 13.48 22.55 9.43
C HIS A 502 13.79 22.82 7.92
N LEU A 503 12.89 22.42 7.01
CA LEU A 503 12.94 22.74 5.58
C LEU A 503 12.40 24.14 5.22
N GLU A 504 11.63 24.77 6.11
CA GLU A 504 10.91 26.04 5.89
C GLU A 504 11.81 27.28 6.00
N ARG A 505 13.06 27.10 6.46
CA ARG A 505 14.08 28.17 6.54
C ARG A 505 14.96 28.30 5.28
N ARG A 506 14.71 27.51 4.22
CA ARG A 506 15.44 27.69 2.96
C ARG A 506 14.83 28.84 2.16
N PRO A 507 15.65 29.72 1.53
CA PRO A 507 15.14 30.65 0.54
C PRO A 507 14.37 29.90 -0.55
N ASP A 508 13.19 30.39 -0.92
CA ASP A 508 12.38 29.85 -2.01
C ASP A 508 13.06 30.17 -3.35
N VAL A 509 13.92 29.26 -3.81
CA VAL A 509 14.72 29.45 -5.04
C VAL A 509 14.02 28.87 -6.28
N ARG A 510 12.68 28.83 -6.28
CA ARG A 510 11.89 28.37 -7.44
C ARG A 510 12.02 29.41 -8.56
N PRO A 511 12.29 29.01 -9.82
CA PRO A 511 12.46 29.97 -10.90
C PRO A 511 11.18 30.78 -11.13
N GLY A 512 11.32 32.10 -11.31
CA GLY A 512 10.21 32.95 -11.74
C GLY A 512 9.85 32.73 -13.22
N PRO A 513 8.72 33.30 -13.69
CA PRO A 513 8.35 33.25 -15.10
C PRO A 513 9.52 33.77 -15.97
N GLY A 514 9.98 32.98 -16.94
CA GLY A 514 11.05 33.36 -17.87
C GLY A 514 12.45 32.83 -17.54
N THR A 515 12.66 32.07 -16.45
CA THR A 515 13.94 31.37 -16.24
C THR A 515 13.90 29.97 -16.86
N PRO A 516 14.86 29.56 -17.70
CA PRO A 516 14.87 28.22 -18.29
C PRO A 516 14.91 27.15 -17.19
N PRO A 517 14.18 26.02 -17.34
CA PRO A 517 14.29 24.92 -16.40
C PRO A 517 15.74 24.41 -16.40
N THR A 518 16.38 24.46 -15.24
CA THR A 518 17.75 23.99 -15.06
C THR A 518 17.77 22.47 -15.29
N GLY A 519 18.40 22.05 -16.40
CA GLY A 519 18.38 20.66 -16.86
C GLY A 519 18.19 20.47 -18.37
N THR A 520 18.03 21.54 -19.14
CA THR A 520 18.25 21.48 -20.60
C THR A 520 19.73 21.19 -20.84
N PRO A 521 20.10 20.13 -21.59
CA PRO A 521 21.47 19.98 -22.03
C PRO A 521 21.79 21.19 -22.90
N ALA A 522 22.87 21.91 -22.59
CA ALA A 522 23.43 22.86 -23.53
C ALA A 522 23.60 22.14 -24.87
N VAL A 523 23.05 22.71 -25.94
CA VAL A 523 23.33 22.24 -27.30
C VAL A 523 24.85 22.29 -27.44
N ARG A 524 25.45 21.11 -27.59
CA ARG A 524 26.88 20.95 -27.77
C ARG A 524 27.20 21.60 -29.11
N LYS A 525 27.98 22.68 -29.13
CA LYS A 525 28.66 23.12 -30.36
C LYS A 525 29.43 21.92 -30.92
N ASP A 526 29.29 21.71 -32.23
CA ASP A 526 29.76 20.57 -33.00
C ASP A 526 31.10 20.00 -32.50
N HIS A 527 31.08 18.74 -32.05
CA HIS A 527 32.30 17.95 -31.89
C HIS A 527 32.71 17.42 -33.26
N ARG A 528 33.75 18.02 -33.85
CA ARG A 528 34.53 17.33 -34.88
C ARG A 528 35.40 16.25 -34.20
N PRO A 529 35.48 15.02 -34.73
CA PRO A 529 36.24 13.93 -34.12
C PRO A 529 37.76 14.14 -34.21
N ALA A 530 38.48 13.67 -33.18
CA ALA A 530 39.90 13.92 -32.90
C ALA A 530 40.93 13.32 -33.89
N TRP A 531 40.50 12.72 -35.01
CA TRP A 531 41.41 12.31 -36.09
C TRP A 531 41.56 13.40 -37.17
N ALA A 532 40.80 14.49 -37.07
CA ALA A 532 40.89 15.65 -37.97
C ALA A 532 41.72 16.81 -37.37
N GLN A 533 42.51 16.57 -36.31
CA GLN A 533 43.34 17.58 -35.65
C GLN A 533 44.85 17.41 -35.87
N ASP A 534 45.31 16.33 -36.50
CA ASP A 534 46.73 16.10 -36.79
C ASP A 534 46.96 15.87 -38.29
N ARG A 535 47.16 16.97 -39.04
CA ARG A 535 47.92 16.96 -40.29
C ARG A 535 48.82 18.19 -40.33
N PRO A 536 50.13 18.04 -40.64
CA PRO A 536 51.05 19.16 -40.66
C PRO A 536 50.82 20.01 -41.92
N THR A 537 50.52 21.30 -41.75
CA THR A 537 50.49 22.27 -42.85
C THR A 537 51.82 23.01 -42.90
N HIS A 538 52.68 22.64 -43.85
CA HIS A 538 53.76 23.49 -44.36
C HIS A 538 53.24 24.39 -45.51
N PRO A 539 53.89 25.53 -45.78
CA PRO A 539 53.27 26.70 -46.40
C PRO A 539 53.46 26.77 -47.92
N LEU A 540 52.38 27.08 -48.64
CA LEU A 540 52.32 27.57 -50.03
C LEU A 540 51.12 28.55 -50.05
N GLY A 541 51.19 29.82 -50.43
CA GLY A 541 51.81 30.39 -51.61
C GLY A 541 50.68 31.05 -52.43
N LYS A 542 50.69 32.39 -52.54
CA LYS A 542 49.70 33.24 -53.23
C LYS A 542 49.45 32.81 -54.69
N PRO A 543 48.27 33.08 -55.29
CA PRO A 543 48.14 33.21 -56.74
C PRO A 543 48.52 34.63 -57.21
N PRO A 544 48.93 34.80 -58.49
CA PRO A 544 49.90 35.82 -58.91
C PRO A 544 49.28 37.16 -59.32
N ALA A 545 50.12 38.19 -59.22
CA ALA A 545 49.97 39.49 -59.87
C ALA A 545 50.65 39.46 -61.25
N LEU A 546 50.05 40.16 -62.22
CA LEU A 546 50.64 40.69 -63.46
C LEU A 546 50.18 42.16 -63.46
N GLY A 547 51.04 43.15 -63.22
CA GLY A 547 52.06 43.68 -64.14
C GLY A 547 51.55 45.05 -64.62
N LEU A 548 51.81 46.13 -63.86
CA LEU A 548 52.77 47.24 -64.14
C LEU A 548 52.34 48.14 -65.33
N PRO A 549 52.41 49.49 -65.20
CA PRO A 549 53.69 50.24 -65.12
C PRO A 549 53.71 51.38 -64.08
N VAL A 550 54.89 51.72 -63.52
CA VAL A 550 55.69 52.97 -63.74
C VAL A 550 54.88 54.27 -63.66
N GLU A 551 55.09 55.09 -62.61
CA GLU A 551 55.85 56.38 -62.61
C GLU A 551 55.50 57.24 -61.35
N VAL A 552 56.29 58.29 -61.14
CA VAL A 552 56.61 59.04 -59.91
C VAL A 552 55.68 60.25 -59.66
N GLY A 553 55.54 60.73 -58.41
CA GLY A 553 55.31 62.16 -58.14
C GLY A 553 54.28 62.53 -57.05
N VAL A 554 54.66 63.47 -56.17
CA VAL A 554 53.88 64.12 -55.09
C VAL A 554 53.46 65.55 -55.58
N PRO A 555 52.71 66.37 -54.79
CA PRO A 555 51.26 66.67 -54.67
C PRO A 555 50.89 68.00 -55.46
N PRO A 556 49.93 68.92 -55.12
CA PRO A 556 48.85 69.02 -54.12
C PRO A 556 47.49 69.68 -54.58
N ALA A 557 46.56 69.83 -53.61
CA ALA A 557 45.64 70.96 -53.36
C ALA A 557 44.26 71.12 -54.07
N MET A 558 43.29 71.50 -53.21
CA MET A 558 42.17 72.46 -53.37
C MET A 558 40.91 72.12 -54.19
N GLY A 559 39.74 72.46 -53.61
CA GLY A 559 38.66 73.11 -54.37
C GLY A 559 37.25 72.52 -54.22
N VAL A 560 36.39 73.27 -53.53
CA VAL A 560 34.99 73.02 -53.13
C VAL A 560 33.97 73.28 -54.29
N PRO A 561 32.63 73.38 -54.05
CA PRO A 561 31.49 72.57 -54.58
C PRO A 561 30.71 73.35 -55.71
N PRO A 562 29.38 73.25 -56.04
CA PRO A 562 28.18 73.36 -55.14
C PRO A 562 26.81 72.73 -55.62
N LEU A 563 25.75 72.85 -54.76
CA LEU A 563 24.30 73.14 -55.01
C LEU A 563 23.47 72.23 -56.01
N GLU A 564 22.15 71.94 -55.92
CA GLU A 564 20.98 72.64 -55.35
C GLU A 564 19.64 71.83 -55.44
N ARG A 565 18.76 71.94 -54.41
CA ARG A 565 17.26 72.11 -54.34
C ARG A 565 16.27 71.24 -55.17
N SER A 566 15.02 70.91 -54.78
CA SER A 566 14.13 71.09 -53.60
C SER A 566 12.72 70.45 -53.85
N ARG A 567 11.88 70.33 -52.77
CA ARG A 567 10.42 70.01 -52.67
C ARG A 567 10.03 68.52 -52.51
N GLU A 568 9.07 68.07 -51.69
CA GLU A 568 8.09 68.65 -50.75
C GLU A 568 7.50 67.53 -49.86
N TRP A 569 7.18 67.87 -48.59
CA TRP A 569 6.15 67.36 -47.66
C TRP A 569 5.75 65.87 -47.56
N GLY A 570 5.91 65.30 -46.34
CA GLY A 570 5.18 64.10 -45.88
C GLY A 570 5.73 63.47 -44.58
N LYS A 571 5.07 63.76 -43.45
CA LYS A 571 5.25 63.20 -42.08
C LYS A 571 5.52 61.68 -42.07
N SER A 572 6.27 61.03 -41.17
CA SER A 572 6.93 61.38 -39.90
C SER A 572 7.76 60.16 -39.45
N ARG A 573 9.03 60.34 -39.06
CA ARG A 573 9.79 59.40 -38.21
C ARG A 573 11.06 60.05 -37.63
N GLU A 574 11.28 59.77 -36.34
CA GLU A 574 12.57 59.56 -35.64
C GLU A 574 13.69 60.64 -35.66
N TRP A 575 14.24 61.01 -34.50
CA TRP A 575 15.33 60.34 -33.76
C TRP A 575 15.94 61.25 -32.65
N GLY A 576 16.57 60.64 -31.65
CA GLY A 576 17.67 61.23 -30.86
C GLY A 576 17.60 60.92 -29.35
N SER A 577 18.61 60.42 -28.63
CA SER A 577 19.94 59.81 -28.88
C SER A 577 20.59 59.56 -27.50
N GLU A 578 20.83 58.29 -27.09
CA GLU A 578 22.12 57.63 -26.69
C GLU A 578 22.81 58.05 -25.36
N PRO A 579 23.72 57.24 -24.72
CA PRO A 579 24.31 55.91 -25.05
C PRO A 579 24.05 54.85 -23.93
N GLY A 580 24.31 53.55 -23.95
CA GLY A 580 25.28 52.67 -24.62
C GLY A 580 25.74 51.61 -23.60
N SER A 581 25.04 50.46 -23.50
CA SER A 581 25.48 49.27 -22.74
C SER A 581 25.09 48.02 -23.54
N GLU A 582 26.08 47.19 -23.83
CA GLU A 582 26.06 46.03 -24.73
C GLU A 582 24.93 45.04 -24.42
N ALA A 583 23.94 44.99 -25.32
CA ALA A 583 22.92 43.94 -25.33
C ALA A 583 23.38 42.77 -26.23
N SER A 584 23.39 41.57 -25.65
CA SER A 584 23.60 40.29 -26.35
C SER A 584 22.56 40.09 -27.47
N PRO A 585 22.93 39.42 -28.59
CA PRO A 585 22.06 39.28 -29.75
C PRO A 585 20.82 38.46 -29.42
N GLY A 586 19.64 39.07 -29.59
CA GLY A 586 18.35 38.38 -29.57
C GLY A 586 18.25 37.35 -30.71
N PRO A 587 17.56 36.23 -30.51
CA PRO A 587 17.45 35.21 -31.55
C PRO A 587 16.65 35.78 -32.73
N ALA A 588 17.23 35.69 -33.93
CA ALA A 588 16.60 36.10 -35.18
C ALA A 588 15.21 35.45 -35.32
N GLU A 589 14.18 36.29 -35.51
CA GLU A 589 12.88 35.83 -35.98
C GLU A 589 13.05 35.23 -37.38
N THR A 590 12.83 33.92 -37.49
CA THR A 590 12.72 33.26 -38.77
C THR A 590 11.42 33.72 -39.45
N PRO A 591 11.42 34.01 -40.77
CA PRO A 591 10.21 34.37 -41.48
C PRO A 591 9.17 33.25 -41.33
N SER A 592 7.98 33.60 -40.86
CA SER A 592 6.89 32.64 -40.76
C SER A 592 6.46 32.20 -42.16
N ALA A 593 6.81 30.96 -42.54
CA ALA A 593 6.34 30.33 -43.77
C ALA A 593 4.80 30.37 -43.85
N PRO A 594 4.23 30.57 -45.05
CA PRO A 594 2.78 30.72 -45.24
C PRO A 594 2.01 29.50 -44.72
N LEU A 595 0.80 29.73 -44.21
CA LEU A 595 -0.04 28.76 -43.50
C LEU A 595 -0.29 27.44 -44.27
N ARG A 596 -0.14 27.45 -45.61
CA ARG A 596 -0.23 26.26 -46.48
C ARG A 596 0.96 25.30 -46.35
N GLU A 597 2.16 25.75 -45.97
CA GLU A 597 3.34 24.88 -45.75
C GLU A 597 3.42 24.31 -44.32
N ARG A 598 2.53 24.75 -43.42
CA ARG A 598 2.42 24.22 -42.03
C ARG A 598 1.54 22.99 -41.91
N LEU A 599 0.85 22.58 -42.97
CA LEU A 599 0.15 21.31 -43.02
C LEU A 599 1.16 20.21 -43.36
N PRO A 600 1.55 19.33 -42.40
CA PRO A 600 2.49 18.27 -42.71
C PRO A 600 1.86 17.34 -43.75
N HIS A 601 2.51 17.19 -44.92
CA HIS A 601 2.14 16.15 -45.87
C HIS A 601 2.00 14.81 -45.11
N PRO A 602 0.84 14.12 -45.20
CA PRO A 602 0.63 12.92 -44.44
C PRO A 602 1.61 11.85 -44.93
N THR A 603 2.54 11.42 -44.06
CA THR A 603 3.37 10.26 -44.37
C THR A 603 2.47 9.06 -44.64
N ILE A 604 2.79 8.25 -45.65
CA ILE A 604 2.00 7.05 -46.06
C ILE A 604 1.58 6.21 -44.86
N THR A 605 2.48 6.02 -43.88
CA THR A 605 2.21 5.29 -42.63
C THR A 605 1.03 5.87 -41.82
N ARG A 606 0.86 7.19 -41.75
CA ARG A 606 -0.28 7.82 -41.04
C ARG A 606 -1.59 7.55 -41.76
N VAL A 607 -1.57 7.61 -43.09
CA VAL A 607 -2.75 7.32 -43.92
C VAL A 607 -3.16 5.87 -43.74
N VAL A 608 -2.21 4.93 -43.85
CA VAL A 608 -2.45 3.49 -43.63
C VAL A 608 -3.01 3.22 -42.23
N LEU A 609 -2.39 3.77 -41.17
CA LEU A 609 -2.89 3.58 -39.79
C LEU A 609 -4.26 4.25 -39.57
N GLY A 610 -4.54 5.37 -40.24
CA GLY A 610 -5.86 6.00 -40.25
C GLY A 610 -6.92 5.12 -40.92
N PHE A 611 -6.62 4.51 -42.07
CA PHE A 611 -7.51 3.55 -42.74
C PHE A 611 -7.72 2.28 -41.90
N LEU A 612 -6.67 1.78 -41.24
CA LEU A 612 -6.79 0.63 -40.34
C LEU A 612 -7.66 0.97 -39.12
N LEU A 613 -7.54 2.18 -38.55
CA LEU A 613 -8.41 2.65 -37.48
C LEU A 613 -9.87 2.74 -37.94
N LEU A 614 -10.11 3.32 -39.12
CA LEU A 614 -11.45 3.38 -39.71
C LEU A 614 -12.03 1.98 -39.95
N SER A 615 -11.21 1.07 -40.48
CA SER A 615 -11.59 -0.33 -40.70
C SER A 615 -11.92 -1.02 -39.37
N ALA A 616 -11.13 -0.79 -38.32
CA ALA A 616 -11.39 -1.32 -36.98
C ALA A 616 -12.73 -0.85 -36.43
N LEU A 617 -13.05 0.44 -36.59
CA LEU A 617 -14.32 1.02 -36.16
C LEU A 617 -15.51 0.50 -36.97
N LEU A 618 -15.36 0.37 -38.29
CA LEU A 618 -16.41 -0.18 -39.16
C LEU A 618 -16.68 -1.65 -38.82
N LEU A 619 -15.63 -2.46 -38.68
CA LEU A 619 -15.74 -3.86 -38.25
C LEU A 619 -16.34 -3.99 -36.85
N TYR A 620 -16.07 -3.04 -35.96
CA TYR A 620 -16.61 -3.03 -34.60
C TYR A 620 -18.10 -2.69 -34.59
N TRP A 621 -18.45 -1.50 -35.08
CA TRP A 621 -19.77 -0.88 -34.86
C TRP A 621 -20.83 -1.31 -35.86
N VAL A 622 -20.51 -1.50 -37.15
CA VAL A 622 -21.54 -1.81 -38.17
C VAL A 622 -22.27 -3.13 -37.86
N PRO A 623 -21.58 -4.24 -37.53
CA PRO A 623 -22.26 -5.48 -37.16
C PRO A 623 -22.91 -5.39 -35.77
N ALA A 624 -22.31 -4.64 -34.84
CA ALA A 624 -22.85 -4.50 -33.49
C ALA A 624 -24.19 -3.74 -33.46
N LEU A 625 -24.35 -2.73 -34.33
CA LEU A 625 -25.59 -1.98 -34.50
C LEU A 625 -26.74 -2.80 -35.12
N ALA A 626 -26.43 -3.96 -35.70
CA ALA A 626 -27.45 -4.86 -36.25
C ALA A 626 -28.02 -5.82 -35.19
N LEU A 627 -27.46 -5.84 -33.97
CA LEU A 627 -27.98 -6.68 -32.88
C LEU A 627 -29.31 -6.13 -32.37
N ASP A 628 -30.27 -7.03 -32.16
CA ASP A 628 -31.55 -6.71 -31.55
C ASP A 628 -31.76 -7.39 -30.18
N ASP A 629 -32.88 -7.09 -29.53
CA ASP A 629 -33.20 -7.65 -28.21
C ASP A 629 -33.32 -9.19 -28.23
N SER A 630 -33.65 -9.79 -29.38
CA SER A 630 -33.76 -11.24 -29.55
C SER A 630 -32.39 -11.91 -29.63
N ASP A 631 -31.41 -11.25 -30.23
CA ASP A 631 -30.00 -11.67 -30.22
C ASP A 631 -29.45 -11.66 -28.80
N LEU A 632 -29.68 -10.56 -28.08
CA LEU A 632 -29.22 -10.38 -26.70
C LEU A 632 -29.89 -11.37 -25.73
N ASP A 633 -31.11 -11.83 -26.02
CA ASP A 633 -31.79 -12.87 -25.24
C ASP A 633 -31.12 -14.25 -25.33
N ARG A 634 -30.23 -14.45 -26.32
CA ARG A 634 -29.46 -15.69 -26.52
C ARG A 634 -28.13 -15.71 -25.76
N MET A 635 -27.82 -14.68 -24.98
CA MET A 635 -26.58 -14.61 -24.20
C MET A 635 -26.37 -15.84 -23.29
N GLY A 636 -25.19 -16.47 -23.43
CA GLY A 636 -24.75 -17.57 -22.58
C GLY A 636 -24.08 -17.10 -21.28
N GLY A 637 -23.49 -18.03 -20.52
CA GLY A 637 -22.81 -17.71 -19.26
C GLY A 637 -21.48 -16.95 -19.38
N LEU A 638 -20.99 -16.72 -20.61
CA LEU A 638 -19.88 -15.80 -20.90
C LEU A 638 -20.35 -14.35 -21.11
N GLY A 639 -21.67 -14.12 -21.10
CA GLY A 639 -22.28 -12.81 -21.29
C GLY A 639 -22.17 -12.29 -22.72
N LEU A 640 -22.02 -10.98 -22.87
CA LEU A 640 -22.18 -10.31 -24.17
C LEU A 640 -21.27 -10.87 -25.27
N ILE A 641 -20.03 -11.26 -24.93
CA ILE A 641 -19.07 -11.84 -25.90
C ILE A 641 -19.62 -13.09 -26.62
N SER A 642 -20.60 -13.80 -26.03
CA SER A 642 -21.20 -14.99 -26.64
C SER A 642 -22.13 -14.72 -27.82
N VAL A 643 -22.62 -13.48 -27.96
CA VAL A 643 -23.53 -13.06 -29.03
C VAL A 643 -22.93 -12.01 -29.97
N LEU A 644 -21.76 -11.45 -29.63
CA LEU A 644 -21.11 -10.46 -30.48
C LEU A 644 -20.68 -11.07 -31.82
N PRO A 645 -20.96 -10.39 -32.95
CA PRO A 645 -20.49 -10.82 -34.25
C PRO A 645 -18.97 -10.99 -34.30
N THR A 646 -18.48 -12.01 -35.00
CA THR A 646 -17.04 -12.24 -35.17
C THR A 646 -16.30 -11.04 -35.79
N PRO A 647 -16.88 -10.24 -36.72
CA PRO A 647 -16.22 -9.03 -37.20
C PRO A 647 -16.08 -7.97 -36.09
N THR A 648 -17.01 -7.87 -35.13
CA THR A 648 -16.90 -6.96 -33.99
C THR A 648 -15.71 -7.32 -33.10
N LEU A 649 -15.50 -8.63 -32.85
CA LEU A 649 -14.32 -9.11 -32.12
C LEU A 649 -13.01 -8.84 -32.88
N ALA A 650 -13.02 -9.03 -34.20
CA ALA A 650 -11.88 -8.67 -35.05
C ALA A 650 -11.59 -7.17 -35.02
N GLY A 651 -12.62 -6.32 -35.03
CA GLY A 651 -12.51 -4.87 -34.85
C GLY A 651 -11.86 -4.49 -33.52
N ALA A 652 -12.23 -5.16 -32.43
CA ALA A 652 -11.61 -4.94 -31.11
C ALA A 652 -10.12 -5.30 -31.09
N ALA A 653 -9.75 -6.45 -31.68
CA ALA A 653 -8.35 -6.86 -31.82
C ALA A 653 -7.56 -5.90 -32.73
N LEU A 654 -8.19 -5.40 -33.79
CA LEU A 654 -7.59 -4.43 -34.70
C LEU A 654 -7.37 -3.07 -34.02
N LEU A 655 -8.28 -2.60 -33.15
CA LEU A 655 -8.07 -1.40 -32.33
C LEU A 655 -6.80 -1.50 -31.47
N ALA A 656 -6.59 -2.63 -30.79
CA ALA A 656 -5.34 -2.87 -30.05
C ALA A 656 -4.11 -2.92 -30.96
N THR A 657 -4.26 -3.52 -32.13
CA THR A 657 -3.19 -3.62 -33.14
C THR A 657 -2.79 -2.24 -33.65
N VAL A 658 -3.75 -1.36 -33.95
CA VAL A 658 -3.51 0.02 -34.37
C VAL A 658 -2.81 0.81 -33.26
N PHE A 659 -3.29 0.72 -32.01
CA PHE A 659 -2.65 1.41 -30.88
C PHE A 659 -1.20 0.98 -30.69
N ALA A 660 -0.93 -0.33 -30.70
CA ALA A 660 0.43 -0.85 -30.55
C ALA A 660 1.33 -0.47 -31.75
N SER A 661 0.78 -0.45 -32.97
CA SER A 661 1.49 -0.02 -34.17
C SER A 661 1.91 1.45 -34.09
N LEU A 662 1.10 2.31 -33.46
CA LEU A 662 1.44 3.72 -33.21
C LEU A 662 2.59 3.92 -32.22
N LEU A 663 3.02 2.89 -31.50
CA LEU A 663 4.19 2.92 -30.62
C LEU A 663 5.50 2.63 -31.37
N TRP A 664 5.45 2.09 -32.60
CA TRP A 664 6.64 1.74 -33.39
C TRP A 664 7.39 2.95 -33.97
N PRO A 665 6.72 3.97 -34.54
CA PRO A 665 7.38 5.14 -35.11
C PRO A 665 8.30 5.85 -34.11
N ALA A 666 9.39 6.45 -34.61
CA ALA A 666 10.37 7.16 -33.78
C ALA A 666 9.80 8.43 -33.12
N ARG A 667 8.77 9.04 -33.74
CA ARG A 667 8.11 10.26 -33.27
C ARG A 667 6.68 9.96 -32.82
N GLU A 668 6.21 10.73 -31.84
CA GLU A 668 4.88 10.63 -31.26
C GLU A 668 3.82 11.20 -32.21
N HIS A 669 2.76 10.42 -32.48
CA HIS A 669 1.58 10.86 -33.24
C HIS A 669 0.41 11.14 -32.30
N LYS A 670 0.48 12.24 -31.54
CA LYS A 670 -0.47 12.59 -30.46
C LYS A 670 -1.94 12.51 -30.88
N GLY A 671 -2.28 13.10 -32.03
CA GLY A 671 -3.68 13.13 -32.51
C GLY A 671 -4.23 11.73 -32.77
N LEU A 672 -3.49 10.90 -33.52
CA LEU A 672 -3.94 9.54 -33.84
C LEU A 672 -3.95 8.63 -32.62
N LEU A 673 -2.96 8.73 -31.72
CA LEU A 673 -2.95 8.03 -30.43
C LEU A 673 -4.16 8.40 -29.56
N LEU A 674 -4.49 9.70 -29.49
CA LEU A 674 -5.65 10.18 -28.75
C LEU A 674 -6.95 9.63 -29.36
N ILE A 675 -7.12 9.75 -30.68
CA ILE A 675 -8.33 9.25 -31.35
C ILE A 675 -8.46 7.73 -31.16
N THR A 676 -7.39 6.95 -31.32
CA THR A 676 -7.43 5.49 -31.08
C THR A 676 -7.72 5.16 -29.62
N LEU A 677 -7.19 5.92 -28.65
CA LEU A 677 -7.51 5.74 -27.23
C LEU A 677 -8.99 6.03 -26.94
N LEU A 678 -9.51 7.15 -27.46
CA LEU A 678 -10.92 7.54 -27.31
C LEU A 678 -11.84 6.51 -27.98
N ALA A 679 -11.49 6.07 -29.19
CA ALA A 679 -12.17 4.98 -29.88
C ALA A 679 -12.20 3.70 -29.04
N THR A 680 -11.08 3.36 -28.37
CA THR A 680 -11.01 2.21 -27.47
C THR A 680 -11.97 2.37 -26.29
N VAL A 681 -12.00 3.54 -25.64
CA VAL A 681 -12.92 3.81 -24.52
C VAL A 681 -14.37 3.69 -24.97
N VAL A 682 -14.73 4.36 -26.08
CA VAL A 682 -16.09 4.38 -26.62
C VAL A 682 -16.52 2.97 -27.02
N SER A 683 -15.69 2.22 -27.76
CA SER A 683 -16.01 0.83 -28.11
C SER A 683 -16.23 -0.05 -26.87
N LEU A 684 -15.37 0.02 -25.86
CA LEU A 684 -15.47 -0.86 -24.69
C LEU A 684 -16.59 -0.49 -23.71
N HIS A 685 -16.90 0.80 -23.52
CA HIS A 685 -17.83 1.25 -22.49
C HIS A 685 -19.19 1.72 -23.04
N ALA A 686 -19.28 2.14 -24.30
CA ALA A 686 -20.54 2.61 -24.90
C ALA A 686 -21.35 1.49 -25.57
N LEU A 687 -20.75 0.32 -25.82
CA LEU A 687 -21.41 -0.75 -26.54
C LEU A 687 -22.76 -1.15 -25.91
N PRO A 688 -22.88 -1.44 -24.60
CA PRO A 688 -24.18 -1.71 -23.97
C PRO A 688 -25.18 -0.56 -24.13
N ALA A 689 -24.73 0.68 -23.96
CA ALA A 689 -25.60 1.86 -24.12
C ALA A 689 -26.18 1.96 -25.55
N VAL A 690 -25.50 1.43 -26.56
CA VAL A 690 -25.96 1.48 -27.95
C VAL A 690 -26.87 0.31 -28.30
N ILE A 691 -26.56 -0.90 -27.83
CA ILE A 691 -27.27 -2.13 -28.24
C ILE A 691 -28.42 -2.51 -27.30
N GLU A 692 -28.42 -2.05 -26.06
CA GLU A 692 -29.49 -2.32 -25.09
C GLU A 692 -30.52 -1.20 -25.10
N THR A 693 -31.79 -1.58 -25.05
CA THR A 693 -32.93 -0.66 -25.06
C THR A 693 -33.01 0.15 -23.77
N GLU A 694 -32.83 -0.49 -22.62
CA GLU A 694 -32.95 0.12 -21.30
C GLU A 694 -31.59 0.36 -20.63
N PRO A 695 -31.47 1.36 -19.74
CA PRO A 695 -30.26 1.56 -18.96
C PRO A 695 -29.85 0.38 -18.10
N ARG A 696 -28.61 -0.05 -18.29
CA ARG A 696 -27.99 -1.10 -17.48
C ARG A 696 -27.60 -0.65 -16.07
N PHE A 697 -27.44 -1.71 -15.27
CA PHE A 697 -27.25 -1.79 -13.83
C PHE A 697 -28.52 -1.54 -13.01
N PRO A 698 -29.14 -2.62 -12.50
CA PRO A 698 -30.23 -2.56 -11.52
C PRO A 698 -30.02 -1.53 -10.40
N THR A 699 -28.82 -1.45 -9.83
CA THR A 699 -28.51 -0.52 -8.73
C THR A 699 -28.53 0.96 -9.16
N ALA A 700 -28.32 1.27 -10.44
CA ALA A 700 -28.41 2.65 -10.93
C ALA A 700 -29.85 3.18 -10.88
N TRP A 701 -30.85 2.31 -11.07
CA TRP A 701 -32.27 2.66 -10.94
C TRP A 701 -32.60 3.06 -9.51
N GLN A 702 -32.07 2.34 -8.52
CA GLN A 702 -32.28 2.69 -7.11
C GLN A 702 -31.75 4.10 -6.77
N HIS A 703 -30.65 4.53 -7.41
CA HIS A 703 -30.14 5.89 -7.23
C HIS A 703 -31.09 6.96 -7.77
N LEU A 704 -31.95 6.63 -8.74
CA LEU A 704 -33.01 7.54 -9.19
C LEU A 704 -34.04 7.77 -8.09
N GLY A 705 -34.42 6.75 -7.31
CA GLY A 705 -35.37 6.95 -6.20
C GLY A 705 -34.82 7.83 -5.09
N PHE A 706 -33.50 7.79 -4.83
CA PHE A 706 -32.87 8.75 -3.91
C PHE A 706 -32.95 10.18 -4.44
N ILE A 707 -32.73 10.38 -5.75
CA ILE A 707 -32.82 11.70 -6.38
C ILE A 707 -34.27 12.20 -6.42
N ASP A 708 -35.23 11.34 -6.79
CA ASP A 708 -36.66 11.62 -6.79
C ASP A 708 -37.13 12.11 -5.42
N TYR A 709 -36.80 11.36 -4.36
CA TYR A 709 -37.19 11.73 -3.01
C TYR A 709 -36.58 13.07 -2.56
N ILE A 710 -35.30 13.32 -2.85
CA ILE A 710 -34.65 14.60 -2.55
C ILE A 710 -35.28 15.75 -3.34
N ASP A 711 -35.62 15.54 -4.62
CA ASP A 711 -36.24 16.60 -5.43
C ASP A 711 -37.66 16.93 -4.96
N ARG A 712 -38.44 15.92 -4.55
CA ARG A 712 -39.79 16.09 -3.98
C ARG A 712 -39.80 16.73 -2.60
N THR A 713 -38.91 16.30 -1.70
CA THR A 713 -39.00 16.66 -0.26
C THR A 713 -37.92 17.65 0.20
N GLY A 714 -36.82 17.78 -0.55
CA GLY A 714 -35.65 18.57 -0.14
C GLY A 714 -34.81 17.92 0.97
N SER A 715 -35.09 16.66 1.35
CA SER A 715 -34.47 16.02 2.51
C SER A 715 -33.96 14.60 2.23
N ALA A 716 -33.05 14.14 3.08
CA ALA A 716 -32.54 12.77 3.09
C ALA A 716 -33.22 11.95 4.19
N VAL A 717 -33.27 10.62 4.04
CA VAL A 717 -33.93 9.75 5.04
C VAL A 717 -33.01 8.58 5.43
N PRO A 718 -32.14 8.77 6.43
CA PRO A 718 -31.12 7.79 6.80
C PRO A 718 -31.64 6.38 7.14
N ASP A 719 -32.86 6.27 7.66
CA ASP A 719 -33.42 5.01 8.15
C ASP A 719 -33.86 4.05 7.02
N LEU A 720 -34.06 4.56 5.80
CA LEU A 720 -34.47 3.74 4.65
C LEU A 720 -33.31 2.96 4.00
N ASP A 721 -32.12 3.55 3.94
CA ASP A 721 -30.94 2.94 3.32
C ASP A 721 -29.67 3.61 3.84
N ALA A 722 -28.65 2.81 4.16
CA ALA A 722 -27.36 3.27 4.65
C ALA A 722 -26.72 4.41 3.82
N ARG A 723 -26.91 4.42 2.50
CA ARG A 723 -26.34 5.44 1.60
C ARG A 723 -26.89 6.84 1.88
N TRP A 724 -28.05 6.97 2.51
CA TRP A 724 -28.62 8.27 2.90
C TRP A 724 -27.80 9.01 3.96
N SER A 725 -26.92 8.32 4.70
CA SER A 725 -25.91 8.95 5.57
C SER A 725 -24.78 9.64 4.80
N TRP A 726 -24.73 9.46 3.47
CA TRP A 726 -23.83 10.15 2.53
C TRP A 726 -24.61 10.71 1.33
N PRO A 727 -25.50 11.70 1.55
CA PRO A 727 -26.43 12.17 0.52
C PRO A 727 -25.78 13.09 -0.53
N GLY A 728 -24.50 13.46 -0.36
CA GLY A 728 -23.86 14.54 -1.12
C GLY A 728 -23.86 14.34 -2.64
N PHE A 729 -23.72 13.11 -3.12
CA PHE A 729 -23.80 12.81 -4.56
C PHE A 729 -25.22 12.99 -5.09
N PHE A 730 -26.23 12.42 -4.41
CA PHE A 730 -27.63 12.47 -4.84
C PHE A 730 -28.17 13.90 -4.79
N ALA A 731 -27.85 14.65 -3.73
CA ALA A 731 -28.23 16.05 -3.60
C ALA A 731 -27.61 16.92 -4.70
N ALA A 732 -26.34 16.71 -5.03
CA ALA A 732 -25.69 17.43 -6.12
C ALA A 732 -26.30 17.07 -7.49
N ALA A 733 -26.60 15.80 -7.73
CA ALA A 733 -27.25 15.35 -8.95
C ALA A 733 -28.65 15.94 -9.12
N ALA A 734 -29.48 15.91 -8.07
CA ALA A 734 -30.80 16.52 -8.04
C ALA A 734 -30.73 18.05 -8.31
N PHE A 735 -29.80 18.74 -7.64
CA PHE A 735 -29.60 20.18 -7.83
C PHE A 735 -29.22 20.53 -9.27
N VAL A 736 -28.25 19.81 -9.85
CA VAL A 736 -27.79 20.06 -11.23
C VAL A 736 -28.89 19.75 -12.24
N ALA A 737 -29.62 18.64 -12.07
CA ALA A 737 -30.72 18.30 -12.96
C ALA A 737 -31.84 19.34 -12.92
N LYS A 738 -32.24 19.78 -11.72
CA LYS A 738 -33.22 20.87 -11.54
C LYS A 738 -32.74 22.17 -12.20
N ALA A 739 -31.47 22.53 -12.03
CA ALA A 739 -30.88 23.70 -12.66
C ALA A 739 -30.82 23.62 -14.19
N CYS A 740 -30.67 22.40 -14.74
CA CYS A 740 -30.66 22.15 -16.18
C CYS A 740 -32.06 21.87 -16.76
N GLY A 741 -33.12 21.84 -15.93
CA GLY A 741 -34.48 21.49 -16.37
C GLY A 741 -34.65 20.02 -16.81
N VAL A 742 -33.80 19.13 -16.29
CA VAL A 742 -33.85 17.69 -16.58
C VAL A 742 -34.71 16.99 -15.55
N SER A 743 -35.81 16.36 -16.00
CA SER A 743 -36.71 15.55 -15.16
C SER A 743 -36.50 14.04 -15.37
N ASP A 744 -35.96 13.62 -16.51
CA ASP A 744 -35.69 12.21 -16.83
C ASP A 744 -34.18 11.94 -16.89
N PHE A 745 -33.73 11.03 -16.04
CA PHE A 745 -32.33 10.63 -15.93
C PHE A 745 -31.98 9.38 -16.75
N THR A 746 -32.95 8.76 -17.42
CA THR A 746 -32.78 7.49 -18.15
C THR A 746 -31.59 7.54 -19.12
N GLU A 747 -31.52 8.56 -19.98
CA GLU A 747 -30.38 8.73 -20.90
C GLU A 747 -29.07 9.13 -20.20
N ILE A 748 -29.14 9.85 -19.08
CA ILE A 748 -27.94 10.17 -18.29
C ILE A 748 -27.32 8.89 -17.74
N ILE A 749 -28.12 8.04 -17.09
CA ILE A 749 -27.61 6.79 -16.50
C ILE A 749 -27.14 5.81 -17.57
N ARG A 750 -27.79 5.79 -18.75
CA ARG A 750 -27.40 4.99 -19.91
C ARG A 750 -25.99 5.32 -20.41
N TRP A 751 -25.70 6.61 -20.60
CA TRP A 751 -24.42 7.06 -21.15
C TRP A 751 -23.34 7.34 -20.09
N TRP A 752 -23.70 7.36 -18.81
CA TRP A 752 -22.80 7.70 -17.71
C TRP A 752 -21.49 6.89 -17.67
N PRO A 753 -21.48 5.55 -17.83
CA PRO A 753 -20.23 4.79 -17.80
C PRO A 753 -19.22 5.27 -18.85
N THR A 754 -19.68 5.60 -20.05
CA THR A 754 -18.81 6.14 -21.10
C THR A 754 -18.34 7.54 -20.76
N ALA A 755 -19.26 8.41 -20.34
CA ALA A 755 -18.95 9.80 -19.99
C ALA A 755 -17.91 9.87 -18.86
N VAL A 756 -18.08 9.09 -17.79
CA VAL A 756 -17.19 9.12 -16.64
C VAL A 756 -15.80 8.54 -16.97
N GLN A 757 -15.71 7.50 -17.80
CA GLN A 757 -14.44 6.94 -18.26
C GLN A 757 -13.65 7.93 -19.11
N LEU A 758 -14.33 8.68 -19.98
CA LEU A 758 -13.72 9.78 -20.73
C LEU A 758 -13.23 10.89 -19.80
N LEU A 759 -14.01 11.24 -18.76
CA LEU A 759 -13.60 12.21 -17.75
C LEU A 759 -12.38 11.75 -16.93
N TYR A 760 -12.24 10.44 -16.64
CA TYR A 760 -11.07 9.90 -15.94
C TYR A 760 -9.76 10.10 -16.72
N LEU A 761 -9.79 10.19 -18.05
CA LEU A 761 -8.58 10.38 -18.87
C LEU A 761 -7.90 11.73 -18.57
N ALA A 762 -8.66 12.79 -18.31
CA ALA A 762 -8.10 14.12 -18.08
C ALA A 762 -7.15 14.17 -16.85
N PRO A 763 -7.58 13.78 -15.63
CA PRO A 763 -6.67 13.71 -14.48
C PRO A 763 -5.59 12.63 -14.65
N LEU A 764 -5.84 11.56 -15.40
CA LEU A 764 -4.83 10.53 -15.66
C LEU A 764 -3.69 11.04 -16.57
N PHE A 765 -4.02 11.77 -17.64
CA PHE A 765 -3.02 12.45 -18.46
C PHE A 765 -2.24 13.49 -17.66
N LEU A 766 -2.93 14.24 -16.80
CA LEU A 766 -2.30 15.17 -15.88
C LEU A 766 -1.33 14.43 -14.94
N LEU A 767 -1.76 13.30 -14.36
CA LEU A 767 -0.93 12.47 -13.51
C LEU A 767 0.34 12.01 -14.26
N THR A 768 0.29 11.68 -15.55
CA THR A 768 1.50 11.27 -16.30
C THR A 768 2.58 12.36 -16.39
N ARG A 769 2.26 13.63 -16.11
CA ARG A 769 3.25 14.73 -16.03
C ARG A 769 4.19 14.57 -14.84
N HIS A 770 3.74 13.95 -13.75
CA HIS A 770 4.59 13.71 -12.56
C HIS A 770 5.70 12.69 -12.82
N MET A 771 5.58 11.86 -13.87
CA MET A 771 6.48 10.75 -14.19
C MET A 771 7.62 11.18 -15.12
N ARG A 772 8.84 10.77 -14.78
CA ARG A 772 9.99 10.84 -15.68
C ARG A 772 10.03 9.60 -16.57
N ALA A 773 9.26 9.64 -17.64
CA ALA A 773 9.05 8.53 -18.57
C ALA A 773 8.96 9.03 -20.02
N GLY A 774 9.33 8.18 -20.99
CA GLY A 774 9.12 8.47 -22.41
C GLY A 774 7.63 8.47 -22.78
N TRP A 775 7.27 9.11 -23.90
CA TRP A 775 5.87 9.21 -24.35
C TRP A 775 5.19 7.84 -24.52
N ARG A 776 5.92 6.82 -25.02
CA ARG A 776 5.40 5.45 -25.15
C ARG A 776 4.92 4.89 -23.82
N ALA A 777 5.72 5.03 -22.76
CA ALA A 777 5.35 4.55 -21.43
C ALA A 777 4.10 5.25 -20.88
N LYS A 778 3.97 6.56 -21.12
CA LYS A 778 2.81 7.36 -20.68
C LYS A 778 1.54 6.91 -21.40
N TRP A 779 1.56 6.84 -22.73
CA TRP A 779 0.43 6.39 -23.53
C TRP A 779 0.05 4.95 -23.24
N THR A 780 1.02 4.03 -23.15
CA THR A 780 0.75 2.63 -22.80
C THR A 780 0.19 2.49 -21.39
N GLY A 781 0.65 3.28 -20.41
CA GLY A 781 0.10 3.27 -19.06
C GLY A 781 -1.36 3.76 -19.00
N VAL A 782 -1.68 4.84 -19.73
CA VAL A 782 -3.07 5.34 -19.87
C VAL A 782 -3.95 4.31 -20.58
N TRP A 783 -3.41 3.66 -21.62
CA TRP A 783 -4.16 2.64 -22.35
C TRP A 783 -4.42 1.39 -21.50
N ILE A 784 -3.43 0.89 -20.75
CA ILE A 784 -3.62 -0.23 -19.81
C ILE A 784 -4.67 0.12 -18.75
N PHE A 785 -4.73 1.37 -18.28
CA PHE A 785 -5.76 1.81 -17.34
C PHE A 785 -7.17 1.62 -17.94
N VAL A 786 -7.39 2.09 -19.18
CA VAL A 786 -8.66 1.91 -19.90
C VAL A 786 -8.99 0.42 -20.06
N LEU A 787 -8.03 -0.39 -20.53
CA LEU A 787 -8.26 -1.82 -20.73
C LEU A 787 -8.50 -2.61 -19.43
N SER A 788 -8.19 -2.02 -18.29
CA SER A 788 -8.38 -2.63 -16.96
C SER A 788 -9.64 -2.11 -16.26
N GLY A 789 -10.43 -1.25 -16.90
CA GLY A 789 -11.68 -0.67 -16.38
C GLY A 789 -12.85 -1.64 -16.30
N TRP A 790 -12.62 -2.96 -16.18
CA TRP A 790 -13.67 -3.98 -16.18
C TRP A 790 -14.45 -4.09 -14.86
N VAL A 791 -14.00 -3.39 -13.80
CA VAL A 791 -14.51 -3.51 -12.42
C VAL A 791 -16.00 -3.18 -12.29
N GLY A 792 -16.55 -2.37 -13.19
CA GLY A 792 -17.99 -2.09 -13.24
C GLY A 792 -18.52 -1.13 -12.17
N GLN A 793 -17.64 -0.36 -11.52
CA GLN A 793 -18.00 0.70 -10.55
C GLN A 793 -18.10 2.10 -11.21
N ASP A 794 -18.17 2.13 -12.54
CA ASP A 794 -18.32 3.32 -13.37
C ASP A 794 -19.78 3.63 -13.72
N TYR A 795 -20.75 2.89 -13.18
CA TYR A 795 -22.17 3.23 -13.27
C TYR A 795 -22.51 4.53 -12.53
N PHE A 796 -23.69 5.09 -12.79
CA PHE A 796 -24.18 6.31 -12.16
C PHE A 796 -24.29 6.11 -10.65
N SER A 797 -23.22 6.47 -9.92
CA SER A 797 -23.02 6.08 -8.53
C SER A 797 -22.08 7.04 -7.80
N PRO A 798 -22.21 7.12 -6.46
CA PRO A 798 -21.27 7.90 -5.67
C PRO A 798 -19.82 7.37 -5.76
N GLN A 799 -19.62 6.06 -5.97
CA GLN A 799 -18.28 5.48 -6.08
C GLN A 799 -17.56 5.94 -7.36
N GLY A 800 -18.25 5.90 -8.52
CA GLY A 800 -17.69 6.36 -9.79
C GLY A 800 -17.41 7.87 -9.78
N PHE A 801 -18.37 8.66 -9.27
CA PHE A 801 -18.18 10.10 -9.09
C PHE A 801 -16.97 10.42 -8.20
N THR A 802 -16.87 9.83 -7.01
CA THR A 802 -15.75 10.11 -6.10
C THR A 802 -14.41 9.54 -6.60
N TYR A 803 -14.42 8.53 -7.47
CA TYR A 803 -13.19 8.06 -8.11
C TYR A 803 -12.61 9.10 -9.07
N LEU A 804 -13.45 9.85 -9.80
CA LEU A 804 -13.00 11.01 -10.60
C LEU A 804 -12.30 12.05 -9.71
N LEU A 805 -12.92 12.37 -8.57
CA LEU A 805 -12.36 13.31 -7.60
C LEU A 805 -11.03 12.79 -7.02
N TYR A 806 -10.93 11.49 -6.73
CA TYR A 806 -9.69 10.84 -6.30
C TYR A 806 -8.58 10.97 -7.35
N LEU A 807 -8.87 10.68 -8.62
CA LEU A 807 -7.88 10.80 -9.70
C LEU A 807 -7.40 12.25 -9.86
N ALA A 808 -8.31 13.22 -9.84
CA ALA A 808 -7.96 14.64 -9.86
C ALA A 808 -7.12 15.05 -8.65
N PHE A 809 -7.51 14.58 -7.45
CA PHE A 809 -6.80 14.84 -6.21
C PHE A 809 -5.36 14.33 -6.24
N VAL A 810 -5.13 13.06 -6.61
CA VAL A 810 -3.77 12.49 -6.66
C VAL A 810 -2.93 13.12 -7.78
N ALA A 811 -3.55 13.46 -8.91
CA ALA A 811 -2.88 14.17 -10.00
C ALA A 811 -2.40 15.55 -9.54
N ILE A 812 -3.27 16.33 -8.88
CA ILE A 812 -2.90 17.66 -8.37
C ILE A 812 -1.81 17.55 -7.29
N LEU A 813 -1.97 16.62 -6.36
CA LEU A 813 -1.01 16.40 -5.28
C LEU A 813 0.40 16.08 -5.82
N LEU A 814 0.48 15.13 -6.76
CA LEU A 814 1.76 14.65 -7.28
C LEU A 814 2.37 15.58 -8.33
N VAL A 815 1.60 16.39 -9.04
CA VAL A 815 2.18 17.31 -10.04
C VAL A 815 2.76 18.56 -9.36
N TRP A 816 2.10 19.12 -8.35
CA TRP A 816 2.44 20.44 -7.79
C TRP A 816 2.91 20.47 -6.34
N PHE A 817 2.60 19.48 -5.50
CA PHE A 817 2.85 19.56 -4.04
C PHE A 817 3.94 18.62 -3.53
N ARG A 818 5.05 18.51 -4.27
CA ARG A 818 6.25 17.74 -3.86
C ARG A 818 7.44 18.67 -3.58
N ALA A 819 8.46 18.14 -2.89
CA ALA A 819 9.66 18.91 -2.57
C ALA A 819 10.46 19.29 -3.85
N PRO A 820 10.79 20.58 -4.08
CA PRO A 820 11.57 21.00 -5.23
C PRO A 820 13.03 20.57 -5.10
N ARG A 821 13.65 20.25 -6.25
CA ARG A 821 15.04 19.76 -6.43
C ARG A 821 15.24 18.30 -6.07
N MET A 822 15.15 17.46 -7.08
CA MET A 822 15.70 16.11 -6.99
C MET A 822 17.16 16.13 -7.40
N LEU A 823 18.06 16.11 -6.41
CA LEU A 823 19.51 16.03 -6.65
C LEU A 823 19.83 14.80 -7.52
N TRP A 824 20.47 15.04 -8.66
CA TRP A 824 20.95 13.97 -9.53
C TRP A 824 22.14 13.29 -8.83
N GLY A 825 21.91 12.07 -8.34
CA GLY A 825 22.95 11.20 -7.80
C GLY A 825 23.24 10.01 -8.72
N ALA A 826 23.85 8.95 -8.18
CA ALA A 826 24.07 7.69 -8.90
C ALA A 826 22.78 6.98 -9.34
N VAL A 827 21.64 7.33 -8.74
CA VAL A 827 20.30 6.83 -9.04
C VAL A 827 19.42 8.02 -9.43
N ARG A 828 18.76 7.91 -10.58
CA ARG A 828 17.84 8.94 -11.10
C ARG A 828 16.49 8.83 -10.38
N PRO A 829 15.86 9.94 -10.02
CA PRO A 829 14.47 9.93 -9.58
C PRO A 829 13.56 9.44 -10.72
N GLY A 830 12.62 8.55 -10.41
CA GLY A 830 11.57 8.13 -11.36
C GLY A 830 10.52 9.22 -11.63
N GLU A 831 10.50 10.21 -10.75
CA GLU A 831 9.61 11.36 -10.74
C GLU A 831 10.21 12.54 -11.53
N ALA A 832 9.38 13.26 -12.27
CA ALA A 832 9.72 14.53 -12.91
C ALA A 832 9.79 15.65 -11.87
N GLU A 833 10.48 16.74 -12.20
CA GLU A 833 10.46 17.96 -11.37
C GLU A 833 9.02 18.49 -11.24
N VAL A 834 8.78 19.23 -10.16
CA VAL A 834 7.48 19.85 -9.88
C VAL A 834 7.19 20.91 -10.94
N GLU A 835 5.95 20.97 -11.42
CA GLU A 835 5.55 22.00 -12.38
C GLU A 835 5.64 23.40 -11.75
N PRO A 836 6.17 24.40 -12.48
CA PRO A 836 6.35 25.74 -11.95
C PRO A 836 4.98 26.35 -11.64
N THR A 837 4.85 26.92 -10.44
CA THR A 837 3.64 27.61 -9.96
C THR A 837 4.02 28.80 -9.12
N ASP A 838 3.28 29.89 -9.29
CA ASP A 838 3.33 31.00 -8.34
C ASP A 838 2.52 30.66 -7.06
N ARG A 839 2.60 31.54 -6.06
CA ARG A 839 1.94 31.32 -4.76
C ARG A 839 0.42 31.40 -4.84
N ARG A 840 -0.13 32.23 -5.73
CA ARG A 840 -1.58 32.38 -5.91
C ARG A 840 -2.16 31.13 -6.55
N GLN A 841 -1.56 30.66 -7.63
CA GLN A 841 -1.87 29.39 -8.28
C GLN A 841 -1.78 28.24 -7.30
N ARG A 842 -0.73 28.21 -6.48
CA ARG A 842 -0.56 27.18 -5.46
C ARG A 842 -1.64 27.24 -4.36
N ALA A 843 -2.06 28.42 -3.94
CA ALA A 843 -3.18 28.58 -3.01
C ALA A 843 -4.52 28.13 -3.61
N VAL A 844 -4.77 28.44 -4.89
CA VAL A 844 -5.94 27.95 -5.62
C VAL A 844 -5.92 26.42 -5.72
N LEU A 845 -4.79 25.82 -6.09
CA LEU A 845 -4.65 24.36 -6.15
C LEU A 845 -4.86 23.70 -4.78
N LEU A 846 -4.41 24.34 -3.69
CA LEU A 846 -4.68 23.87 -2.33
C LEU A 846 -6.18 23.95 -2.01
N ALA A 847 -6.83 25.06 -2.33
CA ALA A 847 -8.27 25.21 -2.14
C ALA A 847 -9.06 24.15 -2.94
N VAL A 848 -8.63 23.85 -4.18
CA VAL A 848 -9.21 22.76 -4.98
C VAL A 848 -9.00 21.40 -4.30
N LEU A 849 -7.80 21.09 -3.77
CA LEU A 849 -7.57 19.84 -3.04
C LEU A 849 -8.49 19.69 -1.81
N ILE A 850 -8.66 20.77 -1.05
CA ILE A 850 -9.55 20.80 0.12
C ILE A 850 -11.00 20.63 -0.32
N ALA A 851 -11.44 21.33 -1.38
CA ALA A 851 -12.79 21.21 -1.92
C ALA A 851 -13.10 19.81 -2.47
N LEU A 852 -12.17 19.19 -3.20
CA LEU A 852 -12.31 17.83 -3.70
C LEU A 852 -12.50 16.84 -2.55
N TYR A 853 -11.69 16.95 -1.48
CA TYR A 853 -11.84 16.10 -0.30
C TYR A 853 -13.16 16.39 0.43
N ALA A 854 -13.47 17.67 0.66
CA ALA A 854 -14.70 18.12 1.31
C ALA A 854 -15.96 17.61 0.60
N ALA A 855 -15.97 17.58 -0.73
CA ALA A 855 -17.06 17.03 -1.53
C ALA A 855 -17.13 15.50 -1.49
N THR A 856 -15.99 14.82 -1.30
CA THR A 856 -15.93 13.36 -1.21
C THR A 856 -16.50 12.85 0.12
N VAL A 857 -16.22 13.55 1.24
CA VAL A 857 -16.67 13.15 2.59
C VAL A 857 -18.17 12.88 2.69
N PRO A 858 -19.09 13.78 2.26
CA PRO A 858 -20.52 13.54 2.29
C PRO A 858 -21.04 12.70 1.12
N ALA A 859 -20.20 12.41 0.12
CA ALA A 859 -20.64 11.71 -1.09
C ALA A 859 -20.37 10.20 -1.02
N HIS A 860 -19.36 9.74 -0.28
CA HIS A 860 -19.01 8.32 -0.27
C HIS A 860 -18.32 7.86 1.01
N GLN A 861 -18.71 6.68 1.52
CA GLN A 861 -18.19 6.15 2.79
C GLN A 861 -16.72 5.69 2.75
N LEU A 862 -16.24 5.11 1.63
CA LEU A 862 -14.88 4.56 1.52
C LEU A 862 -13.81 5.53 0.96
N THR A 863 -14.09 6.23 -0.14
CA THR A 863 -13.11 7.03 -0.89
C THR A 863 -12.29 8.03 -0.04
N PRO A 864 -12.88 8.77 0.93
CA PRO A 864 -12.12 9.70 1.78
C PRO A 864 -10.98 9.02 2.55
N PHE A 865 -11.19 7.80 3.04
CA PHE A 865 -10.16 7.04 3.77
C PHE A 865 -9.00 6.64 2.87
N VAL A 866 -9.28 6.27 1.61
CA VAL A 866 -8.24 5.95 0.62
C VAL A 866 -7.45 7.20 0.25
N MET A 867 -8.12 8.33 0.00
CA MET A 867 -7.48 9.63 -0.24
C MET A 867 -6.57 10.04 0.93
N LEU A 868 -7.07 9.91 2.15
CA LEU A 868 -6.34 10.22 3.39
C LEU A 868 -5.13 9.29 3.57
N GLY A 869 -5.29 7.98 3.34
CA GLY A 869 -4.21 7.00 3.42
C GLY A 869 -3.10 7.29 2.41
N VAL A 870 -3.45 7.55 1.15
CA VAL A 870 -2.47 7.90 0.10
C VAL A 870 -1.72 9.18 0.47
N LEU A 871 -2.43 10.23 0.86
CA LEU A 871 -1.82 11.49 1.29
C LEU A 871 -0.92 11.30 2.51
N GLY A 872 -1.39 10.59 3.53
CA GLY A 872 -0.66 10.32 4.77
C GLY A 872 0.64 9.59 4.50
N VAL A 873 0.61 8.51 3.72
CA VAL A 873 1.82 7.77 3.35
C VAL A 873 2.77 8.64 2.52
N LEU A 874 2.27 9.43 1.56
CA LEU A 874 3.10 10.37 0.79
C LEU A 874 3.78 11.41 1.68
N VAL A 875 3.10 11.91 2.72
CA VAL A 875 3.70 12.81 3.72
C VAL A 875 4.76 12.07 4.54
N LEU A 876 4.47 10.86 5.05
CA LEU A 876 5.40 10.06 5.86
C LEU A 876 6.71 9.73 5.12
N ILE A 877 6.64 9.43 3.82
CA ILE A 877 7.85 9.15 3.01
C ILE A 877 8.53 10.42 2.47
N GLY A 878 8.06 11.61 2.89
CA GLY A 878 8.62 12.91 2.53
C GLY A 878 8.41 13.29 1.06
N ARG A 879 7.29 12.86 0.45
CA ARG A 879 6.96 13.14 -0.96
C ARG A 879 5.90 14.23 -1.14
N SER A 880 5.12 14.55 -0.11
CA SER A 880 4.21 15.70 -0.09
C SER A 880 4.71 16.79 0.86
N GLU A 881 4.62 18.06 0.45
CA GLU A 881 4.93 19.21 1.32
C GLU A 881 3.76 19.58 2.26
N LEU A 882 2.55 19.06 1.98
CA LEU A 882 1.31 19.39 2.68
C LEU A 882 1.14 18.54 3.95
N ARG A 883 1.99 18.78 4.95
CA ARG A 883 2.07 17.98 6.19
C ARG A 883 0.85 18.14 7.11
N GLY A 884 0.15 19.28 7.06
CA GLY A 884 -1.03 19.51 7.90
C GLY A 884 -2.34 18.99 7.29
N LEU A 885 -2.40 18.78 5.96
CA LEU A 885 -3.61 18.28 5.31
C LEU A 885 -4.08 16.91 5.82
N PRO A 886 -3.22 15.90 6.09
CA PRO A 886 -3.68 14.65 6.69
C PRO A 886 -4.49 14.86 7.98
N ILE A 887 -4.08 15.82 8.82
CA ILE A 887 -4.77 16.12 10.08
C ILE A 887 -6.11 16.79 9.80
N LEU A 888 -6.15 17.80 8.94
CA LEU A 888 -7.39 18.47 8.53
C LEU A 888 -8.40 17.46 7.96
N PHE A 889 -7.96 16.61 7.03
CA PHE A 889 -8.79 15.61 6.38
C PHE A 889 -9.25 14.50 7.32
N ALA A 890 -8.39 14.08 8.26
CA ALA A 890 -8.77 13.16 9.33
C ALA A 890 -9.86 13.77 10.23
N VAL A 891 -9.74 15.05 10.59
CA VAL A 891 -10.77 15.76 11.37
C VAL A 891 -12.08 15.83 10.58
N MET A 892 -12.05 16.23 9.32
CA MET A 892 -13.27 16.34 8.49
C MET A 892 -14.03 15.02 8.38
N VAL A 893 -13.33 13.91 8.11
CA VAL A 893 -14.00 12.60 7.99
C VAL A 893 -14.45 12.08 9.36
N ALA A 894 -13.67 12.30 10.44
CA ALA A 894 -14.06 11.90 11.79
C ALA A 894 -15.30 12.66 12.28
N VAL A 895 -15.42 13.94 11.94
CA VAL A 895 -16.60 14.76 12.24
C VAL A 895 -17.81 14.27 11.46
N TRP A 896 -17.67 14.00 10.17
CA TRP A 896 -18.78 13.47 9.37
C TRP A 896 -19.28 12.13 9.92
N VAL A 897 -18.36 11.17 10.13
CA VAL A 897 -18.73 9.85 10.66
C VAL A 897 -19.31 9.97 12.07
N GLY A 898 -18.66 10.71 12.97
CA GLY A 898 -19.06 10.77 14.37
C GLY A 898 -20.32 11.59 14.67
N PHE A 899 -20.70 12.52 13.80
CA PHE A 899 -21.88 13.36 13.97
C PHE A 899 -22.94 13.09 12.90
N LEU A 900 -22.61 13.31 11.62
CA LEU A 900 -23.61 13.39 10.55
C LEU A 900 -24.02 12.02 9.99
N ALA A 901 -23.17 11.00 10.12
CA ALA A 901 -23.49 9.62 9.77
C ALA A 901 -23.90 8.77 10.99
N GLU A 902 -24.33 9.41 12.09
CA GLU A 902 -24.84 8.73 13.30
C GLU A 902 -25.91 7.67 13.01
N PRO A 903 -26.95 7.93 12.20
CA PRO A 903 -28.00 6.94 11.94
C PRO A 903 -27.46 5.62 11.38
N TYR A 904 -26.37 5.69 10.62
CA TYR A 904 -25.75 4.49 10.08
C TYR A 904 -24.99 3.72 11.16
N TRP A 905 -24.10 4.36 11.92
CA TRP A 905 -23.20 3.62 12.81
C TRP A 905 -23.81 3.21 14.16
N SER A 906 -24.85 3.90 14.64
CA SER A 906 -25.50 3.57 15.91
C SER A 906 -26.15 2.18 15.89
N GLY A 907 -26.63 1.71 14.73
CA GLY A 907 -27.18 0.37 14.54
C GLY A 907 -26.25 -0.66 13.86
N HIS A 908 -25.14 -0.22 13.27
CA HIS A 908 -24.27 -1.07 12.44
C HIS A 908 -22.81 -1.09 12.94
N PHE A 909 -22.61 -0.96 14.25
CA PHE A 909 -21.27 -0.86 14.85
C PHE A 909 -20.40 -2.09 14.53
N ASP A 910 -20.97 -3.30 14.64
CA ASP A 910 -20.28 -4.55 14.31
C ASP A 910 -19.97 -4.70 12.82
N GLU A 911 -20.80 -4.15 11.92
CA GLU A 911 -20.50 -4.16 10.48
C GLU A 911 -19.37 -3.18 10.11
N LEU A 912 -19.33 -2.02 10.78
CA LEU A 912 -18.33 -0.98 10.58
C LEU A 912 -16.96 -1.35 11.15
N PHE A 913 -16.94 -1.94 12.35
CA PHE A 913 -15.70 -2.17 13.11
C PHE A 913 -15.35 -3.66 13.30
N GLY A 914 -16.29 -4.59 13.13
CA GLY A 914 -16.04 -6.03 13.29
C GLY A 914 -15.11 -6.62 12.22
N GLY A 915 -14.99 -5.97 11.06
CA GLY A 915 -14.02 -6.31 10.02
C GLY A 915 -12.59 -5.77 10.25
N VAL A 916 -12.40 -4.90 11.24
CA VAL A 916 -11.10 -4.25 11.51
C VAL A 916 -10.12 -5.28 12.04
N GLY A 917 -8.96 -5.40 11.37
CA GLY A 917 -7.94 -6.42 11.69
C GLY A 917 -8.23 -7.82 11.11
N GLY A 918 -9.42 -8.05 10.55
CA GLY A 918 -9.86 -9.30 9.91
C GLY A 918 -9.37 -9.50 8.48
N VAL A 919 -8.10 -9.19 8.17
CA VAL A 919 -7.55 -9.18 6.79
C VAL A 919 -7.82 -10.49 6.04
N GLY A 920 -7.65 -11.64 6.70
CA GLY A 920 -7.90 -12.96 6.10
C GLY A 920 -9.38 -13.16 5.72
N GLY A 921 -10.30 -12.87 6.63
CA GLY A 921 -11.74 -12.97 6.38
C GLY A 921 -12.20 -12.04 5.25
N ASN A 922 -11.71 -10.79 5.25
CA ASN A 922 -12.05 -9.79 4.22
C ASN A 922 -11.53 -10.18 2.83
N VAL A 923 -10.36 -10.82 2.75
CA VAL A 923 -9.82 -11.34 1.48
C VAL A 923 -10.60 -12.58 1.03
N THR A 924 -10.88 -13.52 1.93
CA THR A 924 -11.62 -14.75 1.60
C THR A 924 -13.03 -14.44 1.11
N SER A 925 -13.78 -13.58 1.81
CA SER A 925 -15.14 -13.19 1.38
C SER A 925 -15.13 -12.44 0.05
N SER A 926 -14.08 -11.66 -0.24
CA SER A 926 -14.01 -10.87 -1.47
C SER A 926 -13.48 -11.62 -2.70
N VAL A 927 -12.79 -12.74 -2.51
CA VAL A 927 -12.16 -13.50 -3.60
C VAL A 927 -12.70 -14.92 -3.66
N SER A 928 -12.52 -15.72 -2.60
CA SER A 928 -12.88 -17.14 -2.61
C SER A 928 -14.38 -17.37 -2.43
N GLY A 929 -15.03 -16.58 -1.55
CA GLY A 929 -16.47 -16.70 -1.28
C GLY A 929 -17.34 -16.42 -2.52
N ARG A 930 -16.82 -15.64 -3.48
CA ARG A 930 -17.51 -15.34 -4.73
C ARG A 930 -17.38 -16.42 -5.80
N ILE A 931 -16.39 -17.31 -5.71
CA ILE A 931 -16.11 -18.35 -6.73
C ILE A 931 -16.89 -19.66 -6.40
N GLY A 932 -18.01 -19.56 -5.66
CA GLY A 932 -18.85 -20.66 -5.17
C GLY A 932 -19.68 -21.40 -6.24
N GLU A 933 -20.76 -22.09 -5.82
CA GLU A 933 -21.57 -23.10 -6.54
C GLU A 933 -22.30 -22.67 -7.85
N GLY A 934 -21.80 -21.65 -8.55
CA GLY A 934 -22.32 -21.21 -9.85
C GLY A 934 -21.92 -22.10 -11.03
N SER A 935 -22.48 -21.75 -12.20
CA SER A 935 -22.21 -22.42 -13.47
C SER A 935 -20.72 -22.38 -13.85
N SER A 936 -20.23 -23.42 -14.54
CA SER A 936 -18.80 -23.53 -14.94
C SER A 936 -18.35 -22.37 -15.83
N THR A 937 -19.23 -21.84 -16.67
CA THR A 937 -18.96 -20.70 -17.54
C THR A 937 -18.89 -19.38 -16.77
N HIS A 938 -19.78 -19.16 -15.79
CA HIS A 938 -19.71 -17.97 -14.93
C HIS A 938 -18.48 -18.01 -14.01
N LYS A 939 -18.08 -19.19 -13.51
CA LYS A 939 -16.80 -19.36 -12.78
C LYS A 939 -15.60 -18.92 -13.61
N LEU A 940 -15.59 -19.19 -14.92
CA LEU A 940 -14.52 -18.71 -15.81
C LEU A 940 -14.47 -17.18 -15.86
N VAL A 941 -15.61 -16.49 -15.87
CA VAL A 941 -15.70 -15.02 -15.80
C VAL A 941 -15.03 -14.51 -14.51
N LEU A 942 -15.34 -15.13 -13.37
CA LEU A 942 -14.77 -14.76 -12.08
C LEU A 942 -13.25 -15.02 -12.02
N TYR A 943 -12.79 -16.15 -12.55
CA TYR A 943 -11.35 -16.42 -12.65
C TYR A 943 -10.64 -15.45 -13.59
N ALA A 944 -11.28 -15.06 -14.70
CA ALA A 944 -10.73 -14.07 -15.62
C ALA A 944 -10.53 -12.70 -14.94
N ARG A 945 -11.49 -12.26 -14.11
CA ARG A 945 -11.36 -11.04 -13.28
C ARG A 945 -10.12 -11.10 -12.38
N VAL A 946 -9.95 -12.18 -11.63
CA VAL A 946 -8.78 -12.39 -10.74
C VAL A 946 -7.48 -12.43 -11.55
N ALA A 947 -7.46 -13.16 -12.67
CA ALA A 947 -6.28 -13.28 -13.52
C ALA A 947 -5.87 -11.95 -14.14
N LEU A 948 -6.82 -11.12 -14.57
CA LEU A 948 -6.55 -9.79 -15.14
C LEU A 948 -6.00 -8.83 -14.08
N ALA A 949 -6.62 -8.75 -12.91
CA ALA A 949 -6.10 -7.96 -11.79
C ALA A 949 -4.68 -8.39 -11.42
N GLY A 950 -4.46 -9.70 -11.27
CA GLY A 950 -3.15 -10.28 -10.99
C GLY A 950 -2.12 -9.94 -12.08
N THR A 951 -2.48 -10.02 -13.35
CA THR A 951 -1.61 -9.70 -14.49
C THR A 951 -1.17 -8.24 -14.47
N VAL A 952 -2.10 -7.30 -14.27
CA VAL A 952 -1.78 -5.86 -14.19
C VAL A 952 -0.86 -5.58 -12.99
N MET A 953 -1.12 -6.20 -11.84
CA MET A 953 -0.28 -6.05 -10.64
C MET A 953 1.11 -6.66 -10.82
N LEU A 954 1.22 -7.83 -11.47
CA LEU A 954 2.51 -8.45 -11.80
C LEU A 954 3.31 -7.58 -12.77
N LEU A 955 2.66 -7.01 -13.80
CA LEU A 955 3.29 -6.06 -14.71
C LEU A 955 3.75 -4.79 -13.97
N ALA A 956 2.96 -4.28 -13.02
CA ALA A 956 3.35 -3.13 -12.20
C ALA A 956 4.61 -3.43 -11.35
N CYS A 957 4.64 -4.58 -10.65
CA CYS A 957 5.80 -5.05 -9.90
C CYS A 957 7.03 -5.24 -10.79
N TYR A 958 6.84 -5.84 -11.96
CA TYR A 958 7.89 -6.02 -12.96
C TYR A 958 8.42 -4.68 -13.47
N GLY A 959 7.54 -3.69 -13.68
CA GLY A 959 7.89 -2.33 -14.07
C GLY A 959 8.72 -1.61 -13.03
N PHE A 960 8.33 -1.68 -11.76
CA PHE A 960 9.15 -1.18 -10.66
C PHE A 960 10.55 -1.81 -10.64
N TRP A 961 10.63 -3.13 -10.77
CA TRP A 961 11.90 -3.85 -10.78
C TRP A 961 12.78 -3.48 -11.98
N ARG A 962 12.20 -3.36 -13.17
CA ARG A 962 12.90 -2.97 -14.40
C ARG A 962 13.38 -1.52 -14.32
N ARG A 963 12.61 -0.60 -13.71
CA ARG A 963 13.04 0.78 -13.44
C ARG A 963 14.22 0.82 -12.48
N ARG A 964 14.18 0.04 -11.39
CA ARG A 964 15.29 -0.09 -10.45
C ARG A 964 16.57 -0.59 -11.13
N ARG A 965 16.48 -1.60 -12.00
CA ARG A 965 17.60 -2.11 -12.82
C ARG A 965 18.20 -1.04 -13.73
N ASN A 966 17.39 -0.13 -14.25
CA ASN A 966 17.83 1.01 -15.06
C ASN A 966 18.19 2.25 -14.22
N LYS A 967 18.45 2.08 -12.92
CA LYS A 967 18.84 3.15 -11.97
C LYS A 967 17.79 4.25 -11.78
N TYR A 968 16.50 3.95 -11.95
CA TYR A 968 15.40 4.85 -11.56
C TYR A 968 14.81 4.44 -10.21
N ARG A 969 14.47 5.42 -9.37
CA ARG A 969 13.81 5.19 -8.07
C ARG A 969 12.36 5.71 -8.11
N GLU A 970 11.42 4.79 -8.22
CA GLU A 970 9.98 5.05 -8.08
C GLU A 970 9.57 5.02 -6.61
N ARG A 971 8.73 5.98 -6.18
CA ARG A 971 8.12 5.97 -4.85
C ARG A 971 6.62 6.30 -4.90
N SER A 972 6.25 7.40 -5.54
CA SER A 972 4.84 7.85 -5.56
C SER A 972 3.90 6.85 -6.23
N LEU A 973 4.30 6.24 -7.34
CA LEU A 973 3.51 5.20 -8.01
C LEU A 973 3.32 3.94 -7.15
N LEU A 974 4.30 3.58 -6.32
CA LEU A 974 4.16 2.45 -5.38
C LEU A 974 3.13 2.78 -4.30
N VAL A 975 3.11 4.02 -3.81
CA VAL A 975 2.09 4.47 -2.86
C VAL A 975 0.70 4.35 -3.48
N LEU A 976 0.48 4.89 -4.67
CA LEU A 976 -0.81 4.77 -5.36
C LEU A 976 -1.23 3.31 -5.61
N THR A 977 -0.28 2.41 -5.86
CA THR A 977 -0.55 1.01 -6.15
C THR A 977 -0.86 0.19 -4.89
N PHE A 978 -0.11 0.39 -3.80
CA PHE A 978 -0.14 -0.52 -2.65
C PHE A 978 -0.87 0.02 -1.43
N VAL A 979 -1.01 1.34 -1.25
CA VAL A 979 -1.77 1.89 -0.12
C VAL A 979 -3.24 1.47 -0.13
N PRO A 980 -3.94 1.37 -1.28
CA PRO A 980 -5.31 0.85 -1.31
C PRO A 980 -5.47 -0.52 -0.65
N PHE A 981 -4.44 -1.39 -0.65
CA PHE A 981 -4.51 -2.71 -0.02
C PHE A 981 -4.63 -2.66 1.51
N LEU A 982 -4.33 -1.52 2.14
CA LEU A 982 -4.63 -1.30 3.56
C LEU A 982 -6.14 -1.36 3.84
N GLY A 983 -6.98 -1.17 2.82
CA GLY A 983 -8.44 -1.31 2.91
C GLY A 983 -8.91 -2.68 3.38
N PHE A 984 -8.17 -3.76 3.08
CA PHE A 984 -8.47 -5.10 3.60
C PHE A 984 -8.37 -5.20 5.12
N GLY A 985 -7.63 -4.29 5.77
CA GLY A 985 -7.54 -4.22 7.23
C GLY A 985 -8.66 -3.44 7.90
N MET A 986 -9.53 -2.76 7.13
CA MET A 986 -10.58 -1.90 7.67
C MET A 986 -11.95 -2.59 7.73
N GLN A 987 -12.45 -3.08 6.59
CA GLN A 987 -13.80 -3.66 6.50
C GLN A 987 -13.95 -4.57 5.27
N SER A 988 -14.95 -5.46 5.26
CA SER A 988 -15.23 -6.37 4.14
C SER A 988 -16.02 -5.70 2.99
N TYR A 989 -16.76 -4.63 3.30
CA TYR A 989 -17.62 -3.89 2.36
C TYR A 989 -18.48 -4.84 1.49
N GLY A 990 -19.34 -5.65 2.13
CA GLY A 990 -20.22 -6.60 1.41
C GLY A 990 -19.48 -7.61 0.51
N GLY A 991 -18.22 -7.91 0.81
CA GLY A 991 -17.37 -8.77 -0.02
C GLY A 991 -16.87 -8.11 -1.33
N GLU A 992 -17.07 -6.81 -1.52
CA GLU A 992 -16.56 -6.08 -2.70
C GLU A 992 -15.18 -5.46 -2.51
N MET A 993 -14.58 -5.57 -1.31
CA MET A 993 -13.36 -4.86 -0.98
C MET A 993 -12.23 -5.13 -1.98
N ALA A 994 -12.06 -6.37 -2.46
CA ALA A 994 -11.03 -6.69 -3.44
C ALA A 994 -11.16 -5.91 -4.76
N LEU A 995 -12.39 -5.73 -5.27
CA LEU A 995 -12.65 -4.96 -6.48
C LEU A 995 -12.33 -3.47 -6.28
N ARG A 996 -12.72 -2.91 -5.13
CA ARG A 996 -12.45 -1.50 -4.78
C ARG A 996 -10.97 -1.23 -4.60
N VAL A 997 -10.25 -2.12 -3.91
CA VAL A 997 -8.80 -2.05 -3.74
C VAL A 997 -8.10 -2.04 -5.10
N PHE A 998 -8.48 -2.94 -6.02
CA PHE A 998 -7.91 -2.97 -7.37
C PHE A 998 -8.21 -1.67 -8.14
N MET A 999 -9.44 -1.18 -8.11
CA MET A 999 -9.83 0.08 -8.75
C MET A 999 -8.98 1.27 -8.26
N PHE A 1000 -8.80 1.42 -6.95
CA PHE A 1000 -7.98 2.49 -6.37
C PHE A 1000 -6.48 2.34 -6.65
N ALA A 1001 -5.99 1.10 -6.77
CA ALA A 1001 -4.61 0.77 -7.11
C ALA A 1001 -4.29 1.01 -8.60
N LEU A 1002 -5.31 0.91 -9.46
CA LEU A 1002 -5.18 0.91 -10.91
C LEU A 1002 -4.39 2.10 -11.51
N PRO A 1003 -4.56 3.38 -11.12
CA PRO A 1003 -3.78 4.47 -11.70
C PRO A 1003 -2.28 4.32 -11.44
N GLY A 1004 -1.88 3.83 -10.26
CA GLY A 1004 -0.48 3.52 -9.96
C GLY A 1004 0.02 2.30 -10.73
N ALA A 1005 -0.79 1.23 -10.73
CA ALA A 1005 -0.44 -0.06 -11.31
C ALA A 1005 -0.29 0.03 -12.84
N ALA A 1006 -1.24 0.67 -13.53
CA ALA A 1006 -1.24 0.80 -14.98
C ALA A 1006 -0.04 1.64 -15.48
N LEU A 1007 0.30 2.73 -14.78
CA LEU A 1007 1.47 3.55 -15.10
C LEU A 1007 2.79 2.79 -14.86
N LEU A 1008 2.88 1.97 -13.80
CA LEU A 1008 4.02 1.07 -13.59
C LEU A 1008 4.09 -0.04 -14.64
N ALA A 1009 2.95 -0.59 -15.09
CA ALA A 1009 2.88 -1.57 -16.16
C ALA A 1009 3.37 -0.98 -17.50
N GLY A 1010 3.02 0.27 -17.81
CA GLY A 1010 3.60 1.01 -18.94
C GLY A 1010 5.12 1.15 -18.84
N LEU A 1011 5.66 1.41 -17.63
CA LEU A 1011 7.11 1.44 -17.36
C LEU A 1011 7.75 0.04 -17.43
N ALA A 1012 6.99 -1.03 -17.29
CA ALA A 1012 7.47 -2.40 -17.45
C ALA A 1012 7.85 -2.69 -18.89
N LEU A 1013 7.05 -2.20 -19.83
CA LEU A 1013 7.29 -2.31 -21.28
C LEU A 1013 8.33 -1.28 -21.75
N PHE A 1014 8.23 -0.04 -21.26
CA PHE A 1014 9.09 1.08 -21.65
C PHE A 1014 9.75 1.77 -20.43
N PRO A 1015 10.81 1.19 -19.84
CA PRO A 1015 11.40 1.67 -18.57
C PRO A 1015 12.34 2.87 -18.74
N ARG A 1016 12.77 3.17 -19.96
CA ARG A 1016 13.79 4.19 -20.26
C ARG A 1016 13.13 5.53 -20.60
N THR A 1017 13.91 6.60 -20.49
CA THR A 1017 13.43 7.97 -20.78
C THR A 1017 13.88 8.46 -22.14
N GLY A 1018 14.87 7.79 -22.75
CA GLY A 1018 15.48 8.23 -24.01
C GLY A 1018 16.36 9.46 -23.84
N ALA A 1019 16.79 9.76 -22.59
CA ALA A 1019 17.60 10.94 -22.28
C ALA A 1019 19.02 10.84 -22.88
N THR A 1020 19.60 9.64 -22.90
CA THR A 1020 20.94 9.40 -23.48
C THR A 1020 20.85 8.76 -24.87
N ALA A 1021 21.88 8.92 -25.70
CA ALA A 1021 21.96 8.29 -27.01
C ALA A 1021 21.87 6.76 -26.92
N GLU A 1022 22.57 6.14 -25.96
CA GLU A 1022 22.50 4.70 -25.70
C GLU A 1022 21.10 4.21 -25.31
N GLU A 1023 20.34 4.99 -24.52
CA GLU A 1023 18.95 4.63 -24.18
C GLU A 1023 18.08 4.66 -25.44
N ARG A 1024 18.26 5.67 -26.31
CA ARG A 1024 17.52 5.80 -27.58
C ARG A 1024 17.83 4.65 -28.54
N ASP A 1025 19.09 4.25 -28.67
CA ASP A 1025 19.47 3.16 -29.58
C ASP A 1025 18.99 1.78 -29.07
N LYS A 1026 19.01 1.55 -27.76
CA LYS A 1026 18.43 0.33 -27.19
C LYS A 1026 16.90 0.29 -27.27
N ASP A 1027 16.23 1.43 -27.36
CA ASP A 1027 14.77 1.52 -27.55
C ASP A 1027 14.39 1.32 -29.03
N ARG A 1028 15.25 1.71 -29.98
CA ARG A 1028 15.04 1.48 -31.43
C ARG A 1028 15.01 0.00 -31.83
N ARG A 1029 15.71 -0.87 -31.12
CA ARG A 1029 15.79 -2.33 -31.39
C ARG A 1029 14.96 -3.18 -30.41
N SER A 1030 13.94 -2.61 -29.77
CA SER A 1030 13.20 -3.27 -28.68
C SER A 1030 11.92 -3.97 -29.15
N LEU A 1031 11.71 -5.21 -28.68
CA LEU A 1031 10.44 -5.95 -28.81
C LEU A 1031 9.30 -5.37 -27.93
N ALA A 1032 9.50 -4.21 -27.31
CA ALA A 1032 8.54 -3.62 -26.37
C ALA A 1032 7.16 -3.29 -26.99
N PRO A 1033 7.04 -2.76 -28.22
CA PRO A 1033 5.72 -2.55 -28.82
C PRO A 1033 4.98 -3.86 -29.13
N LEU A 1034 5.70 -4.93 -29.48
CA LEU A 1034 5.09 -6.27 -29.63
C LEU A 1034 4.59 -6.81 -28.28
N ALA A 1035 5.36 -6.61 -27.20
CA ALA A 1035 4.90 -6.95 -25.86
C ALA A 1035 3.68 -6.10 -25.44
N ALA A 1036 3.61 -4.82 -25.85
CA ALA A 1036 2.45 -3.96 -25.66
C ALA A 1036 1.23 -4.47 -26.45
N LEU A 1037 1.43 -4.94 -27.69
CA LEU A 1037 0.38 -5.60 -28.48
C LEU A 1037 -0.17 -6.83 -27.77
N MET A 1038 0.70 -7.74 -27.33
CA MET A 1038 0.28 -8.95 -26.62
C MET A 1038 -0.47 -8.62 -25.31
N ALA A 1039 0.06 -7.67 -24.53
CA ALA A 1039 -0.63 -7.20 -23.32
C ALA A 1039 -2.00 -6.59 -23.66
N GLY A 1040 -2.08 -5.78 -24.71
CA GLY A 1040 -3.32 -5.17 -25.18
C GLY A 1040 -4.36 -6.18 -25.64
N LEU A 1041 -3.97 -7.19 -26.42
CA LEU A 1041 -4.86 -8.25 -26.88
C LEU A 1041 -5.39 -9.11 -25.72
N VAL A 1042 -4.52 -9.46 -24.77
CA VAL A 1042 -4.92 -10.19 -23.55
C VAL A 1042 -5.86 -9.35 -22.70
N LEU A 1043 -5.57 -8.06 -22.50
CA LEU A 1043 -6.40 -7.18 -21.68
C LEU A 1043 -7.73 -6.85 -22.37
N ILE A 1044 -7.78 -6.60 -23.68
CA ILE A 1044 -9.05 -6.45 -24.42
C ILE A 1044 -9.86 -7.73 -24.34
N GLY A 1045 -9.31 -8.89 -24.72
CA GLY A 1045 -10.04 -10.15 -24.70
C GLY A 1045 -10.55 -10.50 -23.31
N GLY A 1046 -9.70 -10.28 -22.29
CA GLY A 1046 -10.08 -10.42 -20.90
C GLY A 1046 -11.16 -9.43 -20.45
N PHE A 1047 -11.10 -8.17 -20.89
CA PHE A 1047 -12.12 -7.16 -20.60
C PHE A 1047 -13.49 -7.60 -21.12
N LEU A 1048 -13.59 -8.08 -22.36
CA LEU A 1048 -14.87 -8.51 -22.94
C LEU A 1048 -15.52 -9.63 -22.10
N VAL A 1049 -14.71 -10.53 -21.52
CA VAL A 1049 -15.19 -11.60 -20.63
C VAL A 1049 -15.49 -11.07 -19.22
N ALA A 1050 -14.58 -10.32 -18.63
CA ALA A 1050 -14.66 -9.88 -17.24
C ALA A 1050 -15.73 -8.81 -17.01
N ARG A 1051 -15.85 -7.84 -17.93
CA ARG A 1051 -16.83 -6.73 -17.86
C ARG A 1051 -18.23 -7.22 -18.17
N TRP A 1052 -18.39 -7.94 -19.28
CA TRP A 1052 -19.71 -8.29 -19.81
C TRP A 1052 -20.16 -9.70 -19.43
N GLY A 1053 -19.38 -10.49 -18.69
CA GLY A 1053 -19.80 -11.81 -18.24
C GLY A 1053 -21.01 -11.80 -17.30
N ASN A 1054 -21.32 -10.66 -16.69
CA ASN A 1054 -22.52 -10.44 -15.86
C ASN A 1054 -23.73 -9.91 -16.65
N GLU A 1055 -23.54 -9.50 -17.92
CA GLU A 1055 -24.61 -8.87 -18.72
C GLU A 1055 -25.94 -9.63 -18.74
N PRO A 1056 -25.98 -10.99 -18.77
CA PRO A 1056 -27.24 -11.71 -18.85
C PRO A 1056 -28.26 -11.39 -17.74
N PHE A 1057 -27.77 -11.02 -16.55
CA PHE A 1057 -28.60 -10.64 -15.39
C PHE A 1057 -28.45 -9.17 -14.98
N GLU A 1058 -27.47 -8.43 -15.53
CA GLU A 1058 -27.33 -6.97 -15.35
C GLU A 1058 -28.13 -6.16 -16.38
N ARG A 1059 -28.43 -6.74 -17.55
CA ARG A 1059 -29.29 -6.14 -18.58
C ARG A 1059 -30.72 -6.06 -18.07
N VAL A 1060 -31.28 -4.85 -18.10
CA VAL A 1060 -32.69 -4.59 -17.81
C VAL A 1060 -33.51 -4.73 -19.09
N ARG A 1061 -34.66 -5.39 -19.03
CA ARG A 1061 -35.60 -5.51 -20.16
C ARG A 1061 -36.77 -4.56 -20.01
N THR A 1062 -37.31 -4.07 -21.13
CA THR A 1062 -38.49 -3.18 -21.13
C THR A 1062 -39.70 -3.80 -20.43
N GLY A 1063 -39.88 -5.12 -20.51
CA GLY A 1063 -40.93 -5.82 -19.76
C GLY A 1063 -40.74 -5.75 -18.23
N GLU A 1064 -39.49 -5.66 -17.75
CA GLU A 1064 -39.18 -5.51 -16.32
C GLU A 1064 -39.43 -4.09 -15.84
N VAL A 1065 -39.12 -3.08 -16.66
CA VAL A 1065 -39.46 -1.68 -16.39
C VAL A 1065 -40.97 -1.49 -16.33
N ALA A 1066 -41.73 -2.02 -17.30
CA ALA A 1066 -43.19 -1.96 -17.30
C ALA A 1066 -43.83 -2.64 -16.08
N ALA A 1067 -43.22 -3.72 -15.59
CA ALA A 1067 -43.68 -4.40 -14.37
C ALA A 1067 -43.44 -3.56 -13.11
N MET A 1068 -42.33 -2.83 -13.04
CA MET A 1068 -42.06 -1.90 -11.94
C MET A 1068 -42.96 -0.66 -11.98
N GLU A 1069 -43.25 -0.11 -13.16
CA GLU A 1069 -44.24 0.96 -13.32
C GLU A 1069 -45.64 0.51 -12.86
N TYR A 1070 -46.02 -0.76 -13.08
CA TYR A 1070 -47.24 -1.33 -12.49
C TYR A 1070 -47.21 -1.31 -10.96
N VAL A 1071 -46.06 -1.64 -10.34
CA VAL A 1071 -45.91 -1.62 -8.87
C VAL A 1071 -46.03 -0.19 -8.34
N TYR A 1072 -45.34 0.78 -8.94
CA TYR A 1072 -45.42 2.19 -8.54
C TYR A 1072 -46.84 2.76 -8.71
N ALA A 1073 -47.57 2.37 -9.76
CA ALA A 1073 -48.96 2.77 -9.94
C ALA A 1073 -49.93 2.22 -8.88
N HIS A 1074 -49.51 1.22 -8.09
CA HIS A 1074 -50.33 0.56 -7.06
C HIS A 1074 -49.66 0.59 -5.67
N ASP A 1075 -48.76 1.54 -5.44
CA ASP A 1075 -48.00 1.63 -4.20
C ASP A 1075 -48.70 2.36 -3.06
N ASP A 1076 -49.88 2.95 -3.29
CA ASP A 1076 -50.64 3.65 -2.26
C ASP A 1076 -51.52 2.72 -1.40
N PRO A 1077 -51.49 2.82 -0.05
CA PRO A 1077 -50.63 3.71 0.74
C PRO A 1077 -49.19 3.20 0.94
N THR A 1078 -48.96 1.88 0.86
CA THR A 1078 -47.65 1.21 0.73
C THR A 1078 -47.81 -0.11 -0.01
N VAL A 1079 -46.72 -0.64 -0.57
CA VAL A 1079 -46.67 -1.95 -1.22
C VAL A 1079 -45.46 -2.76 -0.78
N ARG A 1080 -45.65 -4.08 -0.62
CA ARG A 1080 -44.55 -5.03 -0.36
C ARG A 1080 -44.26 -5.85 -1.61
N LEU A 1081 -43.06 -5.73 -2.14
CA LEU A 1081 -42.63 -6.48 -3.33
C LEU A 1081 -41.68 -7.61 -2.92
N LEU A 1082 -42.19 -8.83 -2.92
CA LEU A 1082 -41.44 -10.04 -2.66
C LEU A 1082 -40.68 -10.43 -3.93
N TRP A 1083 -39.38 -10.67 -3.78
CA TRP A 1083 -38.47 -10.92 -4.89
C TRP A 1083 -37.61 -12.16 -4.60
N LEU A 1084 -37.28 -12.93 -5.64
CA LEU A 1084 -36.63 -14.25 -5.47
C LEU A 1084 -35.12 -14.15 -5.19
N SER A 1085 -34.68 -14.73 -4.08
CA SER A 1085 -33.28 -14.80 -3.65
C SER A 1085 -32.90 -16.22 -3.23
N ASP A 1086 -31.67 -16.65 -3.50
CA ASP A 1086 -31.10 -17.90 -2.98
C ASP A 1086 -30.60 -17.77 -1.54
N ASP A 1087 -30.25 -16.56 -1.11
CA ASP A 1087 -29.84 -16.23 0.25
C ASP A 1087 -30.55 -14.94 0.70
N PRO A 1088 -31.73 -15.04 1.33
CA PRO A 1088 -32.48 -13.87 1.77
C PRO A 1088 -31.80 -13.04 2.86
N VAL A 1089 -30.72 -13.55 3.47
CA VAL A 1089 -30.00 -12.87 4.56
C VAL A 1089 -28.86 -12.03 4.00
N ASN A 1090 -28.03 -12.60 3.13
CA ASN A 1090 -26.83 -11.91 2.63
C ASN A 1090 -27.01 -11.29 1.24
N ASN A 1091 -27.96 -11.76 0.42
CA ASN A 1091 -28.21 -11.21 -0.89
C ASN A 1091 -29.25 -10.09 -0.81
N VAL A 1092 -28.76 -8.86 -0.74
CA VAL A 1092 -29.54 -7.65 -0.49
C VAL A 1092 -29.81 -6.81 -1.75
N THR A 1093 -29.45 -7.29 -2.94
CA THR A 1093 -29.60 -6.52 -4.19
C THR A 1093 -30.29 -7.33 -5.28
N PRO A 1094 -31.56 -7.03 -5.61
CA PRO A 1094 -32.28 -7.75 -6.64
C PRO A 1094 -31.78 -7.41 -8.05
N ALA A 1095 -31.83 -8.40 -8.94
CA ALA A 1095 -31.56 -8.23 -10.37
C ALA A 1095 -32.83 -7.77 -11.11
N MET A 1096 -33.27 -6.53 -10.87
CA MET A 1096 -34.44 -5.90 -11.51
C MET A 1096 -34.34 -4.36 -11.44
N PRO A 1097 -35.06 -3.55 -12.25
CA PRO A 1097 -34.99 -2.08 -12.21
C PRO A 1097 -35.75 -1.50 -11.00
N TRP A 1098 -35.25 -1.76 -9.79
CA TRP A 1098 -35.91 -1.46 -8.53
C TRP A 1098 -35.57 -0.08 -7.97
N GLY A 1099 -36.44 0.42 -7.10
CA GLY A 1099 -36.21 1.63 -6.29
C GLY A 1099 -36.09 2.92 -7.09
N ALA A 1100 -36.66 3.01 -8.30
CA ALA A 1100 -36.56 4.20 -9.14
C ALA A 1100 -37.43 5.38 -8.66
N ARG A 1101 -38.54 5.09 -7.97
CA ARG A 1101 -39.50 6.06 -7.41
C ARG A 1101 -40.07 5.54 -6.10
N ASP A 1102 -40.69 6.43 -5.32
CA ASP A 1102 -41.49 6.10 -4.14
C ASP A 1102 -40.80 5.12 -3.18
N MET A 1103 -39.49 5.33 -2.94
CA MET A 1103 -38.67 4.44 -2.11
C MET A 1103 -39.21 4.34 -0.66
N GLU A 1104 -39.94 5.35 -0.20
CA GLU A 1104 -40.61 5.37 1.10
C GLU A 1104 -41.90 4.51 1.15
N LYS A 1105 -42.47 4.15 -0.01
CA LYS A 1105 -43.73 3.39 -0.11
C LYS A 1105 -43.53 1.93 -0.50
N VAL A 1106 -42.45 1.62 -1.23
CA VAL A 1106 -42.18 0.27 -1.75
C VAL A 1106 -41.16 -0.45 -0.87
N GLN A 1107 -41.61 -1.47 -0.14
CA GLN A 1107 -40.75 -2.34 0.65
C GLN A 1107 -40.34 -3.58 -0.16
N TYR A 1108 -39.05 -3.71 -0.46
CA TYR A 1108 -38.49 -4.85 -1.20
C TYR A 1108 -38.12 -5.98 -0.24
N VAL A 1109 -38.79 -7.12 -0.34
CA VAL A 1109 -38.65 -8.24 0.61
C VAL A 1109 -37.95 -9.43 -0.07
N PRO A 1110 -36.68 -9.73 0.27
CA PRO A 1110 -36.02 -10.91 -0.27
C PRO A 1110 -36.73 -12.17 0.21
N THR A 1111 -37.06 -13.07 -0.73
CA THR A 1111 -37.84 -14.27 -0.48
C THR A 1111 -37.11 -15.49 -1.03
N LEU A 1112 -36.97 -16.53 -0.22
CA LEU A 1112 -36.21 -17.73 -0.60
C LEU A 1112 -36.82 -18.41 -1.84
N ALA A 1113 -36.03 -18.45 -2.92
CA ALA A 1113 -36.36 -19.20 -4.11
C ALA A 1113 -36.27 -20.71 -3.80
N PRO A 1114 -37.31 -21.51 -4.08
CA PRO A 1114 -37.26 -22.94 -3.83
C PRO A 1114 -36.34 -23.63 -4.86
N SER A 1115 -35.38 -24.42 -4.39
CA SER A 1115 -34.48 -25.18 -5.26
C SER A 1115 -35.24 -26.18 -6.15
N ASP A 1116 -36.28 -26.82 -5.60
CA ASP A 1116 -37.28 -27.56 -6.36
C ASP A 1116 -38.47 -26.65 -6.73
N PRO A 1117 -38.70 -26.35 -8.03
CA PRO A 1117 -39.77 -25.45 -8.47
C PRO A 1117 -41.19 -25.99 -8.21
N VAL A 1118 -41.34 -27.24 -7.74
CA VAL A 1118 -42.64 -27.80 -7.32
C VAL A 1118 -43.03 -27.33 -5.92
N LEU A 1119 -42.05 -27.02 -5.05
CA LEU A 1119 -42.26 -26.67 -3.64
C LEU A 1119 -42.66 -25.19 -3.44
N VAL A 1120 -43.76 -24.78 -4.05
CA VAL A 1120 -44.24 -23.38 -4.04
C VAL A 1120 -44.92 -22.96 -2.74
N SER A 1121 -45.24 -23.89 -1.84
CA SER A 1121 -45.99 -23.59 -0.60
C SER A 1121 -45.27 -22.59 0.31
N GLY A 1122 -43.93 -22.58 0.32
CA GLY A 1122 -43.15 -21.59 1.05
C GLY A 1122 -43.37 -20.17 0.51
N LEU A 1123 -43.31 -19.99 -0.81
CA LEU A 1123 -43.56 -18.70 -1.48
C LEU A 1123 -44.99 -18.19 -1.25
N VAL A 1124 -45.97 -19.08 -1.37
CA VAL A 1124 -47.38 -18.73 -1.11
C VAL A 1124 -47.57 -18.30 0.33
N LYS A 1125 -46.95 -19.00 1.28
CA LYS A 1125 -46.97 -18.63 2.69
C LYS A 1125 -46.32 -17.26 2.91
N SER A 1126 -45.13 -17.02 2.36
CA SER A 1126 -44.46 -15.71 2.46
C SER A 1126 -45.31 -14.57 1.90
N LEU A 1127 -45.97 -14.77 0.75
CA LEU A 1127 -46.86 -13.78 0.16
C LEU A 1127 -48.11 -13.54 1.02
N LYS A 1128 -48.67 -14.58 1.64
CA LYS A 1128 -49.79 -14.48 2.57
C LYS A 1128 -49.39 -13.75 3.85
N ASP A 1129 -48.24 -14.09 4.42
CA ASP A 1129 -47.70 -13.51 5.66
C ASP A 1129 -47.31 -12.03 5.45
N ALA A 1130 -46.95 -11.64 4.22
CA ALA A 1130 -46.69 -10.25 3.86
C ALA A 1130 -47.95 -9.36 3.93
N GLY A 1131 -49.17 -9.93 3.90
CA GLY A 1131 -50.42 -9.21 4.12
C GLY A 1131 -50.94 -8.42 2.91
N ALA A 1132 -51.83 -7.46 3.16
CA ALA A 1132 -52.49 -6.68 2.10
C ALA A 1132 -51.51 -5.82 1.28
N ASN A 1133 -51.84 -5.65 -0.01
CA ASN A 1133 -51.02 -4.93 -1.00
C ASN A 1133 -49.58 -5.48 -1.11
N SER A 1134 -49.47 -6.81 -1.18
CA SER A 1134 -48.21 -7.51 -1.38
C SER A 1134 -48.20 -8.24 -2.73
N TYR A 1135 -47.07 -8.19 -3.42
CA TYR A 1135 -46.87 -8.82 -4.73
C TYR A 1135 -45.65 -9.75 -4.69
N LEU A 1136 -45.76 -10.93 -5.30
CA LEU A 1136 -44.62 -11.79 -5.60
C LEU A 1136 -44.23 -11.60 -7.05
N MET A 1137 -43.01 -11.10 -7.29
CA MET A 1137 -42.49 -10.87 -8.63
C MET A 1137 -41.50 -11.97 -9.03
N ILE A 1138 -41.69 -12.50 -10.24
CA ILE A 1138 -40.79 -13.41 -10.91
C ILE A 1138 -40.40 -12.76 -12.23
N ASN A 1139 -39.17 -12.27 -12.34
CA ASN A 1139 -38.63 -11.70 -13.57
C ASN A 1139 -37.50 -12.54 -14.16
N ARG A 1140 -37.21 -12.27 -15.43
CA ARG A 1140 -36.18 -12.97 -16.19
C ARG A 1140 -34.76 -12.71 -15.66
N SER A 1141 -34.43 -11.49 -15.25
CA SER A 1141 -33.09 -11.16 -14.76
C SER A 1141 -32.74 -11.88 -13.44
N GLN A 1142 -33.69 -12.01 -12.51
CA GLN A 1142 -33.50 -12.81 -11.29
C GLN A 1142 -33.35 -14.29 -11.60
N VAL A 1143 -34.20 -14.84 -12.49
CA VAL A 1143 -34.10 -16.24 -12.92
C VAL A 1143 -32.72 -16.54 -13.52
N VAL A 1144 -32.20 -15.65 -14.36
CA VAL A 1144 -30.87 -15.80 -14.96
C VAL A 1144 -29.76 -15.70 -13.90
N SER A 1145 -29.89 -14.80 -12.92
CA SER A 1145 -28.97 -14.70 -11.78
C SER A 1145 -28.94 -16.02 -10.97
N LEU A 1146 -30.10 -16.52 -10.54
CA LEU A 1146 -30.21 -17.80 -9.80
C LEU A 1146 -29.62 -18.98 -10.58
N ARG A 1147 -29.82 -19.02 -11.90
CA ARG A 1147 -29.24 -20.05 -12.77
C ARG A 1147 -27.71 -19.97 -12.84
N LEU A 1148 -27.16 -18.78 -13.05
CA LEU A 1148 -25.72 -18.60 -13.29
C LEU A 1148 -24.91 -18.62 -11.98
N ASN A 1149 -25.43 -18.02 -10.92
CA ASN A 1149 -24.76 -17.84 -9.64
C ASN A 1149 -25.04 -18.99 -8.66
N SER A 1150 -26.25 -19.55 -8.70
CA SER A 1150 -26.74 -20.50 -7.68
C SER A 1150 -27.13 -21.88 -8.26
N GLY A 1151 -26.90 -22.11 -9.56
CA GLY A 1151 -27.00 -23.45 -10.17
C GLY A 1151 -28.42 -23.92 -10.51
N TYR A 1152 -29.42 -23.05 -10.52
CA TYR A 1152 -30.81 -23.41 -10.82
C TYR A 1152 -30.98 -23.96 -12.26
N SER A 1153 -31.95 -24.87 -12.47
CA SER A 1153 -32.14 -25.51 -13.77
C SER A 1153 -32.74 -24.57 -14.84
N LYS A 1154 -32.48 -24.84 -16.13
CA LYS A 1154 -33.03 -24.02 -17.24
C LYS A 1154 -34.57 -24.03 -17.31
N THR A 1155 -35.22 -25.08 -16.82
CA THR A 1155 -36.69 -25.21 -16.82
C THR A 1155 -37.33 -24.76 -15.51
N TRP A 1156 -36.54 -24.22 -14.59
CA TRP A 1156 -36.98 -23.86 -13.24
C TRP A 1156 -38.13 -22.86 -13.27
N GLU A 1157 -37.97 -21.73 -13.97
CA GLU A 1157 -38.98 -20.67 -14.08
C GLU A 1157 -40.31 -21.19 -14.63
N SER A 1158 -40.27 -21.89 -15.77
CA SER A 1158 -41.48 -22.44 -16.39
C SER A 1158 -42.22 -23.41 -15.47
N ARG A 1159 -41.49 -24.23 -14.71
CA ARG A 1159 -42.08 -25.18 -13.76
C ARG A 1159 -42.61 -24.46 -12.52
N LEU A 1160 -41.92 -23.43 -12.05
CA LEU A 1160 -42.33 -22.64 -10.89
C LEU A 1160 -43.66 -21.92 -11.18
N VAL A 1161 -43.72 -21.20 -12.30
CA VAL A 1161 -44.92 -20.48 -12.76
C VAL A 1161 -46.09 -21.46 -12.95
N GLN A 1162 -45.87 -22.59 -13.61
CA GLN A 1162 -46.91 -23.63 -13.77
C GLN A 1162 -47.45 -24.17 -12.43
N ASN A 1163 -46.61 -24.30 -11.40
CA ASN A 1163 -47.06 -24.76 -10.08
C ASN A 1163 -47.72 -23.64 -9.26
N LEU A 1164 -47.30 -22.39 -9.42
CA LEU A 1164 -47.97 -21.23 -8.84
C LEU A 1164 -49.36 -21.01 -9.44
N ASP A 1165 -49.53 -21.19 -10.76
CA ASP A 1165 -50.83 -21.07 -11.43
C ASP A 1165 -51.86 -22.10 -10.97
N LYS A 1166 -51.40 -23.27 -10.51
CA LYS A 1166 -52.27 -24.32 -9.94
C LYS A 1166 -52.81 -23.95 -8.55
N ARG A 1167 -52.29 -22.90 -7.91
CA ARG A 1167 -52.74 -22.44 -6.59
C ARG A 1167 -53.98 -21.57 -6.77
N GLY A 1168 -55.15 -22.10 -6.41
CA GLY A 1168 -56.41 -21.37 -6.44
C GLY A 1168 -56.45 -20.11 -5.56
N GLU A 1169 -55.54 -20.01 -4.59
CA GLU A 1169 -55.36 -18.86 -3.70
C GLU A 1169 -54.66 -17.67 -4.36
N LEU A 1170 -54.00 -17.86 -5.53
CA LEU A 1170 -53.25 -16.82 -6.22
C LEU A 1170 -54.01 -16.25 -7.42
N LYS A 1171 -53.70 -15.00 -7.75
CA LYS A 1171 -54.12 -14.32 -8.98
C LYS A 1171 -52.90 -13.65 -9.61
N ARG A 1172 -52.78 -13.74 -10.95
CA ARG A 1172 -51.79 -12.96 -11.69
C ARG A 1172 -52.26 -11.50 -11.73
N ALA A 1173 -51.51 -10.60 -11.11
CA ALA A 1173 -51.78 -9.17 -11.07
C ALA A 1173 -51.30 -8.50 -12.36
N PHE A 1174 -50.11 -8.88 -12.83
CA PHE A 1174 -49.49 -8.38 -14.05
C PHE A 1174 -48.71 -9.52 -14.72
N THR A 1175 -48.72 -9.57 -16.04
CA THR A 1175 -47.93 -10.56 -16.79
C THR A 1175 -47.55 -9.98 -18.15
N ASN A 1176 -46.29 -10.14 -18.52
CA ASN A 1176 -45.81 -9.91 -19.86
C ASN A 1176 -44.77 -10.99 -20.24
N LYS A 1177 -43.99 -10.75 -21.30
CA LYS A 1177 -42.98 -11.70 -21.78
C LYS A 1177 -41.84 -11.95 -20.76
N ASP A 1178 -41.49 -10.97 -19.93
CA ASP A 1178 -40.30 -10.98 -19.08
C ASP A 1178 -40.60 -11.09 -17.58
N VAL A 1179 -41.84 -10.81 -17.16
CA VAL A 1179 -42.26 -10.77 -15.75
C VAL A 1179 -43.64 -11.38 -15.54
N THR A 1180 -43.80 -12.13 -14.45
CA THR A 1180 -45.09 -12.52 -13.87
C THR A 1180 -45.17 -12.03 -12.43
N ILE A 1181 -46.24 -11.28 -12.10
CA ILE A 1181 -46.53 -10.79 -10.75
C ILE A 1181 -47.78 -11.50 -10.20
N TYR A 1182 -47.68 -12.06 -9.00
CA TYR A 1182 -48.79 -12.70 -8.29
C TYR A 1182 -49.24 -11.87 -7.07
N GLU A 1183 -50.54 -11.92 -6.80
CA GLU A 1183 -51.18 -11.41 -5.57
C GLU A 1183 -52.08 -12.50 -4.94
N MET A 1184 -52.38 -12.36 -3.65
CA MET A 1184 -53.35 -13.23 -2.95
C MET A 1184 -54.80 -12.91 -3.36
N ARG A 1185 -55.61 -13.94 -3.61
CA ARG A 1185 -57.07 -13.79 -3.72
C ARG A 1185 -57.68 -13.58 -2.34
N GLY A 1186 -58.40 -12.47 -2.18
CA GLY A 1186 -58.96 -12.04 -0.89
C GLY A 1186 -57.90 -11.31 -0.06
N ARG A 1187 -57.88 -9.98 -0.16
CA ARG A 1187 -56.96 -9.11 0.59
C ARG A 1187 -57.45 -9.00 2.03
N THR A 1188 -56.67 -9.45 3.00
CA THR A 1188 -56.99 -9.32 4.44
C THR A 1188 -56.06 -8.30 5.10
N GLY A 1189 -56.65 -7.30 5.76
CA GLY A 1189 -55.93 -6.23 6.45
C GLY A 1189 -55.82 -4.94 5.64
N THR A 1190 -55.49 -3.84 6.32
CA THR A 1190 -55.17 -2.55 5.71
C THR A 1190 -53.66 -2.43 5.53
N PRO A 1191 -53.15 -2.02 4.36
CA PRO A 1191 -51.71 -1.79 4.19
C PRO A 1191 -51.25 -0.69 5.16
N PRO A 1192 -50.04 -0.79 5.73
CA PRO A 1192 -49.51 0.26 6.59
C PRO A 1192 -49.36 1.56 5.79
N LYS A 1193 -49.34 2.70 6.49
CA LYS A 1193 -48.95 3.97 5.87
C LYS A 1193 -47.43 3.99 5.71
N ALA A 1194 -46.95 4.74 4.72
CA ALA A 1194 -45.52 4.98 4.54
C ALA A 1194 -44.98 5.70 5.78
N ASP A 1195 -43.97 5.10 6.41
CA ASP A 1195 -43.22 5.69 7.51
C ASP A 1195 -41.74 5.66 7.13
N PRO A 1196 -41.27 6.66 6.37
CA PRO A 1196 -39.86 6.76 6.01
C PRO A 1196 -38.94 6.91 7.22
N GLY A 1197 -39.49 7.19 8.40
CA GLY A 1197 -38.73 7.63 9.54
C GLY A 1197 -38.37 9.13 9.44
N PRO A 1198 -37.53 9.61 10.35
CA PRO A 1198 -37.23 11.02 10.47
C PRO A 1198 -36.30 11.55 9.36
N ILE A 1199 -36.55 12.79 8.96
CA ILE A 1199 -35.81 13.46 7.88
C ILE A 1199 -34.47 14.04 8.34
N GLY A 1200 -33.50 14.06 7.43
CA GLY A 1200 -32.19 14.66 7.56
C GLY A 1200 -31.17 13.84 8.36
N PRO A 1201 -29.90 14.31 8.42
CA PRO A 1201 -28.92 13.74 9.32
C PRO A 1201 -29.41 13.84 10.77
N GLN A 1202 -29.59 12.71 11.44
CA GLN A 1202 -29.93 12.74 12.86
C GLN A 1202 -28.65 12.89 13.67
N VAL A 1203 -28.62 13.89 14.56
CA VAL A 1203 -27.51 14.06 15.50
C VAL A 1203 -28.09 14.15 16.90
N THR A 1204 -27.73 13.20 17.75
CA THR A 1204 -28.10 13.22 19.17
C THR A 1204 -27.25 14.26 19.90
N TRP A 1205 -27.85 15.41 20.20
CA TRP A 1205 -27.16 16.52 20.85
C TRP A 1205 -27.13 16.38 22.39
N THR A 1206 -26.00 15.94 22.93
CA THR A 1206 -25.61 16.06 24.35
C THR A 1206 -24.76 17.32 24.58
N PRO A 1207 -24.61 17.83 25.83
CA PRO A 1207 -23.69 18.94 26.12
C PRO A 1207 -22.26 18.69 25.61
N TRP A 1208 -21.77 17.44 25.72
CA TRP A 1208 -20.48 17.03 25.17
C TRP A 1208 -20.41 17.09 23.65
N SER A 1209 -21.48 16.70 22.96
CA SER A 1209 -21.55 16.76 21.49
C SER A 1209 -21.69 18.19 20.96
N VAL A 1210 -22.40 19.09 21.66
CA VAL A 1210 -22.49 20.51 21.28
C VAL A 1210 -21.11 21.16 21.38
N VAL A 1211 -20.43 20.95 22.50
CA VAL A 1211 -19.07 21.45 22.71
C VAL A 1211 -18.08 20.83 21.70
N GLY A 1212 -18.21 19.54 21.42
CA GLY A 1212 -17.43 18.84 20.39
C GLY A 1212 -17.67 19.37 18.98
N GLY A 1213 -18.92 19.65 18.61
CA GLY A 1213 -19.29 20.21 17.30
C GLY A 1213 -18.76 21.63 17.10
N LEU A 1214 -18.88 22.49 18.11
CA LEU A 1214 -18.27 23.83 18.09
C LEU A 1214 -16.74 23.75 17.98
N ALA A 1215 -16.11 22.83 18.73
CA ALA A 1215 -14.68 22.58 18.65
C ALA A 1215 -14.27 22.07 17.25
N ALA A 1216 -15.07 21.21 16.62
CA ALA A 1216 -14.85 20.73 15.26
C ALA A 1216 -14.85 21.88 14.24
N ILE A 1217 -15.86 22.76 14.27
CA ILE A 1217 -15.93 23.91 13.36
C ILE A 1217 -14.71 24.81 13.54
N ALA A 1218 -14.40 25.18 14.79
CA ALA A 1218 -13.24 26.02 15.10
C ALA A 1218 -11.93 25.36 14.63
N LEU A 1219 -11.79 24.05 14.83
CA LEU A 1219 -10.61 23.28 14.43
C LEU A 1219 -10.46 23.21 12.91
N ILE A 1220 -11.54 22.95 12.16
CA ILE A 1220 -11.52 22.90 10.69
C ILE A 1220 -11.15 24.28 10.12
N VAL A 1221 -11.75 25.36 10.62
CA VAL A 1221 -11.44 26.74 10.20
C VAL A 1221 -9.98 27.07 10.49
N LEU A 1222 -9.50 26.75 11.70
CA LEU A 1222 -8.12 27.02 12.11
C LEU A 1222 -7.10 26.25 11.26
N LEU A 1223 -7.29 24.94 11.06
CA LEU A 1223 -6.39 24.10 10.27
C LEU A 1223 -6.40 24.49 8.79
N THR A 1224 -7.57 24.81 8.24
CA THR A 1224 -7.70 25.30 6.85
C THR A 1224 -6.98 26.62 6.67
N THR A 1225 -7.23 27.59 7.56
CA THR A 1225 -6.60 28.91 7.53
C THR A 1225 -5.08 28.77 7.63
N ARG A 1226 -4.60 27.88 8.51
CA ARG A 1226 -3.18 27.59 8.68
C ARG A 1226 -2.53 27.11 7.37
N GLU A 1227 -3.11 26.10 6.71
CA GLU A 1227 -2.55 25.57 5.46
C GLU A 1227 -2.60 26.59 4.32
N VAL A 1228 -3.70 27.36 4.21
CA VAL A 1228 -3.83 28.43 3.21
C VAL A 1228 -2.79 29.53 3.41
N VAL A 1229 -2.64 30.02 4.64
CA VAL A 1229 -1.64 31.05 4.96
C VAL A 1229 -0.22 30.54 4.71
N ARG A 1230 0.06 29.28 5.04
CA ARG A 1230 1.36 28.63 4.81
C ARG A 1230 1.73 28.57 3.32
N VAL A 1231 0.76 28.32 2.44
CA VAL A 1231 1.00 28.20 0.99
C VAL A 1231 0.96 29.55 0.28
N ALA A 1232 0.05 30.44 0.66
CA ALA A 1232 -0.19 31.70 -0.05
C ALA A 1232 0.81 32.81 0.32
N ALA A 1233 1.30 32.86 1.56
CA ALA A 1233 2.07 34.01 2.06
C ALA A 1233 3.59 33.81 2.04
N ARG A 1234 4.35 34.92 1.96
CA ARG A 1234 5.83 34.92 2.02
C ARG A 1234 6.31 34.50 3.42
N PRO A 1235 7.18 33.46 3.53
CA PRO A 1235 7.65 33.03 4.84
C PRO A 1235 8.43 34.18 5.49
N SER A 1236 7.91 34.70 6.60
CA SER A 1236 8.59 35.63 7.48
C SER A 1236 8.69 35.02 8.88
N VAL A 1237 9.72 35.37 9.64
CA VAL A 1237 9.95 34.80 10.99
C VAL A 1237 8.75 35.04 11.91
N ARG A 1238 8.10 36.22 11.82
CA ARG A 1238 6.89 36.55 12.58
C ARG A 1238 5.70 35.69 12.18
N GLN A 1239 5.55 35.42 10.89
CA GLN A 1239 4.47 34.60 10.38
C GLN A 1239 4.67 33.11 10.69
N LEU A 1240 5.90 32.63 10.67
CA LEU A 1240 6.24 31.26 11.11
C LEU A 1240 5.93 31.07 12.60
N ARG A 1241 6.28 32.04 13.46
CA ARG A 1241 5.89 32.02 14.88
C ARG A 1241 4.37 31.98 15.06
N ARG A 1242 3.61 32.81 14.33
CA ARG A 1242 2.12 32.77 14.37
C ARG A 1242 1.56 31.43 13.92
N LEU A 1243 2.10 30.84 12.85
CA LEU A 1243 1.71 29.51 12.36
C LEU A 1243 2.05 28.41 13.39
N GLN A 1244 3.19 28.50 14.07
CA GLN A 1244 3.53 27.59 15.17
C GLN A 1244 2.60 27.74 16.37
N SER A 1245 2.26 28.97 16.77
CA SER A 1245 1.28 29.21 17.84
C SER A 1245 -0.10 28.65 17.50
N SER A 1246 -0.54 28.73 16.23
CA SER A 1246 -1.82 28.17 15.79
C SER A 1246 -1.90 26.64 15.93
N PHE A 1247 -0.77 25.92 15.85
CA PHE A 1247 -0.74 24.48 16.12
C PHE A 1247 -1.07 24.17 17.57
N TRP A 1248 -0.47 24.88 18.51
CA TRP A 1248 -0.73 24.69 19.94
C TRP A 1248 -2.19 24.99 20.29
N PHE A 1249 -2.83 25.94 19.60
CA PHE A 1249 -4.26 26.22 19.75
C PHE A 1249 -5.16 25.11 19.17
N SER A 1250 -4.68 24.37 18.17
CA SER A 1250 -5.43 23.24 17.59
C SER A 1250 -5.47 22.00 18.49
N LEU A 1251 -4.48 21.81 19.38
CA LEU A 1251 -4.39 20.61 20.22
C LEU A 1251 -5.51 20.49 21.27
N PRO A 1252 -5.86 21.54 22.05
CA PRO A 1252 -7.00 21.47 22.96
C PRO A 1252 -8.33 21.24 22.23
N LEU A 1253 -8.54 21.89 21.09
CA LEU A 1253 -9.74 21.71 20.27
C LEU A 1253 -9.83 20.27 19.73
N LEU A 1254 -8.72 19.71 19.28
CA LEU A 1254 -8.65 18.31 18.84
C LEU A 1254 -8.91 17.34 20.01
N ALA A 1255 -8.32 17.58 21.18
CA ALA A 1255 -8.54 16.74 22.35
C ALA A 1255 -10.01 16.77 22.81
N LEU A 1256 -10.64 17.95 22.79
CA LEU A 1256 -12.05 18.13 23.11
C LEU A 1256 -12.96 17.41 22.11
N LEU A 1257 -12.66 17.53 20.81
CA LEU A 1257 -13.36 16.81 19.76
C LEU A 1257 -13.24 15.28 19.94
N LEU A 1258 -12.03 14.78 20.18
CA LEU A 1258 -11.80 13.34 20.40
C LEU A 1258 -12.51 12.84 21.66
N ALA A 1259 -12.48 13.59 22.75
CA ALA A 1259 -13.20 13.24 23.98
C ALA A 1259 -14.72 13.19 23.74
N SER A 1260 -15.26 14.15 22.99
CA SER A 1260 -16.68 14.18 22.59
C SER A 1260 -17.04 12.97 21.72
N LEU A 1261 -16.22 12.62 20.72
CA LEU A 1261 -16.44 11.45 19.87
C LEU A 1261 -16.38 10.14 20.66
N VAL A 1262 -15.37 9.97 21.52
CA VAL A 1262 -15.24 8.77 22.38
C VAL A 1262 -16.46 8.64 23.30
N GLN A 1263 -16.88 9.73 23.94
CA GLN A 1263 -18.08 9.73 24.78
C GLN A 1263 -19.30 9.31 23.97
N ARG A 1264 -19.50 9.87 22.77
CA ARG A 1264 -20.60 9.52 21.86
C ARG A 1264 -20.59 8.03 21.51
N PHE A 1265 -19.45 7.49 21.07
CA PHE A 1265 -19.33 6.07 20.73
C PHE A 1265 -19.59 5.16 21.94
N LEU A 1266 -19.16 5.53 23.15
CA LEU A 1266 -19.42 4.75 24.36
C LEU A 1266 -20.89 4.79 24.78
N THR A 1267 -21.55 5.96 24.66
CA THR A 1267 -22.94 6.09 25.11
C THR A 1267 -23.99 5.62 24.11
N MET A 1268 -23.68 5.64 22.81
CA MET A 1268 -24.64 5.27 21.75
C MET A 1268 -24.27 3.97 21.03
N GLY A 1269 -23.04 3.46 21.19
CA GLY A 1269 -22.58 2.21 20.58
C GLY A 1269 -22.77 0.97 21.46
N SER A 1270 -23.48 1.09 22.59
CA SER A 1270 -23.89 -0.07 23.39
C SER A 1270 -25.31 -0.49 22.96
N PRO A 1271 -25.56 -1.77 22.66
CA PRO A 1271 -26.83 -2.26 22.14
C PRO A 1271 -28.02 -2.05 23.09
#